data_AF-A0A4R2CKZ8-F1
#
_entry.id   AF-A0A4R2CKZ8-F1
#
_cell.length_a   1.000
_cell.length_b   1.000
_cell.length_c   1.000
_cell.angle_alpha   90.00
_cell.angle_beta   90.00
_cell.angle_gamma   90.00
#
_symmetry.space_group_name_H-M   'P 1'
#
loop_
_entity.id
_entity.type
_entity.pdbx_description
1 polymer ?
#
loop_
_entity_poly.entity_id
_entity_poly.type
_entity_poly.pdbx_seq_one_letter_code
_entity_poly.pdbx_strand_id
1 'polypeptide(L)'
;MSQTFSFEEPTSPFRLEAAVVETFGEAEYAEPEVPDRELELFESLQADIESEVASEQLEPAVGYEEVESPADESLEPSDEEFEATADEYEAYQPADEYEAADAYEPAHEALEPAGDEDEYAAYRPSVGESEAEHPVTRFFRVPLAAVEALGKGSYAAALTLLGAVGHRSENDLTNVIFYFRHPDVLGRKIQPDERDLQREWIHIRDTIVRPTLQRRTASVSSPDRAGRSSIPSSGLRWYGPGEATPELLTFLRAVYERQVTLSEGAFVDTLPKSALRTIEGEHRARIPAADAAIRMVAAARADLVKEGQTGVAVGITSAYRSADEQFAIWQGKGHGGKRGFPHYYRITAEQRRATGDEHGPAAVNLLAKVMKKWIAAPGYSNHQDGLALDLGTAPEGKPLGKIGRRAWFHRWLVDNAERFDFRPYTTETWHWVYRPKPTGSAEEAAWRPDELPALVSADDSLPDESVTTEADSEDDGESDDDESDSEDGTEYEEFAPEADLAAVAVRSENPVENDRLHVDPRYGCDQDDVVPPVWLLSDRLRALLRQKSHDSEDRAVLQRAVERQLRTATMYDIVRQIVAHATSPGRLTVYALLFPGEARDNTGIKDLNDKVLGYTLQQQYIARRHEEIKRIFHPQFVVAGQDYKIAVFVTWEQNRPEYDRRLHQLDQKLRELLLKDFLPRSTKEGAKELRRVLEKNPDYRFDVYYGMDTLEVGVSGQQVLTAVHLLLTQALKAAAVGRYIAKGQSTKARVARRFGENASPDRKVDPRGKAFGQAEFLKVASAAPAIKAFMLKAPIEHTPVSDYNTIYVDTVWTQAFYPRQSTGDRDMIRAVRKKDLQKPSLPNVKYTFAAQKELLELWLVTLNLVDFIKDFLDREFTGVVVDQHDRAVQVLDNLRDAKRPVDRERTERFLTEDVRTKRLAVLGTASEYQYYAEAADHDARILFVLDVVDLGVEVMSIYDRTNAKILDERLAGERLMHETFRCTDGITQLRRSTHELVVTTFRRYHELLKRGDGTTAARAAFGTAPAKLGDFADDVQIMLGGDEIMVAAHPRFAAYVANLVADLSATAPGPAGTSQAADAPHLRIRAGVAFSAASASGERKARQLAHNQAMCLADESHGLLKALERRHRRIERLLVKLDAIADKRSKVPEYRRQLDALRLDRLFTRVKFARPVLLPKKRADALVRAWRQGDWPTVDTDVAELVGHDGKVVDRRRLLQAASNLEASVRKDVGKANIHIDPPPAVKIPAPKPDKDDTIRTLLRPLLTPFRVPI
;
A
#
# COMPACT_ATOMS: atom_id res chain seq x y z
N MET A 1 43.01 52.07 0.02
CA MET A 1 44.44 52.41 0.20
C MET A 1 45.28 51.24 -0.30
N SER A 2 46.39 51.50 -1.02
CA SER A 2 47.51 50.56 -1.33
C SER A 2 47.14 49.26 -2.11
N GLN A 3 47.30 49.17 -3.44
CA GLN A 3 48.55 48.96 -4.26
C GLN A 3 48.98 47.46 -4.34
N THR A 4 48.86 46.78 -5.52
CA THR A 4 49.84 46.62 -6.66
C THR A 4 51.13 45.87 -6.26
N PHE A 5 51.76 44.96 -7.01
CA PHE A 5 51.90 44.64 -8.46
C PHE A 5 51.97 43.09 -8.66
N SER A 6 52.28 42.40 -9.80
CA SER A 6 52.74 42.69 -11.19
C SER A 6 52.35 41.53 -12.15
N PHE A 7 52.77 41.59 -13.42
CA PHE A 7 52.74 40.55 -14.47
C PHE A 7 54.18 40.14 -14.87
N GLU A 8 54.36 38.97 -15.50
CA GLU A 8 55.27 38.82 -16.66
C GLU A 8 54.98 37.52 -17.48
N GLU A 9 54.86 37.68 -18.80
CA GLU A 9 54.87 36.62 -19.84
C GLU A 9 56.35 36.45 -20.34
N PRO A 10 56.73 35.85 -21.50
CA PRO A 10 55.99 35.11 -22.54
C PRO A 10 56.68 33.85 -23.12
N THR A 11 55.99 33.09 -24.00
CA THR A 11 56.35 32.91 -25.44
C THR A 11 55.61 31.72 -26.12
N SER A 12 54.93 32.03 -27.22
CA SER A 12 54.63 31.14 -28.37
C SER A 12 55.76 31.34 -29.42
N PRO A 13 55.84 30.67 -30.61
CA PRO A 13 54.88 29.76 -31.27
C PRO A 13 55.49 28.55 -32.04
N PHE A 14 54.66 27.71 -32.70
CA PHE A 14 54.67 27.47 -34.17
C PHE A 14 53.67 26.38 -34.63
N ARG A 15 53.45 26.26 -35.95
CA ARG A 15 52.39 25.48 -36.61
C ARG A 15 52.89 24.93 -37.98
N LEU A 16 52.26 23.84 -38.45
CA LEU A 16 52.14 23.32 -39.85
C LEU A 16 53.19 22.34 -40.45
N GLU A 17 52.63 21.30 -41.09
CA GLU A 17 53.06 20.52 -42.29
C GLU A 17 54.29 19.57 -42.22
N ALA A 18 54.39 18.45 -42.98
CA ALA A 18 53.44 17.60 -43.74
C ALA A 18 54.15 16.29 -44.23
N ALA A 19 53.41 15.40 -44.93
CA ALA A 19 53.88 14.29 -45.83
C ALA A 19 54.48 12.99 -45.20
N VAL A 20 54.46 11.79 -45.82
CA VAL A 20 53.51 11.07 -46.74
C VAL A 20 54.07 9.64 -47.01
N VAL A 21 53.23 8.58 -47.07
CA VAL A 21 53.51 7.20 -47.62
C VAL A 21 54.57 6.37 -46.81
N GLU A 22 54.52 5.04 -46.61
CA GLU A 22 54.20 3.90 -47.49
C GLU A 22 53.79 2.60 -46.73
N THR A 23 53.02 1.72 -47.42
CA THR A 23 52.86 0.24 -47.25
C THR A 23 52.88 -0.48 -45.89
N PHE A 24 51.73 -1.06 -45.54
CA PHE A 24 51.51 -2.49 -45.19
C PHE A 24 50.09 -2.84 -45.70
N GLY A 25 49.76 -3.99 -46.26
CA GLY A 25 50.44 -5.29 -46.30
C GLY A 25 49.39 -6.36 -45.97
N GLU A 26 48.73 -6.91 -46.99
CA GLU A 26 47.73 -7.97 -46.81
C GLU A 26 48.38 -9.22 -46.19
N ALA A 27 47.74 -9.80 -45.17
CA ALA A 27 48.12 -11.07 -44.59
C ALA A 27 46.86 -11.86 -44.22
N GLU A 28 46.84 -13.13 -44.60
CA GLU A 28 45.68 -14.01 -44.53
C GLU A 28 45.30 -14.38 -43.08
N TYR A 29 44.00 -14.63 -42.86
CA TYR A 29 43.53 -15.28 -41.63
C TYR A 29 43.96 -16.76 -41.64
N ALA A 30 44.85 -17.14 -40.71
CA ALA A 30 45.07 -18.52 -40.34
C ALA A 30 44.26 -18.86 -39.08
N GLU A 31 43.42 -19.89 -39.16
CA GLU A 31 42.71 -20.44 -37.99
C GLU A 31 43.71 -21.20 -37.10
N PRO A 32 43.66 -21.06 -35.76
CA PRO A 32 44.49 -21.84 -34.87
C PRO A 32 43.86 -23.22 -34.60
N GLU A 33 44.56 -24.29 -35.02
CA GLU A 33 44.26 -25.65 -34.59
C GLU A 33 44.39 -25.80 -33.06
N VAL A 34 43.39 -26.39 -32.42
CA VAL A 34 43.38 -26.71 -30.99
C VAL A 34 43.92 -28.15 -30.81
N PRO A 35 44.89 -28.42 -29.91
CA PRO A 35 45.43 -29.77 -29.75
C PRO A 35 44.52 -30.67 -28.89
N ASP A 36 44.24 -31.90 -29.36
CA ASP A 36 43.45 -32.95 -28.69
C ASP A 36 44.12 -33.54 -27.42
N ARG A 37 44.43 -32.71 -26.42
CA ARG A 37 45.11 -33.15 -25.18
C ARG A 37 44.35 -32.92 -23.88
N GLU A 38 43.13 -32.40 -23.96
CA GLU A 38 42.27 -32.19 -22.78
C GLU A 38 41.23 -33.31 -22.56
N LEU A 39 40.91 -34.13 -23.57
CA LEU A 39 39.99 -35.27 -23.40
C LEU A 39 40.61 -36.43 -22.61
N GLU A 40 41.86 -36.84 -22.92
CA GLU A 40 42.52 -37.96 -22.24
C GLU A 40 42.69 -37.72 -20.71
N LEU A 41 42.81 -36.46 -20.29
CA LEU A 41 42.93 -36.10 -18.88
C LEU A 41 41.60 -36.16 -18.12
N PHE A 42 40.47 -36.04 -18.83
CA PHE A 42 39.13 -36.07 -18.23
C PHE A 42 38.65 -37.51 -18.03
N GLU A 43 38.91 -38.40 -19.00
CA GLU A 43 38.58 -39.82 -18.90
C GLU A 43 39.44 -40.54 -17.84
N SER A 44 40.72 -40.17 -17.67
CA SER A 44 41.54 -40.78 -16.60
C SER A 44 41.07 -40.38 -15.20
N LEU A 45 40.59 -39.15 -15.01
CA LEU A 45 40.11 -38.67 -13.71
C LEU A 45 38.80 -39.36 -13.29
N GLN A 46 37.94 -39.71 -14.26
CA GLN A 46 36.68 -40.39 -13.98
C GLN A 46 36.89 -41.85 -13.58
N ALA A 47 37.89 -42.53 -14.16
CA ALA A 47 38.25 -43.90 -13.79
C ALA A 47 38.80 -44.03 -12.35
N ASP A 48 39.61 -43.06 -11.89
CA ASP A 48 40.14 -43.08 -10.52
C ASP A 48 39.01 -42.90 -9.48
N ILE A 49 38.05 -41.99 -9.73
CA ILE A 49 36.92 -41.71 -8.83
C ILE A 49 35.98 -42.92 -8.68
N GLU A 50 35.75 -43.69 -9.75
CA GLU A 50 34.91 -44.89 -9.68
C GLU A 50 35.60 -46.05 -8.93
N SER A 51 36.92 -46.00 -8.76
CA SER A 51 37.69 -47.03 -8.02
C SER A 51 37.66 -46.86 -6.49
N GLU A 52 37.66 -45.63 -5.97
CA GLU A 52 37.67 -45.38 -4.51
C GLU A 52 36.32 -45.66 -3.83
N VAL A 53 35.21 -45.65 -4.57
CA VAL A 53 33.85 -45.86 -4.01
C VAL A 53 33.53 -47.34 -3.73
N ALA A 54 34.37 -48.28 -4.20
CA ALA A 54 34.10 -49.71 -4.14
C ALA A 54 34.64 -50.44 -2.89
N SER A 55 35.39 -49.77 -2.00
CA SER A 55 36.09 -50.46 -0.89
C SER A 55 36.11 -49.74 0.46
N GLU A 56 34.94 -49.56 1.09
CA GLU A 56 34.88 -49.34 2.55
C GLU A 56 33.73 -50.13 3.20
N GLN A 57 34.03 -51.39 3.57
CA GLN A 57 33.26 -52.15 4.55
C GLN A 57 33.95 -52.05 5.91
N LEU A 58 33.26 -51.55 6.95
CA LEU A 58 33.69 -51.70 8.34
C LEU A 58 32.50 -51.98 9.27
N GLU A 59 32.76 -52.83 10.26
CA GLU A 59 31.77 -53.44 11.17
C GLU A 59 31.36 -52.55 12.36
N PRO A 60 30.25 -52.87 13.06
CA PRO A 60 29.72 -52.07 14.16
C PRO A 60 30.18 -52.54 15.54
N ALA A 61 30.39 -51.59 16.48
CA ALA A 61 30.49 -51.93 17.91
C ALA A 61 30.14 -50.76 18.85
N VAL A 62 29.48 -51.10 19.97
CA VAL A 62 29.25 -50.31 21.21
C VAL A 62 28.38 -49.04 21.05
N GLY A 63 27.34 -48.78 21.85
CA GLY A 63 26.78 -49.49 23.00
C GLY A 63 26.40 -48.47 24.08
N TYR A 64 25.10 -48.28 24.34
CA TYR A 64 24.59 -47.39 25.40
C TYR A 64 23.51 -48.10 26.21
N GLU A 65 23.63 -48.00 27.53
CA GLU A 65 22.83 -48.72 28.52
C GLU A 65 21.39 -48.19 28.60
N GLU A 66 20.45 -49.12 28.75
CA GLU A 66 19.06 -48.82 29.12
C GLU A 66 18.98 -48.41 30.59
N VAL A 67 18.13 -47.42 30.90
CA VAL A 67 17.66 -47.16 32.27
C VAL A 67 16.15 -47.36 32.27
N GLU A 68 15.71 -48.36 33.03
CA GLU A 68 14.32 -48.82 33.06
C GLU A 68 13.37 -47.91 33.87
N SER A 69 12.08 -48.00 33.49
CA SER A 69 10.90 -47.96 34.38
C SER A 69 10.36 -46.60 34.92
N PRO A 70 9.03 -46.50 35.22
CA PRO A 70 7.89 -47.29 34.70
C PRO A 70 6.63 -46.46 34.33
N ALA A 71 5.55 -47.19 34.03
CA ALA A 71 4.10 -46.90 33.86
C ALA A 71 3.50 -45.67 34.62
N ASP A 72 2.29 -45.15 34.33
CA ASP A 72 1.04 -45.83 33.92
C ASP A 72 -0.03 -44.81 33.38
N GLU A 73 -1.27 -45.28 33.20
CA GLU A 73 -2.55 -44.57 33.00
C GLU A 73 -2.95 -44.14 31.57
N SER A 74 -3.57 -45.08 30.87
CA SER A 74 -4.55 -44.84 29.80
C SER A 74 -5.90 -44.37 30.36
N LEU A 75 -6.46 -43.27 29.82
CA LEU A 75 -7.87 -42.92 29.97
C LEU A 75 -8.46 -42.49 28.63
N GLU A 76 -9.38 -43.30 28.10
CA GLU A 76 -10.26 -42.94 26.99
C GLU A 76 -11.41 -42.05 27.48
N PRO A 77 -11.85 -41.04 26.73
CA PRO A 77 -13.13 -40.38 26.96
C PRO A 77 -14.23 -41.02 26.11
N SER A 78 -15.28 -41.51 26.76
CA SER A 78 -16.51 -41.97 26.12
C SER A 78 -17.34 -40.81 25.56
N ASP A 79 -17.94 -41.00 24.38
CA ASP A 79 -18.93 -40.08 23.82
C ASP A 79 -20.25 -40.13 24.61
N GLU A 80 -20.82 -38.97 24.91
CA GLU A 80 -22.24 -38.82 25.27
C GLU A 80 -22.85 -37.71 24.42
N GLU A 81 -23.84 -38.09 23.61
CA GLU A 81 -24.68 -37.17 22.84
C GLU A 81 -25.58 -36.37 23.78
N PHE A 82 -25.87 -35.11 23.40
CA PHE A 82 -26.97 -34.36 24.00
C PHE A 82 -27.70 -33.56 22.92
N GLU A 83 -28.80 -34.15 22.44
CA GLU A 83 -29.83 -33.40 21.73
C GLU A 83 -30.49 -32.41 22.68
N ALA A 84 -30.80 -31.21 22.17
CA ALA A 84 -31.68 -30.26 22.85
C ALA A 84 -32.53 -29.53 21.81
N THR A 85 -33.84 -29.53 22.06
CA THR A 85 -34.88 -29.16 21.11
C THR A 85 -34.99 -27.65 20.86
N ALA A 86 -35.56 -27.30 19.71
CA ALA A 86 -36.13 -25.98 19.48
C ALA A 86 -37.48 -25.85 20.20
N ASP A 87 -37.85 -24.63 20.62
CA ASP A 87 -39.17 -24.05 20.33
C ASP A 87 -39.25 -22.54 20.70
N GLU A 88 -40.12 -21.84 19.98
CA GLU A 88 -40.82 -20.56 20.22
C GLU A 88 -40.18 -19.42 21.06
N TYR A 89 -40.25 -18.17 20.55
CA TYR A 89 -41.27 -17.18 20.97
C TYR A 89 -41.17 -15.86 20.18
N GLU A 90 -42.26 -15.56 19.45
CA GLU A 90 -43.03 -14.31 19.37
C GLU A 90 -42.39 -12.93 19.06
N ALA A 91 -43.25 -12.02 18.57
CA ALA A 91 -42.89 -10.72 17.99
C ALA A 91 -43.06 -9.53 18.97
N TYR A 92 -42.32 -8.45 18.76
CA TYR A 92 -42.67 -7.14 19.34
C TYR A 92 -42.24 -5.94 18.47
N GLN A 93 -43.02 -4.85 18.57
CA GLN A 93 -42.82 -3.59 17.83
C GLN A 93 -41.80 -2.67 18.53
N PRO A 94 -41.12 -1.76 17.81
CA PRO A 94 -40.12 -0.87 18.40
C PRO A 94 -40.76 0.36 19.07
N ALA A 95 -40.19 0.78 20.20
CA ALA A 95 -40.41 2.10 20.81
C ALA A 95 -39.15 2.98 20.61
N ASP A 96 -39.36 4.29 20.55
CA ASP A 96 -38.34 5.30 20.22
C ASP A 96 -37.32 5.60 21.33
N GLU A 97 -36.30 6.37 20.91
CA GLU A 97 -35.29 7.14 21.67
C GLU A 97 -33.86 6.57 21.72
N TYR A 98 -32.96 7.16 20.92
CA TYR A 98 -31.52 7.22 21.22
C TYR A 98 -30.89 8.54 20.76
N GLU A 99 -30.10 9.15 21.64
CA GLU A 99 -29.32 10.36 21.37
C GLU A 99 -28.11 10.08 20.46
N ALA A 100 -27.72 11.08 19.66
CA ALA A 100 -26.64 10.96 18.70
C ALA A 100 -25.24 11.03 19.36
N ALA A 101 -24.37 10.11 18.96
CA ALA A 101 -22.94 10.11 19.26
C ALA A 101 -22.14 10.38 17.98
N ASP A 102 -21.36 11.46 17.95
CA ASP A 102 -20.40 11.75 16.88
C ASP A 102 -19.04 12.17 17.45
N ALA A 103 -17.97 11.77 16.77
CA ALA A 103 -16.60 12.17 17.02
C ALA A 103 -15.90 12.53 15.69
N TYR A 104 -15.00 13.52 15.77
CA TYR A 104 -13.64 13.62 15.18
C TYR A 104 -13.29 12.78 13.92
N GLU A 105 -12.52 13.23 12.91
CA GLU A 105 -11.42 14.23 12.81
C GLU A 105 -11.30 14.69 11.31
N PRO A 106 -10.14 14.87 10.63
CA PRO A 106 -8.92 15.66 10.90
C PRO A 106 -8.64 16.77 9.84
N ALA A 107 -7.47 17.42 9.93
CA ALA A 107 -6.96 18.41 8.98
C ALA A 107 -5.54 18.07 8.50
N HIS A 108 -5.19 18.50 7.29
CA HIS A 108 -3.81 18.51 6.77
C HIS A 108 -3.47 19.91 6.25
N GLU A 109 -2.33 20.45 6.68
CA GLU A 109 -1.68 21.64 6.14
C GLU A 109 -0.16 21.41 6.27
N ALA A 110 0.61 21.65 5.21
CA ALA A 110 2.05 21.39 5.18
C ALA A 110 2.81 22.58 4.58
N LEU A 111 3.83 23.02 5.31
CA LEU A 111 4.87 23.96 4.89
C LEU A 111 6.19 23.17 4.82
N GLU A 112 7.02 23.46 3.83
CA GLU A 112 8.41 22.96 3.78
C GLU A 112 9.42 24.06 3.37
N PRO A 113 10.71 23.88 3.70
CA PRO A 113 11.69 24.95 3.82
C PRO A 113 12.66 25.07 2.62
N ALA A 114 13.61 26.00 2.73
CA ALA A 114 14.64 26.32 1.73
C ALA A 114 15.95 25.54 1.94
N GLY A 115 16.79 25.49 0.90
CA GLY A 115 18.14 24.90 0.95
C GLY A 115 18.79 24.79 -0.44
N ASP A 116 19.57 25.81 -0.77
CA ASP A 116 20.45 26.05 -1.92
C ASP A 116 21.16 24.83 -2.55
N GLU A 117 21.36 24.85 -3.88
CA GLU A 117 22.71 24.96 -4.49
C GLU A 117 22.63 25.18 -6.03
N ASP A 118 23.48 26.07 -6.53
CA ASP A 118 23.67 26.40 -7.94
C ASP A 118 24.63 25.42 -8.68
N GLU A 119 24.74 25.63 -9.99
CA GLU A 119 25.89 25.32 -10.87
C GLU A 119 25.74 24.17 -11.91
N TYR A 120 26.39 24.39 -13.05
CA TYR A 120 26.50 23.55 -14.27
C TYR A 120 25.34 23.56 -15.29
N ALA A 121 25.34 24.63 -16.08
CA ALA A 121 24.79 24.66 -17.43
C ALA A 121 25.75 24.08 -18.49
N ALA A 122 25.21 23.87 -19.70
CA ALA A 122 25.89 23.66 -21.00
C ALA A 122 26.42 22.24 -21.36
N TYR A 123 25.56 21.45 -22.03
CA TYR A 123 25.80 21.03 -23.43
C TYR A 123 24.51 20.53 -24.09
N ARG A 124 24.21 20.93 -25.35
CA ARG A 124 23.04 20.46 -26.11
C ARG A 124 23.27 20.57 -27.63
N PRO A 125 23.25 19.47 -28.40
CA PRO A 125 23.13 19.51 -29.85
C PRO A 125 21.66 19.45 -30.31
N SER A 126 21.42 19.90 -31.54
CA SER A 126 20.10 20.24 -32.11
C SER A 126 19.47 19.12 -32.96
N VAL A 127 18.15 18.89 -32.83
CA VAL A 127 17.33 18.22 -33.86
C VAL A 127 15.88 18.78 -33.83
N GLY A 128 15.34 19.10 -35.01
CA GLY A 128 13.91 18.98 -35.35
C GLY A 128 12.92 20.01 -34.78
N GLU A 129 12.50 20.96 -35.62
CA GLU A 129 11.38 21.87 -35.33
C GLU A 129 10.02 21.15 -35.46
N SER A 130 9.39 20.81 -34.33
CA SER A 130 7.93 20.80 -34.25
C SER A 130 7.48 22.09 -33.56
N GLU A 131 6.37 22.69 -33.98
CA GLU A 131 5.83 23.90 -33.34
C GLU A 131 5.74 23.71 -31.81
N ALA A 132 6.60 24.42 -31.08
CA ALA A 132 6.84 24.12 -29.69
C ALA A 132 5.66 24.59 -28.82
N GLU A 133 4.81 23.64 -28.41
CA GLU A 133 3.77 23.91 -27.41
C GLU A 133 4.35 24.66 -26.22
N HIS A 134 3.79 25.84 -25.93
CA HIS A 134 4.31 26.68 -24.86
C HIS A 134 4.21 25.92 -23.53
N PRO A 135 5.31 25.68 -22.80
CA PRO A 135 5.36 24.64 -21.77
C PRO A 135 4.37 24.87 -20.60
N VAL A 136 3.86 26.09 -20.44
CA VAL A 136 2.77 26.44 -19.50
C VAL A 136 1.54 25.52 -19.61
N THR A 137 1.24 24.98 -20.81
CA THR A 137 0.09 24.06 -21.05
C THR A 137 0.22 22.74 -20.29
N ARG A 138 1.46 22.34 -19.94
CA ARG A 138 1.75 21.10 -19.19
C ARG A 138 1.49 21.24 -17.69
N PHE A 139 1.48 22.47 -17.17
CA PHE A 139 1.32 22.77 -15.74
C PHE A 139 -0.04 23.38 -15.41
N PHE A 140 -0.63 24.12 -16.35
CA PHE A 140 -1.92 24.75 -16.20
C PHE A 140 -2.85 24.27 -17.31
N ARG A 141 -4.11 23.97 -16.97
CA ARG A 141 -5.16 23.69 -17.96
C ARG A 141 -5.52 25.00 -18.69
N VAL A 142 -4.74 25.32 -19.73
CA VAL A 142 -4.88 26.53 -20.55
C VAL A 142 -5.43 26.11 -21.93
N PRO A 143 -6.59 26.62 -22.36
CA PRO A 143 -7.10 26.36 -23.72
C PRO A 143 -6.14 26.90 -24.77
N LEU A 144 -5.99 26.21 -25.91
CA LEU A 144 -5.06 26.65 -26.98
C LEU A 144 -5.30 28.11 -27.41
N ALA A 145 -6.56 28.52 -27.55
CA ALA A 145 -6.93 29.91 -27.85
C ALA A 145 -6.46 30.92 -26.78
N ALA A 146 -6.32 30.51 -25.51
CA ALA A 146 -5.74 31.36 -24.47
C ALA A 146 -4.21 31.42 -24.59
N VAL A 147 -3.53 30.33 -24.97
CA VAL A 147 -2.09 30.32 -25.29
C VAL A 147 -1.79 31.26 -26.46
N GLU A 148 -2.58 31.18 -27.53
CA GLU A 148 -2.48 32.10 -28.66
C GLU A 148 -2.72 33.56 -28.26
N ALA A 149 -3.74 33.82 -27.43
CA ALA A 149 -4.02 35.17 -26.95
C ALA A 149 -2.87 35.71 -26.08
N LEU A 150 -2.21 34.87 -25.28
CA LEU A 150 -1.00 35.24 -24.53
C LEU A 150 0.19 35.53 -25.46
N GLY A 151 0.40 34.70 -26.49
CA GLY A 151 1.45 34.90 -27.49
C GLY A 151 1.25 36.17 -28.33
N LYS A 152 0.00 36.54 -28.58
CA LYS A 152 -0.41 37.81 -29.23
C LYS A 152 -0.46 39.00 -28.26
N GLY A 153 0.07 38.87 -27.02
CA GLY A 153 0.06 39.93 -26.00
C GLY A 153 -1.32 40.35 -25.51
N SER A 154 -2.37 39.64 -25.88
CA SER A 154 -3.79 39.96 -25.68
C SER A 154 -4.29 39.46 -24.32
N TYR A 155 -3.61 39.87 -23.24
CA TYR A 155 -3.83 39.33 -21.89
C TYR A 155 -5.28 39.39 -21.40
N ALA A 156 -6.05 40.44 -21.74
CA ALA A 156 -7.46 40.54 -21.36
C ALA A 156 -8.34 39.45 -22.02
N ALA A 157 -8.04 39.05 -23.27
CA ALA A 157 -8.71 37.95 -23.95
C ALA A 157 -8.30 36.61 -23.32
N ALA A 158 -7.01 36.41 -23.07
CA ALA A 158 -6.50 35.22 -22.37
C ALA A 158 -7.15 35.03 -20.98
N LEU A 159 -7.22 36.09 -20.17
CA LEU A 159 -7.90 36.08 -18.85
C LEU A 159 -9.39 35.76 -18.96
N THR A 160 -10.05 36.14 -20.05
CA THR A 160 -11.45 35.82 -20.28
C THR A 160 -11.64 34.32 -20.56
N LEU A 161 -10.79 33.74 -21.42
CA LEU A 161 -10.77 32.32 -21.78
C LEU A 161 -10.32 31.42 -20.61
N LEU A 162 -9.26 31.79 -19.89
CA LEU A 162 -8.80 31.12 -18.66
C LEU A 162 -9.91 31.10 -17.60
N GLY A 163 -10.64 32.21 -17.47
CA GLY A 163 -11.84 32.28 -16.64
C GLY A 163 -12.87 31.23 -17.03
N ALA A 164 -13.18 31.08 -18.33
CA ALA A 164 -14.20 30.14 -18.80
C ALA A 164 -13.94 28.69 -18.36
N VAL A 165 -12.67 28.25 -18.30
CA VAL A 165 -12.28 26.91 -17.85
C VAL A 165 -11.98 26.79 -16.35
N GLY A 166 -12.32 27.80 -15.55
CA GLY A 166 -12.33 27.71 -14.09
C GLY A 166 -11.22 28.47 -13.35
N HIS A 167 -10.24 29.08 -14.04
CA HIS A 167 -9.23 29.91 -13.37
C HIS A 167 -9.87 31.24 -12.93
N ARG A 168 -10.22 31.35 -11.63
CA ARG A 168 -10.90 32.54 -11.07
C ARG A 168 -10.06 33.32 -10.05
N SER A 169 -9.05 32.68 -9.45
CA SER A 169 -8.15 33.30 -8.48
C SER A 169 -7.27 34.37 -9.14
N GLU A 170 -7.11 35.53 -8.48
CA GLU A 170 -6.16 36.57 -8.90
C GLU A 170 -4.73 36.01 -9.00
N ASN A 171 -4.35 35.13 -8.07
CA ASN A 171 -3.02 34.52 -8.04
C ASN A 171 -2.84 33.48 -9.16
N ASP A 172 -3.84 32.65 -9.45
CA ASP A 172 -3.73 31.60 -10.49
C ASP A 172 -3.64 32.25 -11.88
N LEU A 173 -4.47 33.26 -12.12
CA LEU A 173 -4.45 34.06 -13.34
C LEU A 173 -3.14 34.84 -13.51
N THR A 174 -2.56 35.33 -12.42
CA THR A 174 -1.21 35.95 -12.42
C THR A 174 -0.14 34.91 -12.75
N ASN A 175 -0.19 33.73 -12.13
CA ASN A 175 0.76 32.64 -12.35
C ASN A 175 0.76 32.18 -13.81
N VAL A 176 -0.41 31.98 -14.44
CA VAL A 176 -0.48 31.57 -15.85
C VAL A 176 0.19 32.60 -16.77
N ILE A 177 -0.06 33.91 -16.56
CA ILE A 177 0.59 34.96 -17.37
C ILE A 177 2.09 35.04 -17.07
N PHE A 178 2.47 34.96 -15.79
CA PHE A 178 3.86 35.05 -15.36
C PHE A 178 4.71 33.91 -15.94
N TYR A 179 4.29 32.65 -15.78
CA TYR A 179 5.04 31.52 -16.36
C TYR A 179 4.83 31.35 -17.87
N PHE A 180 3.87 32.06 -18.49
CA PHE A 180 3.86 32.22 -19.94
C PHE A 180 4.99 33.15 -20.41
N ARG A 181 5.31 34.20 -19.66
CA ARG A 181 6.44 35.10 -19.96
C ARG A 181 7.80 34.52 -19.55
N HIS A 182 7.82 33.76 -18.47
CA HIS A 182 9.02 33.13 -17.88
C HIS A 182 8.88 31.60 -17.89
N PRO A 183 8.95 30.96 -19.08
CA PRO A 183 8.88 29.50 -19.20
C PRO A 183 10.09 28.77 -18.57
N ASP A 184 11.19 29.49 -18.36
CA ASP A 184 12.41 29.05 -17.67
C ASP A 184 12.23 28.89 -16.15
N VAL A 185 11.27 29.59 -15.54
CA VAL A 185 10.92 29.47 -14.11
C VAL A 185 9.63 28.69 -13.88
N LEU A 186 9.05 28.12 -14.94
CA LEU A 186 7.82 27.35 -14.90
C LEU A 186 7.91 26.16 -13.95
N GLY A 187 7.04 26.14 -12.94
CA GLY A 187 6.94 25.05 -11.97
C GLY A 187 7.86 25.20 -10.74
N ARG A 188 8.71 26.24 -10.67
CA ARG A 188 9.40 26.66 -9.44
C ARG A 188 8.82 27.97 -8.90
N LYS A 189 8.90 28.16 -7.58
CA LYS A 189 8.55 29.45 -6.96
C LYS A 189 9.63 30.49 -7.31
N ILE A 190 9.21 31.75 -7.33
CA ILE A 190 10.13 32.90 -7.38
C ILE A 190 10.87 32.97 -6.03
N GLN A 191 12.19 32.98 -6.06
CA GLN A 191 13.04 32.98 -4.86
C GLN A 191 13.14 34.38 -4.23
N PRO A 192 13.52 34.49 -2.93
CA PRO A 192 13.56 35.76 -2.20
C PRO A 192 14.51 36.84 -2.78
N ASP A 193 15.55 36.40 -3.47
CA ASP A 193 16.59 37.21 -4.12
C ASP A 193 16.26 37.59 -5.58
N GLU A 194 15.36 36.85 -6.24
CA GLU A 194 14.84 37.12 -7.59
C GLU A 194 13.87 38.32 -7.63
N ARG A 195 14.33 39.47 -7.11
CA ARG A 195 13.55 40.71 -6.94
C ARG A 195 12.96 41.24 -8.24
N ASP A 196 13.54 40.90 -9.39
CA ASP A 196 13.03 41.32 -10.70
C ASP A 196 11.80 40.51 -11.10
N LEU A 197 11.85 39.19 -10.94
CA LEU A 197 10.70 38.31 -11.11
C LEU A 197 9.59 38.60 -10.10
N GLN A 198 9.94 38.88 -8.83
CA GLN A 198 8.95 39.30 -7.82
C GLN A 198 8.26 40.60 -8.24
N ARG A 199 9.04 41.61 -8.67
CA ARG A 199 8.51 42.88 -9.16
C ARG A 199 7.64 42.69 -10.39
N GLU A 200 8.03 41.83 -11.33
CA GLU A 200 7.20 41.55 -12.51
C GLU A 200 5.92 40.78 -12.14
N TRP A 201 5.97 39.77 -11.27
CA TRP A 201 4.78 39.05 -10.83
C TRP A 201 3.77 40.00 -10.14
N ILE A 202 4.25 40.87 -9.26
CA ILE A 202 3.45 41.93 -8.64
C ILE A 202 2.90 42.89 -9.70
N HIS A 203 3.72 43.28 -10.68
CA HIS A 203 3.31 44.16 -11.78
C HIS A 203 2.22 43.52 -12.66
N ILE A 204 2.36 42.25 -13.07
CA ILE A 204 1.34 41.50 -13.82
C ILE A 204 0.04 41.45 -13.02
N ARG A 205 0.10 41.11 -11.72
CA ARG A 205 -1.06 41.07 -10.85
C ARG A 205 -1.75 42.43 -10.77
N ASP A 206 -1.00 43.48 -10.46
CA ASP A 206 -1.54 44.78 -10.10
C ASP A 206 -1.91 45.64 -11.33
N THR A 207 -1.32 45.40 -12.50
CA THR A 207 -1.58 46.17 -13.75
C THR A 207 -2.35 45.42 -14.83
N ILE A 208 -2.27 44.09 -14.89
CA ILE A 208 -2.96 43.27 -15.90
C ILE A 208 -4.16 42.54 -15.29
N VAL A 209 -3.93 41.71 -14.27
CA VAL A 209 -4.95 40.80 -13.74
C VAL A 209 -6.01 41.56 -12.95
N ARG A 210 -5.61 42.27 -11.88
CA ARG A 210 -6.55 42.99 -11.00
C ARG A 210 -7.38 44.03 -11.74
N PRO A 211 -6.84 44.88 -12.65
CA PRO A 211 -7.66 45.82 -13.41
C PRO A 211 -8.62 45.13 -14.38
N THR A 212 -8.24 43.98 -14.95
CA THR A 212 -9.15 43.21 -15.82
C THR A 212 -10.29 42.58 -15.02
N LEU A 213 -10.00 42.03 -13.84
CA LEU A 213 -11.03 41.52 -12.92
C LEU A 213 -11.96 42.64 -12.42
N GLN A 214 -11.39 43.79 -12.04
CA GLN A 214 -12.15 44.98 -11.60
C GLN A 214 -13.04 45.56 -12.70
N ARG A 215 -12.57 45.64 -13.96
CA ARG A 215 -13.42 46.06 -15.08
C ARG A 215 -14.58 45.10 -15.30
N ARG A 216 -14.33 43.79 -15.17
CA ARG A 216 -15.34 42.74 -15.34
C ARG A 216 -16.40 42.74 -14.23
N THR A 217 -16.07 43.19 -13.01
CA THR A 217 -17.05 43.42 -11.94
C THR A 217 -17.77 44.76 -12.10
N ALA A 218 -17.07 45.82 -12.55
CA ALA A 218 -17.66 47.15 -12.79
C ALA A 218 -18.61 47.20 -13.99
N SER A 219 -18.41 46.36 -15.02
CA SER A 219 -19.28 46.31 -16.21
C SER A 219 -20.66 45.67 -15.97
N VAL A 220 -20.96 45.23 -14.74
CA VAL A 220 -22.25 44.61 -14.36
C VAL A 220 -23.05 45.49 -13.39
N SER A 221 -22.46 46.55 -12.83
CA SER A 221 -23.15 47.45 -11.90
C SER A 221 -23.98 48.50 -12.63
N SER A 222 -25.26 48.20 -12.89
CA SER A 222 -26.29 49.24 -12.94
C SER A 222 -26.27 50.05 -11.63
N PRO A 223 -26.41 51.39 -11.67
CA PRO A 223 -25.99 52.27 -10.58
C PRO A 223 -27.03 52.42 -9.45
N ASP A 224 -27.66 51.32 -9.00
CA ASP A 224 -28.67 51.39 -7.92
C ASP A 224 -28.65 50.19 -6.94
N ARG A 225 -27.45 49.82 -6.50
CA ARG A 225 -27.18 49.22 -5.18
C ARG A 225 -25.67 49.07 -4.98
N ALA A 226 -25.10 49.77 -4.00
CA ALA A 226 -23.75 49.47 -3.53
C ALA A 226 -23.74 48.07 -2.90
N GLY A 227 -23.16 47.10 -3.60
CA GLY A 227 -23.10 45.71 -3.16
C GLY A 227 -22.32 45.59 -1.84
N ARG A 228 -23.00 45.15 -0.77
CA ARG A 228 -22.34 44.81 0.50
C ARG A 228 -21.48 43.56 0.29
N SER A 229 -20.32 43.49 0.95
CA SER A 229 -19.46 42.29 0.98
C SER A 229 -19.71 41.40 2.20
N SER A 230 -20.44 41.91 3.21
CA SER A 230 -20.89 41.19 4.41
C SER A 230 -22.03 41.96 5.10
N ILE A 231 -22.70 41.32 6.04
CA ILE A 231 -23.57 42.02 7.00
C ILE A 231 -22.67 42.54 8.16
N PRO A 232 -22.77 43.81 8.59
CA PRO A 232 -21.95 44.33 9.67
C PRO A 232 -22.15 43.57 10.99
N SER A 233 -21.03 43.11 11.59
CA SER A 233 -21.01 42.41 12.88
C SER A 233 -21.58 43.26 14.03
N SER A 234 -21.55 44.58 13.90
CA SER A 234 -22.17 45.53 14.85
C SER A 234 -23.66 45.28 15.07
N GLY A 235 -24.38 44.73 14.08
CA GLY A 235 -25.79 44.35 14.18
C GLY A 235 -26.07 43.08 15.00
N LEU A 236 -25.03 42.33 15.39
CA LEU A 236 -25.17 41.09 16.14
C LEU A 236 -25.71 41.33 17.56
N ARG A 237 -26.64 40.46 17.94
CA ARG A 237 -27.32 40.34 19.23
C ARG A 237 -27.28 38.89 19.69
N TRP A 238 -27.14 38.68 20.99
CA TRP A 238 -27.25 37.39 21.65
C TRP A 238 -28.72 36.98 21.83
N TYR A 239 -29.04 35.72 21.53
CA TYR A 239 -30.36 35.10 21.74
C TYR A 239 -30.28 33.81 22.57
N GLY A 240 -29.19 33.61 23.31
CA GLY A 240 -29.07 32.52 24.28
C GLY A 240 -29.77 32.85 25.61
N PRO A 241 -29.80 31.90 26.56
CA PRO A 241 -30.24 32.18 27.92
C PRO A 241 -29.30 33.19 28.60
N GLY A 242 -29.86 34.06 29.44
CA GLY A 242 -29.13 35.09 30.20
C GLY A 242 -28.87 36.39 29.42
N GLU A 243 -28.50 37.43 30.15
CA GLU A 243 -28.12 38.73 29.57
C GLU A 243 -26.75 38.67 28.87
N ALA A 244 -26.60 39.48 27.83
CA ALA A 244 -25.38 39.49 27.02
C ALA A 244 -24.33 40.42 27.62
N THR A 245 -23.24 39.87 28.15
CA THR A 245 -22.11 40.69 28.61
C THR A 245 -21.43 41.40 27.42
N PRO A 246 -20.79 42.57 27.63
CA PRO A 246 -20.04 43.25 26.57
C PRO A 246 -18.91 42.39 25.98
N GLU A 247 -18.30 41.55 26.81
CA GLU A 247 -17.29 40.57 26.44
C GLU A 247 -17.86 39.49 25.51
N LEU A 248 -18.99 38.86 25.87
CA LEU A 248 -19.66 37.86 25.03
C LEU A 248 -20.12 38.44 23.69
N LEU A 249 -20.60 39.68 23.66
CA LEU A 249 -20.93 40.38 22.41
C LEU A 249 -19.69 40.68 21.55
N THR A 250 -18.54 40.90 22.17
CA THR A 250 -17.26 41.07 21.46
C THR A 250 -16.79 39.74 20.88
N PHE A 251 -16.86 38.65 21.65
CA PHE A 251 -16.55 37.29 21.19
C PHE A 251 -17.47 36.83 20.04
N LEU A 252 -18.79 37.07 20.17
CA LEU A 252 -19.81 36.83 19.14
C LEU A 252 -19.44 37.48 17.79
N ARG A 253 -18.97 38.73 17.83
CA ARG A 253 -18.55 39.49 16.65
C ARG A 253 -17.25 38.94 16.04
N ALA A 254 -16.25 38.67 16.87
CA ALA A 254 -14.99 38.09 16.42
C ALA A 254 -15.17 36.72 15.76
N VAL A 255 -16.07 35.87 16.30
CA VAL A 255 -16.41 34.57 15.69
C VAL A 255 -17.14 34.74 14.35
N TYR A 256 -18.11 35.67 14.26
CA TYR A 256 -18.78 35.98 13.00
C TYR A 256 -17.78 36.44 11.93
N GLU A 257 -16.95 37.42 12.25
CA GLU A 257 -15.94 37.97 11.34
C GLU A 257 -14.95 36.89 10.91
N ARG A 258 -14.45 36.08 11.86
CA ARG A 258 -13.56 34.97 11.54
C ARG A 258 -14.24 33.97 10.62
N GLN A 259 -15.51 33.63 10.86
CA GLN A 259 -16.24 32.71 9.99
C GLN A 259 -16.49 33.29 8.59
N VAL A 260 -16.71 34.60 8.45
CA VAL A 260 -16.75 35.28 7.14
C VAL A 260 -15.40 35.12 6.43
N THR A 261 -14.26 35.34 7.10
CA THR A 261 -12.93 35.11 6.46
C THR A 261 -12.63 33.65 6.10
N LEU A 262 -13.35 32.70 6.70
CA LEU A 262 -13.25 31.27 6.38
C LEU A 262 -14.29 30.82 5.34
N SER A 263 -15.16 31.71 4.87
CA SER A 263 -16.18 31.39 3.87
C SER A 263 -15.62 31.50 2.46
N GLU A 264 -16.12 30.67 1.57
CA GLU A 264 -15.71 30.62 0.16
C GLU A 264 -16.88 31.06 -0.73
N GLY A 265 -16.58 31.63 -1.90
CA GLY A 265 -17.58 32.17 -2.83
C GLY A 265 -17.84 33.67 -2.64
N ALA A 266 -18.71 34.22 -3.49
CA ALA A 266 -19.11 35.62 -3.44
C ALA A 266 -20.27 35.83 -2.46
N PHE A 267 -20.30 36.99 -1.79
CA PHE A 267 -21.43 37.39 -0.94
C PHE A 267 -22.71 37.53 -1.76
N VAL A 268 -23.74 36.76 -1.42
CA VAL A 268 -25.10 36.89 -1.94
C VAL A 268 -25.98 37.53 -0.86
N ASP A 269 -26.53 38.71 -1.16
CA ASP A 269 -27.45 39.44 -0.29
C ASP A 269 -28.86 38.83 -0.33
N THR A 270 -29.84 39.57 -0.85
CA THR A 270 -31.22 39.13 -1.03
C THR A 270 -31.52 39.12 -2.52
N LEU A 271 -31.76 37.92 -3.06
CA LEU A 271 -32.16 37.75 -4.45
C LEU A 271 -33.50 38.50 -4.71
N PRO A 272 -33.63 39.20 -5.84
CA PRO A 272 -34.88 39.86 -6.19
C PRO A 272 -35.97 38.81 -6.41
N LYS A 273 -37.23 39.13 -6.09
CA LYS A 273 -38.36 38.20 -6.27
C LYS A 273 -38.48 37.65 -7.69
N SER A 274 -38.05 38.41 -8.70
CA SER A 274 -38.02 38.01 -10.12
C SER A 274 -36.97 36.95 -10.46
N ALA A 275 -35.95 36.75 -9.63
CA ALA A 275 -34.97 35.67 -9.80
C ALA A 275 -35.41 34.36 -9.13
N LEU A 276 -36.53 34.37 -8.41
CA LEU A 276 -37.03 33.26 -7.60
C LEU A 276 -38.36 32.72 -8.14
N ARG A 277 -38.50 31.39 -8.12
CA ARG A 277 -39.78 30.69 -8.41
C ARG A 277 -40.17 29.86 -7.18
N THR A 278 -41.47 29.80 -6.90
CA THR A 278 -42.02 28.90 -5.88
C THR A 278 -41.94 27.45 -6.35
N ILE A 279 -41.49 26.55 -5.48
CA ILE A 279 -41.46 25.11 -5.71
C ILE A 279 -42.76 24.50 -5.17
N GLU A 280 -42.95 24.58 -3.86
CA GLU A 280 -44.16 24.16 -3.15
C GLU A 280 -44.32 24.96 -1.85
N GLY A 281 -45.56 25.22 -1.44
CA GLY A 281 -45.86 26.05 -0.27
C GLY A 281 -45.21 27.44 -0.37
N GLU A 282 -44.48 27.84 0.68
CA GLU A 282 -43.72 29.10 0.71
C GLU A 282 -42.28 28.96 0.17
N HIS A 283 -41.84 27.73 -0.11
CA HIS A 283 -40.47 27.43 -0.50
C HIS A 283 -40.20 27.89 -1.94
N ARG A 284 -39.12 28.67 -2.09
CA ARG A 284 -38.67 29.25 -3.36
C ARG A 284 -37.22 28.88 -3.62
N ALA A 285 -36.79 28.90 -4.87
CA ALA A 285 -35.39 28.78 -5.28
C ALA A 285 -35.14 29.63 -6.53
N ARG A 286 -33.88 29.74 -6.99
CA ARG A 286 -33.60 30.33 -8.31
C ARG A 286 -34.36 29.56 -9.39
N ILE A 287 -34.87 30.24 -10.41
CA ILE A 287 -35.77 29.63 -11.42
C ILE A 287 -35.30 28.24 -11.92
N PRO A 288 -34.04 28.03 -12.37
CA PRO A 288 -33.61 26.72 -12.86
C PRO A 288 -33.59 25.63 -11.76
N ALA A 289 -33.13 25.98 -10.56
CA ALA A 289 -33.09 25.08 -9.41
C ALA A 289 -34.52 24.74 -8.92
N ALA A 290 -35.44 25.71 -8.98
CA ALA A 290 -36.85 25.49 -8.67
C ALA A 290 -37.51 24.55 -9.68
N ASP A 291 -37.27 24.75 -10.97
CA ASP A 291 -37.82 23.91 -12.04
C ASP A 291 -37.32 22.46 -11.94
N ALA A 292 -36.04 22.27 -11.63
CA ALA A 292 -35.47 20.96 -11.35
C ALA A 292 -36.04 20.33 -10.06
N ALA A 293 -36.22 21.12 -8.99
CA ALA A 293 -36.78 20.66 -7.73
C ALA A 293 -38.24 20.20 -7.88
N ILE A 294 -39.06 20.92 -8.64
CA ILE A 294 -40.46 20.53 -8.96
C ILE A 294 -40.47 19.14 -9.60
N ARG A 295 -39.62 18.90 -10.62
CA ARG A 295 -39.52 17.59 -11.29
C ARG A 295 -39.01 16.49 -10.34
N MET A 296 -37.99 16.78 -9.54
CA MET A 296 -37.40 15.83 -8.60
C MET A 296 -38.40 15.39 -7.52
N VAL A 297 -39.10 16.34 -6.89
CA VAL A 297 -40.09 16.04 -5.83
C VAL A 297 -41.33 15.35 -6.40
N ALA A 298 -41.77 15.71 -7.61
CA ALA A 298 -42.86 15.01 -8.29
C ALA A 298 -42.50 13.55 -8.60
N ALA A 299 -41.29 13.29 -9.13
CA ALA A 299 -40.81 11.94 -9.39
C ALA A 299 -40.69 11.12 -8.09
N ALA A 300 -40.14 11.70 -7.03
CA ALA A 300 -40.05 11.03 -5.73
C ALA A 300 -41.42 10.64 -5.17
N ARG A 301 -42.45 11.50 -5.32
CA ARG A 301 -43.83 11.18 -4.91
C ARG A 301 -44.46 10.08 -5.77
N ALA A 302 -44.19 10.06 -7.07
CA ALA A 302 -44.67 9.01 -7.95
C ALA A 302 -44.04 7.64 -7.61
N ASP A 303 -42.73 7.59 -7.38
CA ASP A 303 -42.02 6.37 -7.01
C ASP A 303 -42.41 5.89 -5.60
N LEU A 304 -42.63 6.79 -4.64
CA LEU A 304 -43.15 6.47 -3.30
C LEU A 304 -44.51 5.74 -3.36
N VAL A 305 -45.41 6.21 -4.22
CA VAL A 305 -46.73 5.56 -4.45
C VAL A 305 -46.55 4.22 -5.17
N LYS A 306 -45.68 4.14 -6.19
CA LYS A 306 -45.38 2.92 -6.94
C LYS A 306 -44.80 1.82 -6.05
N GLU A 307 -43.98 2.18 -5.07
CA GLU A 307 -43.38 1.25 -4.09
C GLU A 307 -44.30 0.94 -2.88
N GLY A 308 -45.57 1.37 -2.92
CA GLY A 308 -46.56 1.05 -1.89
C GLY A 308 -46.30 1.71 -0.52
N GLN A 309 -45.45 2.74 -0.46
CA GLN A 309 -45.09 3.43 0.79
C GLN A 309 -46.21 4.41 1.22
N THR A 310 -47.34 3.87 1.67
CA THR A 310 -48.49 4.66 2.13
C THR A 310 -48.25 5.31 3.50
N GLY A 311 -48.94 6.43 3.77
CA GLY A 311 -48.87 7.13 5.06
C GLY A 311 -47.58 7.92 5.33
N VAL A 312 -46.67 8.04 4.35
CA VAL A 312 -45.46 8.87 4.43
C VAL A 312 -45.57 10.04 3.45
N ALA A 313 -45.34 11.25 3.93
CA ALA A 313 -45.18 12.46 3.12
C ALA A 313 -43.68 12.76 2.90
N VAL A 314 -43.31 13.11 1.66
CA VAL A 314 -41.97 13.59 1.28
C VAL A 314 -42.07 15.00 0.67
N GLY A 315 -41.07 15.85 0.90
CA GLY A 315 -41.04 17.19 0.32
C GLY A 315 -39.91 18.08 0.86
N ILE A 316 -40.07 19.38 0.69
CA ILE A 316 -39.09 20.40 1.10
C ILE A 316 -39.38 20.90 2.52
N THR A 317 -38.33 21.03 3.33
CA THR A 317 -38.35 21.66 4.67
C THR A 317 -37.73 23.06 4.66
N SER A 318 -36.82 23.33 3.72
CA SER A 318 -36.23 24.65 3.52
C SER A 318 -35.64 24.78 2.11
N ALA A 319 -35.58 26.00 1.58
CA ALA A 319 -35.05 26.29 0.24
C ALA A 319 -34.29 27.62 0.26
N TYR A 320 -34.66 28.59 -0.59
CA TYR A 320 -34.09 29.94 -0.54
C TYR A 320 -34.31 30.61 0.83
N ARG A 321 -33.25 31.26 1.33
CA ARG A 321 -33.26 32.12 2.52
C ARG A 321 -32.56 33.43 2.19
N SER A 322 -33.06 34.56 2.65
CA SER A 322 -32.34 35.84 2.47
C SER A 322 -31.07 35.91 3.33
N ALA A 323 -30.13 36.83 3.03
CA ALA A 323 -28.98 37.07 3.90
C ALA A 323 -29.37 37.47 5.34
N ASP A 324 -30.41 38.32 5.49
CA ASP A 324 -30.94 38.73 6.80
C ASP A 324 -31.60 37.56 7.57
N GLU A 325 -32.23 36.62 6.85
CA GLU A 325 -32.81 35.41 7.43
C GLU A 325 -31.72 34.43 7.87
N GLN A 326 -30.70 34.20 7.03
CA GLN A 326 -29.54 33.40 7.42
C GLN A 326 -28.80 34.05 8.61
N PHE A 327 -28.75 35.39 8.69
CA PHE A 327 -28.21 36.14 9.84
C PHE A 327 -29.04 35.89 11.11
N ALA A 328 -30.36 35.95 11.03
CA ALA A 328 -31.24 35.61 12.15
C ALA A 328 -31.03 34.16 12.65
N ILE A 329 -30.92 33.18 11.73
CA ILE A 329 -30.65 31.78 12.07
C ILE A 329 -29.25 31.64 12.70
N TRP A 330 -28.24 32.32 12.14
CA TRP A 330 -26.87 32.32 12.68
C TRP A 330 -26.81 32.83 14.11
N GLN A 331 -27.57 33.87 14.44
CA GLN A 331 -27.66 34.39 15.81
C GLN A 331 -28.50 33.51 16.76
N GLY A 332 -29.24 32.52 16.26
CA GLY A 332 -30.19 31.72 17.05
C GLY A 332 -31.54 32.41 17.33
N LYS A 333 -31.87 33.47 16.59
CA LYS A 333 -33.13 34.22 16.74
C LYS A 333 -34.33 33.31 16.47
N GLY A 334 -35.39 33.45 17.27
CA GLY A 334 -36.61 32.65 17.15
C GLY A 334 -36.52 31.21 17.67
N HIS A 335 -35.36 30.76 18.14
CA HIS A 335 -35.14 29.39 18.62
C HIS A 335 -34.76 29.28 20.11
N GLY A 336 -34.89 30.36 20.89
CA GLY A 336 -34.61 30.37 22.34
C GLY A 336 -33.21 29.85 22.69
N GLY A 337 -32.20 30.19 21.88
CA GLY A 337 -30.83 29.72 22.03
C GLY A 337 -30.57 28.25 21.68
N LYS A 338 -31.58 27.48 21.26
CA LYS A 338 -31.43 26.05 20.90
C LYS A 338 -30.71 25.81 19.56
N ARG A 339 -30.52 26.85 18.75
CA ARG A 339 -29.84 26.82 17.43
C ARG A 339 -28.93 28.05 17.28
N GLY A 340 -28.12 28.07 16.21
CA GLY A 340 -27.22 29.18 15.89
C GLY A 340 -26.05 29.29 16.90
N PHE A 341 -25.43 30.47 16.96
CA PHE A 341 -24.29 30.75 17.83
C PHE A 341 -24.50 30.32 19.29
N PRO A 342 -25.63 30.59 19.98
CA PRO A 342 -25.80 30.18 21.37
C PRO A 342 -25.74 28.66 21.58
N HIS A 343 -26.18 27.87 20.59
CA HIS A 343 -26.06 26.41 20.63
C HIS A 343 -24.59 25.98 20.56
N TYR A 344 -23.86 26.44 19.54
CA TYR A 344 -22.45 26.06 19.33
C TYR A 344 -21.54 26.60 20.45
N TYR A 345 -21.85 27.79 20.96
CA TYR A 345 -21.22 28.36 22.15
C TYR A 345 -21.43 27.48 23.39
N ARG A 346 -22.61 26.90 23.59
CA ARG A 346 -22.83 25.98 24.72
C ARG A 346 -22.07 24.66 24.56
N ILE A 347 -22.14 24.01 23.40
CA ILE A 347 -21.56 22.66 23.23
C ILE A 347 -20.02 22.64 23.10
N THR A 348 -19.40 23.76 22.71
CA THR A 348 -17.92 23.87 22.63
C THR A 348 -17.27 24.47 23.89
N ALA A 349 -18.01 24.66 24.98
CA ALA A 349 -17.50 25.36 26.18
C ALA A 349 -16.24 24.71 26.77
N GLU A 350 -16.20 23.39 26.93
CA GLU A 350 -14.99 22.70 27.42
C GLU A 350 -13.80 22.83 26.46
N GLN A 351 -14.05 22.70 25.15
CA GLN A 351 -13.01 22.84 24.13
C GLN A 351 -12.43 24.26 24.09
N ARG A 352 -13.26 25.30 24.26
CA ARG A 352 -12.77 26.69 24.36
C ARG A 352 -11.94 26.91 25.62
N ARG A 353 -12.38 26.43 26.79
CA ARG A 353 -11.59 26.51 28.04
C ARG A 353 -10.24 25.82 27.92
N ALA A 354 -10.18 24.70 27.20
CA ALA A 354 -8.92 24.00 26.93
C ALA A 354 -7.93 24.82 26.07
N THR A 355 -8.35 25.92 25.44
CA THR A 355 -7.44 26.86 24.74
C THR A 355 -6.74 27.87 25.66
N GLY A 356 -7.03 27.84 26.97
CA GLY A 356 -6.45 28.74 27.99
C GLY A 356 -7.25 30.03 28.22
N ASP A 357 -8.04 30.47 27.23
CA ASP A 357 -8.95 31.62 27.32
C ASP A 357 -10.25 31.26 26.59
N GLU A 358 -11.40 31.27 27.30
CA GLU A 358 -12.69 30.86 26.74
C GLU A 358 -13.20 31.81 25.62
N HIS A 359 -12.69 33.04 25.56
CA HIS A 359 -13.03 34.05 24.55
C HIS A 359 -11.83 34.52 23.70
N GLY A 360 -10.65 33.96 23.91
CA GLY A 360 -9.42 34.36 23.22
C GLY A 360 -9.37 33.99 21.73
N PRO A 361 -8.34 34.45 20.99
CA PRO A 361 -8.22 34.20 19.55
C PRO A 361 -8.23 32.72 19.15
N ALA A 362 -7.73 31.82 20.01
CA ALA A 362 -7.78 30.39 19.80
C ALA A 362 -9.23 29.84 19.87
N ALA A 363 -9.98 30.27 20.90
CA ALA A 363 -11.40 29.95 21.05
C ALA A 363 -12.27 30.54 19.92
N VAL A 364 -11.94 31.73 19.41
CA VAL A 364 -12.58 32.33 18.22
C VAL A 364 -12.39 31.43 16.99
N ASN A 365 -11.15 31.02 16.72
CA ASN A 365 -10.82 30.13 15.60
C ASN A 365 -11.52 28.77 15.71
N LEU A 366 -11.54 28.18 16.91
CA LEU A 366 -12.22 26.92 17.20
C LEU A 366 -13.73 27.02 16.90
N LEU A 367 -14.43 27.99 17.50
CA LEU A 367 -15.87 28.11 17.36
C LEU A 367 -16.28 28.47 15.92
N ALA A 368 -15.53 29.34 15.23
CA ALA A 368 -15.78 29.64 13.82
C ALA A 368 -15.62 28.40 12.92
N LYS A 369 -14.61 27.55 13.17
CA LYS A 369 -14.43 26.28 12.46
C LYS A 369 -15.56 25.28 12.75
N VAL A 370 -16.02 25.18 14.00
CA VAL A 370 -17.16 24.31 14.38
C VAL A 370 -18.45 24.79 13.71
N MET A 371 -18.72 26.10 13.72
CA MET A 371 -19.93 26.66 13.09
C MET A 371 -19.93 26.50 11.56
N LYS A 372 -18.78 26.67 10.87
CA LYS A 372 -18.69 26.48 9.40
C LYS A 372 -19.18 25.10 8.94
N LYS A 373 -19.09 24.06 9.77
CA LYS A 373 -19.56 22.69 9.43
C LYS A 373 -21.08 22.58 9.26
N TRP A 374 -21.86 23.39 9.99
CA TRP A 374 -23.31 23.22 10.18
C TRP A 374 -24.14 24.45 9.82
N ILE A 375 -23.51 25.62 9.75
CA ILE A 375 -24.20 26.86 9.41
C ILE A 375 -23.24 27.80 8.70
N ALA A 376 -23.43 27.99 7.39
CA ALA A 376 -22.65 28.93 6.61
C ALA A 376 -22.80 30.37 7.14
N ALA A 377 -21.74 31.18 6.98
CA ALA A 377 -21.79 32.58 7.35
C ALA A 377 -22.87 33.31 6.51
N PRO A 378 -23.69 34.19 7.12
CA PRO A 378 -24.64 35.03 6.41
C PRO A 378 -23.99 35.82 5.28
N GLY A 379 -24.33 35.45 4.05
CA GLY A 379 -23.70 35.90 2.79
C GLY A 379 -23.27 34.75 1.89
N TYR A 380 -22.98 33.59 2.47
CA TYR A 380 -22.14 32.54 1.87
C TYR A 380 -22.82 31.15 1.90
N SER A 381 -24.14 31.10 2.11
CA SER A 381 -24.92 29.87 2.09
C SER A 381 -25.48 29.56 0.68
N ASN A 382 -25.42 28.30 0.24
CA ASN A 382 -26.10 27.87 -1.00
C ASN A 382 -27.63 28.08 -0.96
N HIS A 383 -28.23 28.18 0.24
CA HIS A 383 -29.63 28.60 0.39
C HIS A 383 -29.83 30.08 0.00
N GLN A 384 -28.85 30.95 0.23
CA GLN A 384 -28.94 32.35 -0.17
C GLN A 384 -28.77 32.56 -1.66
N ASP A 385 -27.94 31.72 -2.29
CA ASP A 385 -27.89 31.67 -3.75
C ASP A 385 -29.13 30.98 -4.36
N GLY A 386 -30.07 30.48 -3.55
CA GLY A 386 -31.28 29.81 -4.02
C GLY A 386 -30.98 28.54 -4.81
N LEU A 387 -29.85 27.87 -4.52
CA LEU A 387 -29.41 26.63 -5.17
C LEU A 387 -29.57 25.39 -4.28
N ALA A 388 -29.71 25.56 -2.96
CA ALA A 388 -29.84 24.45 -2.02
C ALA A 388 -31.26 24.26 -1.47
N LEU A 389 -31.59 22.99 -1.22
CA LEU A 389 -32.82 22.52 -0.58
C LEU A 389 -32.46 21.68 0.65
N ASP A 390 -33.21 21.85 1.74
CA ASP A 390 -33.27 20.90 2.84
C ASP A 390 -34.54 20.05 2.68
N LEU A 391 -34.39 18.74 2.48
CA LEU A 391 -35.46 17.79 2.19
C LEU A 391 -35.91 17.02 3.44
N GLY A 392 -37.18 16.61 3.46
CA GLY A 392 -37.82 16.03 4.62
C GLY A 392 -38.82 14.91 4.36
N THR A 393 -39.11 14.18 5.43
CA THR A 393 -40.12 13.12 5.54
C THR A 393 -40.96 13.34 6.79
N ALA A 394 -42.24 12.98 6.76
CA ALA A 394 -43.08 12.85 7.95
C ALA A 394 -44.20 11.84 7.70
N PRO A 395 -44.91 11.38 8.75
CA PRO A 395 -46.22 10.75 8.57
C PRO A 395 -47.18 11.72 7.84
N GLU A 396 -48.11 11.16 7.08
CA GLU A 396 -49.10 11.95 6.34
C GLU A 396 -49.90 12.86 7.29
N GLY A 397 -50.14 14.11 6.88
CA GLY A 397 -50.76 15.14 7.71
C GLY A 397 -49.90 15.71 8.86
N LYS A 398 -48.62 15.32 8.99
CA LYS A 398 -47.67 15.90 9.94
C LYS A 398 -46.65 16.83 9.24
N PRO A 399 -46.08 17.83 9.95
CA PRO A 399 -45.02 18.67 9.40
C PRO A 399 -43.76 17.87 9.06
N LEU A 400 -43.15 18.14 7.90
CA LEU A 400 -41.94 17.45 7.44
C LEU A 400 -40.76 17.64 8.41
N GLY A 401 -40.17 16.53 8.86
CA GLY A 401 -38.90 16.49 9.58
C GLY A 401 -37.72 16.28 8.63
N LYS A 402 -36.49 16.63 9.06
CA LYS A 402 -35.26 16.39 8.28
C LYS A 402 -35.08 14.89 7.96
N ILE A 403 -34.76 14.53 6.71
CA ILE A 403 -34.47 13.14 6.36
C ILE A 403 -33.16 12.62 6.98
N GLY A 404 -33.19 11.40 7.53
CA GLY A 404 -32.01 10.64 7.93
C GLY A 404 -31.60 9.60 6.89
N ARG A 405 -30.36 9.08 6.95
CA ARG A 405 -29.79 8.12 5.96
C ARG A 405 -30.62 6.86 5.72
N ARG A 406 -31.38 6.42 6.73
CA ARG A 406 -32.23 5.22 6.69
C ARG A 406 -33.60 5.47 6.06
N ALA A 407 -34.01 6.73 5.90
CA ALA A 407 -35.32 7.06 5.32
C ALA A 407 -35.35 6.62 3.86
N TRP A 408 -36.51 6.12 3.40
CA TRP A 408 -36.75 5.77 2.00
C TRP A 408 -36.32 6.90 1.06
N PHE A 409 -36.77 8.12 1.34
CA PHE A 409 -36.51 9.29 0.49
C PHE A 409 -35.02 9.63 0.36
N HIS A 410 -34.20 9.38 1.40
CA HIS A 410 -32.76 9.59 1.31
C HIS A 410 -32.09 8.61 0.34
N ARG A 411 -32.47 7.32 0.38
CA ARG A 411 -31.96 6.32 -0.57
C ARG A 411 -32.36 6.69 -1.99
N TRP A 412 -33.65 6.95 -2.20
CA TRP A 412 -34.17 7.41 -3.49
C TRP A 412 -33.41 8.62 -4.03
N LEU A 413 -33.10 9.62 -3.20
CA LEU A 413 -32.34 10.81 -3.61
C LEU A 413 -30.88 10.48 -3.98
N VAL A 414 -30.21 9.57 -3.27
CA VAL A 414 -28.86 9.11 -3.65
C VAL A 414 -28.86 8.48 -5.03
N ASP A 415 -29.89 7.69 -5.33
CA ASP A 415 -29.98 6.93 -6.58
C ASP A 415 -30.53 7.77 -7.76
N ASN A 416 -31.30 8.85 -7.48
CA ASN A 416 -32.06 9.58 -8.51
C ASN A 416 -31.80 11.09 -8.61
N ALA A 417 -31.28 11.78 -7.58
CA ALA A 417 -31.25 13.25 -7.57
C ALA A 417 -30.33 13.84 -8.65
N GLU A 418 -29.25 13.15 -9.03
CA GLU A 418 -28.31 13.64 -10.05
C GLU A 418 -28.92 13.74 -11.45
N ARG A 419 -29.97 12.96 -11.78
CA ARG A 419 -30.71 13.12 -13.04
C ARG A 419 -31.55 14.41 -13.10
N PHE A 420 -31.68 15.10 -11.96
CA PHE A 420 -32.26 16.44 -11.84
C PHE A 420 -31.20 17.50 -11.47
N ASP A 421 -29.92 17.20 -11.71
CA ASP A 421 -28.76 18.04 -11.37
C ASP A 421 -28.59 18.35 -9.86
N PHE A 422 -29.24 17.60 -8.95
CA PHE A 422 -29.05 17.76 -7.51
C PHE A 422 -27.98 16.79 -7.00
N ARG A 423 -27.06 17.29 -6.16
CA ARG A 423 -26.01 16.51 -5.53
C ARG A 423 -26.08 16.59 -4.00
N PRO A 424 -25.79 15.50 -3.26
CA PRO A 424 -25.82 15.50 -1.80
C PRO A 424 -24.70 16.37 -1.24
N TYR A 425 -24.98 17.09 -0.15
CA TYR A 425 -23.94 17.70 0.66
C TYR A 425 -23.50 16.71 1.75
N THR A 426 -22.23 16.32 1.71
CA THR A 426 -21.73 15.10 2.36
C THR A 426 -21.92 15.04 3.88
N THR A 427 -22.00 16.19 4.55
CA THR A 427 -22.18 16.28 6.01
C THR A 427 -23.64 16.35 6.46
N GLU A 428 -24.58 16.70 5.59
CA GLU A 428 -25.99 16.91 5.95
C GLU A 428 -26.93 16.16 5.01
N THR A 429 -27.54 15.09 5.51
CA THR A 429 -28.31 14.11 4.71
C THR A 429 -29.58 14.69 4.07
N TRP A 430 -30.11 15.76 4.66
CA TRP A 430 -31.23 16.52 4.14
C TRP A 430 -30.82 17.58 3.11
N HIS A 431 -29.54 17.95 2.98
CA HIS A 431 -29.11 19.11 2.20
C HIS A 431 -28.62 18.72 0.80
N TRP A 432 -29.29 19.24 -0.22
CA TRP A 432 -29.03 18.93 -1.64
C TRP A 432 -28.83 20.21 -2.43
N VAL A 433 -27.79 20.24 -3.28
CA VAL A 433 -27.38 21.46 -4.01
C VAL A 433 -27.53 21.25 -5.52
N TYR A 434 -28.23 22.17 -6.18
CA TYR A 434 -28.36 22.23 -7.63
C TYR A 434 -27.02 22.58 -8.28
N ARG A 435 -26.55 21.69 -9.15
CA ARG A 435 -25.27 21.76 -9.88
C ARG A 435 -25.54 21.31 -11.32
N PRO A 436 -26.10 22.19 -12.18
CA PRO A 436 -26.41 21.82 -13.55
C PRO A 436 -25.18 21.29 -14.24
N LYS A 437 -25.31 20.16 -14.94
CA LYS A 437 -24.27 19.76 -15.90
C LYS A 437 -24.04 20.94 -16.85
N PRO A 438 -22.80 21.23 -17.27
CA PRO A 438 -22.58 22.17 -18.36
C PRO A 438 -23.32 21.60 -19.57
N THR A 439 -24.44 22.21 -19.94
CA THR A 439 -25.01 22.03 -21.28
C THR A 439 -23.89 22.34 -22.26
N GLY A 440 -23.63 21.43 -23.20
CA GLY A 440 -22.48 21.50 -24.09
C GLY A 440 -22.29 22.86 -24.74
N SER A 441 -21.07 23.13 -25.20
CA SER A 441 -20.83 24.25 -26.11
C SER A 441 -21.84 24.18 -27.27
N ALA A 442 -22.14 25.33 -27.88
CA ALA A 442 -23.14 25.42 -28.95
C ALA A 442 -22.84 24.55 -30.20
N GLU A 443 -21.71 23.85 -30.22
CA GLU A 443 -21.37 22.79 -31.18
C GLU A 443 -22.27 21.55 -31.06
N GLU A 444 -22.71 21.14 -29.87
CA GLU A 444 -23.61 19.98 -29.72
C GLU A 444 -25.01 20.25 -30.31
N ALA A 445 -25.42 21.52 -30.39
CA ALA A 445 -26.68 21.93 -31.02
C ALA A 445 -26.61 21.99 -32.56
N ALA A 446 -25.43 21.79 -33.16
CA ALA A 446 -25.22 21.83 -34.61
C ALA A 446 -25.48 20.49 -35.31
N TRP A 447 -25.67 19.38 -34.57
CA TRP A 447 -25.97 18.08 -35.16
C TRP A 447 -27.49 17.82 -35.17
N ARG A 448 -28.15 18.36 -36.21
CA ARG A 448 -29.50 17.92 -36.61
C ARG A 448 -29.40 16.95 -37.79
N PRO A 449 -29.82 15.69 -37.65
CA PRO A 449 -30.15 14.85 -38.79
C PRO A 449 -31.59 15.13 -39.22
N ASP A 450 -31.78 16.19 -40.01
CA ASP A 450 -32.96 16.29 -40.88
C ASP A 450 -32.67 15.52 -42.19
N GLU A 451 -33.71 14.89 -42.77
CA GLU A 451 -33.76 14.18 -44.06
C GLU A 451 -33.10 12.78 -44.17
N LEU A 452 -33.90 11.73 -43.90
CA LEU A 452 -34.03 10.58 -44.81
C LEU A 452 -35.52 10.15 -44.93
N PRO A 453 -35.96 9.56 -46.07
CA PRO A 453 -37.35 9.60 -46.51
C PRO A 453 -38.23 8.44 -46.01
N ALA A 454 -39.54 8.63 -46.12
CA ALA A 454 -40.56 7.65 -45.73
C ALA A 454 -40.67 6.45 -46.67
N LEU A 455 -40.76 5.25 -46.07
CA LEU A 455 -41.29 4.01 -46.65
C LEU A 455 -42.21 3.40 -45.58
N VAL A 456 -43.51 3.70 -45.66
CA VAL A 456 -44.58 2.83 -46.21
C VAL A 456 -44.90 1.64 -45.30
N SER A 457 -46.14 1.64 -44.83
CA SER A 457 -46.80 0.66 -43.97
C SER A 457 -47.02 -0.70 -44.64
N ALA A 458 -46.92 -1.76 -43.85
CA ALA A 458 -47.71 -2.98 -44.02
C ALA A 458 -48.27 -3.39 -42.65
N ASP A 459 -49.59 -3.48 -42.59
CA ASP A 459 -50.40 -4.00 -41.50
C ASP A 459 -50.81 -5.42 -41.90
N ASP A 460 -50.65 -6.42 -41.02
CA ASP A 460 -51.55 -7.59 -41.00
C ASP A 460 -51.35 -8.49 -39.77
N SER A 461 -52.31 -8.40 -38.86
CA SER A 461 -53.19 -9.51 -38.47
C SER A 461 -52.61 -10.94 -38.40
N LEU A 462 -52.41 -11.50 -37.20
CA LEU A 462 -52.64 -12.93 -36.94
C LEU A 462 -53.36 -13.16 -35.60
N PRO A 463 -54.18 -14.24 -35.45
CA PRO A 463 -55.22 -14.28 -34.44
C PRO A 463 -54.96 -15.22 -33.24
N ASP A 464 -55.82 -15.02 -32.24
CA ASP A 464 -56.06 -15.85 -31.06
C ASP A 464 -56.83 -17.14 -31.43
N GLU A 465 -56.33 -18.32 -31.03
CA GLU A 465 -57.14 -19.53 -30.79
C GLU A 465 -56.59 -20.33 -29.60
N SER A 466 -57.49 -21.05 -28.94
CA SER A 466 -57.33 -21.77 -27.66
C SER A 466 -57.97 -23.17 -27.76
N VAL A 467 -58.10 -23.92 -26.64
CA VAL A 467 -58.91 -25.20 -26.53
C VAL A 467 -58.17 -26.43 -27.16
N THR A 468 -58.03 -27.66 -26.60
CA THR A 468 -58.48 -28.37 -25.38
C THR A 468 -57.62 -29.63 -25.06
N THR A 469 -57.39 -29.88 -23.75
CA THR A 469 -57.62 -31.09 -22.90
C THR A 469 -57.59 -32.57 -23.39
N GLU A 470 -57.29 -33.46 -22.42
CA GLU A 470 -57.52 -34.94 -22.32
C GLU A 470 -56.55 -35.86 -23.11
N ALA A 471 -56.22 -37.10 -22.68
CA ALA A 471 -56.23 -37.77 -21.36
C ALA A 471 -55.44 -39.12 -21.44
N ASP A 472 -55.15 -39.72 -20.28
CA ASP A 472 -54.91 -41.16 -19.98
C ASP A 472 -53.97 -42.04 -20.85
N SER A 473 -52.94 -42.62 -20.22
CA SER A 473 -52.94 -44.06 -19.89
C SER A 473 -51.77 -44.47 -18.97
N GLU A 474 -52.07 -45.31 -17.97
CA GLU A 474 -51.11 -46.08 -17.17
C GLU A 474 -50.68 -47.35 -17.94
N ASP A 475 -49.44 -47.83 -17.76
CA ASP A 475 -49.13 -49.27 -17.80
C ASP A 475 -47.85 -49.60 -17.02
N ASP A 476 -47.83 -50.76 -16.37
CA ASP A 476 -46.74 -51.26 -15.52
C ASP A 476 -45.83 -52.24 -16.30
N GLY A 477 -44.55 -52.35 -15.91
CA GLY A 477 -43.65 -53.34 -16.56
C GLY A 477 -42.26 -53.46 -15.94
N GLU A 478 -42.10 -54.33 -14.94
CA GLU A 478 -40.79 -54.86 -14.53
C GLU A 478 -40.23 -55.82 -15.60
N SER A 479 -38.93 -55.74 -15.91
CA SER A 479 -38.06 -56.93 -16.08
C SER A 479 -36.58 -56.54 -16.15
N ASP A 480 -35.74 -57.48 -15.71
CA ASP A 480 -34.28 -57.36 -15.61
C ASP A 480 -33.54 -57.66 -16.94
N ASP A 481 -32.22 -57.46 -16.86
CA ASP A 481 -31.14 -58.15 -17.59
C ASP A 481 -30.65 -57.68 -18.98
N ASP A 482 -29.33 -57.86 -19.09
CA ASP A 482 -28.43 -57.98 -20.25
C ASP A 482 -28.01 -56.79 -21.13
N GLU A 483 -26.75 -56.39 -20.89
CA GLU A 483 -25.62 -56.39 -21.83
C GLU A 483 -25.75 -55.75 -23.24
N SER A 484 -24.96 -54.67 -23.38
CA SER A 484 -24.04 -54.41 -24.51
C SER A 484 -24.57 -53.89 -25.86
N ASP A 485 -23.71 -53.05 -26.47
CA ASP A 485 -23.62 -52.68 -27.89
C ASP A 485 -24.88 -52.15 -28.60
N SER A 486 -24.95 -50.82 -28.73
CA SER A 486 -25.27 -50.22 -30.04
C SER A 486 -24.58 -48.87 -30.25
N GLU A 487 -24.21 -48.64 -31.51
CA GLU A 487 -23.73 -47.37 -32.04
C GLU A 487 -24.88 -46.36 -32.26
N ASP A 488 -24.48 -45.14 -32.58
CA ASP A 488 -25.19 -44.14 -33.40
C ASP A 488 -26.03 -43.03 -32.71
N GLY A 489 -25.80 -41.83 -33.25
CA GLY A 489 -26.73 -40.72 -33.42
C GLY A 489 -27.59 -40.22 -32.25
N THR A 490 -27.25 -39.04 -31.72
CA THR A 490 -28.19 -37.90 -31.78
C THR A 490 -27.49 -36.55 -31.64
N GLU A 491 -28.01 -35.57 -32.37
CA GLU A 491 -27.54 -34.18 -32.38
C GLU A 491 -27.78 -33.51 -31.02
N TYR A 492 -26.80 -32.75 -30.54
CA TYR A 492 -27.01 -31.73 -29.50
C TYR A 492 -26.69 -30.35 -30.08
N GLU A 493 -27.59 -29.41 -29.84
CA GLU A 493 -27.66 -28.12 -30.53
C GLU A 493 -26.41 -27.24 -30.35
N GLU A 494 -26.05 -26.58 -31.45
CA GLU A 494 -24.87 -25.72 -31.59
C GLU A 494 -25.08 -24.35 -30.89
N PHE A 495 -24.72 -24.26 -29.60
CA PHE A 495 -24.54 -22.97 -28.92
C PHE A 495 -23.13 -22.41 -29.17
N ALA A 496 -23.04 -21.43 -30.07
CA ALA A 496 -21.90 -20.52 -30.23
C ALA A 496 -22.29 -19.11 -29.72
N PRO A 497 -21.35 -18.24 -29.28
CA PRO A 497 -19.91 -18.29 -29.54
C PRO A 497 -18.98 -18.14 -28.31
N GLU A 498 -18.15 -19.15 -28.02
CA GLU A 498 -17.00 -19.01 -27.09
C GLU A 498 -15.73 -18.40 -27.76
N ALA A 499 -15.78 -18.13 -29.07
CA ALA A 499 -14.59 -17.97 -29.92
C ALA A 499 -13.69 -16.74 -29.60
N ASP A 500 -14.24 -15.66 -29.03
CA ASP A 500 -13.51 -14.38 -28.93
C ASP A 500 -12.47 -14.34 -27.78
N LEU A 501 -12.73 -15.00 -26.64
CA LEU A 501 -11.74 -15.06 -25.55
C LEU A 501 -10.49 -15.86 -25.93
N ALA A 502 -10.66 -16.94 -26.70
CA ALA A 502 -9.54 -17.74 -27.20
C ALA A 502 -8.69 -16.94 -28.22
N ALA A 503 -9.34 -16.21 -29.13
CA ALA A 503 -8.65 -15.40 -30.13
C ALA A 503 -7.74 -14.30 -29.54
N VAL A 504 -8.13 -13.74 -28.39
CA VAL A 504 -7.33 -12.76 -27.62
C VAL A 504 -6.09 -13.39 -26.96
N ALA A 505 -6.13 -14.68 -26.59
CA ALA A 505 -5.05 -15.33 -25.84
C ALA A 505 -4.05 -16.13 -26.70
N VAL A 506 -4.46 -16.68 -27.83
CA VAL A 506 -3.67 -17.65 -28.64
C VAL A 506 -2.69 -16.92 -29.58
N ARG A 507 -1.72 -16.17 -29.04
CA ARG A 507 -0.67 -15.49 -29.84
C ARG A 507 0.78 -15.61 -29.35
N SER A 508 1.10 -16.54 -28.45
CA SER A 508 2.50 -16.90 -28.17
C SER A 508 2.68 -18.34 -27.68
N GLU A 509 2.98 -19.26 -28.61
CA GLU A 509 3.47 -20.61 -28.30
C GLU A 509 4.81 -20.85 -28.99
N ASN A 510 5.90 -20.97 -28.21
CA ASN A 510 6.99 -21.91 -28.46
C ASN A 510 7.89 -22.04 -27.21
N PRO A 511 8.24 -23.26 -26.74
CA PRO A 511 9.11 -23.46 -25.57
C PRO A 511 10.52 -23.94 -25.96
N VAL A 512 11.58 -23.23 -25.56
CA VAL A 512 12.98 -23.71 -25.69
C VAL A 512 13.81 -23.46 -24.41
N GLU A 513 14.02 -24.55 -23.67
CA GLU A 513 15.16 -24.98 -22.83
C GLU A 513 16.08 -24.05 -21.99
N ASN A 514 15.89 -22.73 -21.83
CA ASN A 514 16.72 -21.96 -20.87
C ASN A 514 16.00 -20.98 -19.92
N ASP A 515 14.66 -20.93 -19.96
CA ASP A 515 13.92 -19.74 -19.55
C ASP A 515 13.37 -19.74 -18.09
N ARG A 516 14.24 -20.00 -17.10
CA ARG A 516 13.83 -20.40 -15.73
C ARG A 516 13.53 -19.30 -14.69
N LEU A 517 13.45 -18.01 -15.06
CA LEU A 517 13.73 -16.90 -14.11
C LEU A 517 12.55 -16.04 -13.61
N HIS A 518 11.59 -16.68 -12.91
CA HIS A 518 10.64 -16.01 -12.02
C HIS A 518 11.18 -15.93 -10.57
N VAL A 519 12.21 -15.10 -10.38
CA VAL A 519 13.09 -15.06 -9.20
C VAL A 519 12.47 -14.34 -7.98
N ASP A 520 12.44 -14.98 -6.80
CA ASP A 520 12.27 -14.31 -5.48
C ASP A 520 13.47 -13.36 -5.26
N PRO A 521 13.29 -12.05 -4.96
CA PRO A 521 14.39 -11.08 -4.80
C PRO A 521 15.32 -11.33 -3.59
N ARG A 522 15.37 -12.54 -3.03
CA ARG A 522 16.47 -12.97 -2.14
C ARG A 522 17.58 -13.63 -2.96
N TYR A 523 18.76 -13.03 -2.93
CA TYR A 523 19.84 -13.20 -3.91
C TYR A 523 20.69 -14.48 -3.76
N GLY A 524 20.07 -15.56 -3.30
CA GLY A 524 20.74 -16.83 -3.03
C GLY A 524 20.99 -17.65 -4.30
N CYS A 525 22.11 -18.38 -4.30
CA CYS A 525 22.19 -19.70 -4.92
C CYS A 525 22.71 -20.66 -3.85
N ASP A 526 22.22 -21.90 -3.80
CA ASP A 526 22.74 -22.89 -2.85
C ASP A 526 24.06 -23.53 -3.35
N GLN A 527 24.42 -23.29 -4.61
CA GLN A 527 25.55 -23.86 -5.34
C GLN A 527 26.75 -22.89 -5.42
N ASP A 528 27.95 -23.45 -5.31
CA ASP A 528 29.17 -22.75 -4.90
C ASP A 528 29.70 -21.75 -5.97
N ASP A 529 29.63 -22.15 -7.24
CA ASP A 529 30.11 -21.40 -8.42
C ASP A 529 28.95 -20.94 -9.34
N VAL A 530 27.74 -21.06 -8.77
CA VAL A 530 26.40 -20.59 -9.13
C VAL A 530 26.21 -19.08 -9.20
N VAL A 531 26.47 -18.36 -10.30
CA VAL A 531 26.05 -16.94 -10.36
C VAL A 531 24.53 -16.88 -10.19
N PRO A 532 23.99 -16.21 -9.14
CA PRO A 532 22.55 -16.24 -8.90
C PRO A 532 21.82 -15.61 -10.08
N PRO A 533 20.64 -16.13 -10.45
CA PRO A 533 20.13 -15.83 -11.78
C PRO A 533 19.70 -14.38 -12.00
N VAL A 534 19.48 -13.61 -10.93
CA VAL A 534 19.25 -12.16 -11.02
C VAL A 534 20.39 -11.44 -11.74
N TRP A 535 21.65 -11.82 -11.48
CA TRP A 535 22.82 -11.21 -12.12
C TRP A 535 22.84 -11.53 -13.63
N LEU A 536 22.57 -12.80 -13.99
CA LEU A 536 22.50 -13.25 -15.38
C LEU A 536 21.34 -12.60 -16.14
N LEU A 537 20.18 -12.43 -15.49
CA LEU A 537 19.03 -11.75 -16.06
C LEU A 537 19.29 -10.25 -16.27
N SER A 538 19.90 -9.58 -15.29
CA SER A 538 20.29 -8.17 -15.41
C SER A 538 21.31 -7.94 -16.51
N ASP A 539 22.28 -8.86 -16.66
CA ASP A 539 23.22 -8.87 -17.78
C ASP A 539 22.52 -9.07 -19.13
N ARG A 540 21.62 -10.06 -19.23
CA ARG A 540 20.85 -10.32 -20.44
C ARG A 540 20.01 -9.11 -20.80
N LEU A 541 19.25 -8.53 -19.86
CA LEU A 541 18.45 -7.33 -20.09
C LEU A 541 19.31 -6.15 -20.54
N ARG A 542 20.48 -5.91 -19.93
CA ARG A 542 21.40 -4.87 -20.39
C ARG A 542 21.93 -5.13 -21.81
N ALA A 543 22.20 -6.38 -22.17
CA ALA A 543 22.62 -6.75 -23.51
C ALA A 543 21.49 -6.55 -24.53
N LEU A 544 20.28 -7.03 -24.23
CA LEU A 544 19.08 -6.87 -25.05
C LEU A 544 18.73 -5.39 -25.27
N LEU A 545 18.75 -4.59 -24.22
CA LEU A 545 18.53 -3.15 -24.33
C LEU A 545 19.61 -2.46 -25.18
N ARG A 546 20.80 -3.04 -25.36
CA ARG A 546 21.84 -2.49 -26.26
C ARG A 546 21.76 -3.03 -27.69
N GLN A 547 21.08 -4.15 -27.92
CA GLN A 547 20.95 -4.84 -29.22
C GLN A 547 20.11 -4.01 -30.22
N LYS A 548 20.38 -4.16 -31.52
CA LYS A 548 19.67 -3.44 -32.61
C LYS A 548 18.43 -4.18 -33.15
N SER A 549 18.36 -5.49 -32.94
CA SER A 549 17.32 -6.38 -33.45
C SER A 549 17.02 -7.42 -32.37
N HIS A 550 15.78 -7.86 -32.26
CA HIS A 550 15.33 -8.77 -31.20
C HIS A 550 14.50 -9.89 -31.82
N ASP A 551 14.92 -11.14 -31.58
CA ASP A 551 14.16 -12.33 -31.96
C ASP A 551 12.98 -12.58 -30.99
N SER A 552 12.31 -13.73 -31.13
CA SER A 552 11.18 -14.11 -30.27
C SER A 552 11.57 -14.36 -28.82
N GLU A 553 12.76 -14.89 -28.54
CA GLU A 553 13.24 -15.17 -27.18
C GLU A 553 13.60 -13.86 -26.48
N ASP A 554 14.33 -12.99 -27.17
CA ASP A 554 14.67 -11.63 -26.73
C ASP A 554 13.42 -10.83 -26.31
N ARG A 555 12.36 -10.91 -27.12
CA ARG A 555 11.06 -10.27 -26.84
C ARG A 555 10.37 -10.87 -25.63
N ALA A 556 10.41 -12.19 -25.45
CA ALA A 556 9.85 -12.85 -24.28
C ALA A 556 10.57 -12.44 -22.98
N VAL A 557 11.90 -12.29 -23.02
CA VAL A 557 12.69 -11.79 -21.88
C VAL A 557 12.32 -10.35 -21.54
N LEU A 558 12.24 -9.47 -22.56
CA LEU A 558 11.82 -8.07 -22.36
C LEU A 558 10.37 -7.96 -21.87
N GLN A 559 9.44 -8.76 -22.39
CA GLN A 559 8.05 -8.81 -21.93
C GLN A 559 7.98 -9.17 -20.44
N ARG A 560 8.65 -10.25 -20.03
CA ARG A 560 8.68 -10.65 -18.61
C ARG A 560 9.31 -9.58 -17.71
N ALA A 561 10.28 -8.81 -18.21
CA ALA A 561 10.83 -7.67 -17.45
C ALA A 561 9.80 -6.54 -17.28
N VAL A 562 9.01 -6.24 -18.31
CA VAL A 562 7.91 -5.24 -18.26
C VAL A 562 6.81 -5.69 -17.30
N GLU A 563 6.42 -6.96 -17.36
CA GLU A 563 5.44 -7.58 -16.45
C GLU A 563 5.94 -7.59 -14.99
N ARG A 564 7.24 -7.84 -14.77
CA ARG A 564 7.87 -7.75 -13.45
C ARG A 564 7.90 -6.32 -12.90
N GLN A 565 8.13 -5.34 -13.77
CA GLN A 565 8.17 -3.91 -13.43
C GLN A 565 6.79 -3.33 -13.11
N LEU A 566 5.73 -3.83 -13.75
CA LEU A 566 4.35 -3.46 -13.43
C LEU A 566 3.44 -4.70 -13.47
N ARG A 567 3.33 -5.39 -12.33
CA ARG A 567 2.63 -6.69 -12.18
C ARG A 567 1.16 -6.69 -12.62
N THR A 568 0.52 -5.51 -12.59
CA THR A 568 -0.87 -5.29 -12.99
C THR A 568 -1.03 -4.93 -14.48
N ALA A 569 0.05 -4.76 -15.25
CA ALA A 569 0.01 -4.38 -16.66
C ALA A 569 -0.73 -5.41 -17.52
N THR A 570 -0.41 -6.70 -17.40
CA THR A 570 -1.06 -7.77 -18.17
C THR A 570 -2.54 -7.90 -17.81
N MET A 571 -2.90 -7.78 -16.52
CA MET A 571 -4.31 -7.75 -16.10
C MET A 571 -5.05 -6.53 -16.63
N TYR A 572 -4.43 -5.35 -16.57
CA TYR A 572 -5.01 -4.12 -17.12
C TYR A 572 -5.24 -4.24 -18.62
N ASP A 573 -4.29 -4.80 -19.37
CA ASP A 573 -4.40 -5.03 -20.80
C ASP A 573 -5.49 -6.04 -21.16
N ILE A 574 -5.54 -7.19 -20.48
CA ILE A 574 -6.58 -8.20 -20.69
C ILE A 574 -7.96 -7.61 -20.42
N VAL A 575 -8.15 -6.89 -19.30
CA VAL A 575 -9.44 -6.26 -19.00
C VAL A 575 -9.76 -5.14 -19.99
N ARG A 576 -8.78 -4.33 -20.41
CA ARG A 576 -8.94 -3.31 -21.46
C ARG A 576 -9.43 -3.94 -22.77
N GLN A 577 -8.82 -5.04 -23.20
CA GLN A 577 -9.20 -5.77 -24.41
C GLN A 577 -10.58 -6.40 -24.28
N ILE A 578 -10.88 -7.08 -23.16
CA ILE A 578 -12.18 -7.67 -22.88
C ILE A 578 -13.30 -6.60 -22.92
N VAL A 579 -13.09 -5.46 -22.25
CA VAL A 579 -14.04 -4.33 -22.27
C VAL A 579 -14.20 -3.73 -23.67
N ALA A 580 -13.14 -3.69 -24.49
CA ALA A 580 -13.20 -3.17 -25.85
C ALA A 580 -13.94 -4.06 -26.86
N HIS A 581 -14.01 -5.38 -26.61
CA HIS A 581 -14.72 -6.34 -27.48
C HIS A 581 -16.11 -6.72 -26.94
N ALA A 582 -16.51 -6.22 -25.76
CA ALA A 582 -17.80 -6.50 -25.16
C ALA A 582 -18.97 -5.88 -25.96
N THR A 583 -19.65 -6.68 -26.78
CA THR A 583 -20.83 -6.27 -27.55
C THR A 583 -22.12 -6.19 -26.72
N SER A 584 -22.14 -6.80 -25.53
CA SER A 584 -23.28 -6.84 -24.61
C SER A 584 -22.82 -6.65 -23.15
N PRO A 585 -23.74 -6.30 -22.21
CA PRO A 585 -23.40 -6.19 -20.80
C PRO A 585 -23.04 -7.55 -20.19
N GLY A 586 -21.74 -7.80 -20.01
CA GLY A 586 -21.21 -9.04 -19.41
C GLY A 586 -20.73 -8.87 -17.96
N ARG A 587 -20.46 -9.99 -17.29
CA ARG A 587 -20.06 -10.03 -15.86
C ARG A 587 -18.61 -10.43 -15.65
N LEU A 588 -17.70 -9.50 -15.86
CA LEU A 588 -16.26 -9.70 -15.65
C LEU A 588 -15.98 -10.18 -14.22
N THR A 589 -15.43 -11.38 -14.11
CA THR A 589 -15.11 -12.01 -12.84
C THR A 589 -13.59 -12.17 -12.70
N VAL A 590 -13.07 -11.76 -11.55
CA VAL A 590 -11.64 -11.88 -11.19
C VAL A 590 -11.49 -12.87 -10.04
N TYR A 591 -10.60 -13.83 -10.20
CA TYR A 591 -10.15 -14.72 -9.14
C TYR A 591 -8.72 -14.35 -8.74
N ALA A 592 -8.45 -14.28 -7.44
CA ALA A 592 -7.11 -14.08 -6.90
C ALA A 592 -6.74 -15.27 -5.99
N LEU A 593 -5.78 -16.07 -6.44
CA LEU A 593 -5.23 -17.24 -5.75
C LEU A 593 -4.00 -16.80 -4.95
N LEU A 594 -4.06 -16.94 -3.63
CA LEU A 594 -3.04 -16.55 -2.66
C LEU A 594 -2.32 -17.80 -2.13
N PHE A 595 -1.02 -17.85 -2.40
CA PHE A 595 -0.09 -18.80 -1.80
C PHE A 595 0.54 -18.16 -0.55
N PRO A 596 0.27 -18.67 0.67
CA PRO A 596 0.85 -18.08 1.86
C PRO A 596 2.36 -18.29 1.90
N GLY A 597 3.06 -17.32 2.49
CA GLY A 597 4.49 -17.48 2.78
C GLY A 597 4.74 -18.66 3.72
N GLU A 598 3.90 -18.85 4.74
CA GLU A 598 4.03 -19.94 5.70
C GLU A 598 2.71 -20.69 5.86
N ALA A 599 2.79 -22.02 5.93
CA ALA A 599 1.67 -22.94 6.05
C ALA A 599 1.79 -23.80 7.32
N ARG A 600 0.79 -24.60 7.65
CA ARG A 600 0.85 -25.47 8.87
C ARG A 600 1.81 -26.64 8.74
N ASP A 601 1.98 -27.08 7.51
CA ASP A 601 2.63 -28.30 7.02
C ASP A 601 4.04 -28.04 6.45
N ASN A 602 4.49 -26.78 6.46
CA ASN A 602 5.69 -26.27 5.80
C ASN A 602 5.63 -26.25 4.25
N THR A 603 4.44 -26.30 3.64
CA THR A 603 4.24 -26.13 2.18
C THR A 603 4.10 -24.67 1.72
N GLY A 604 4.03 -23.73 2.65
CA GLY A 604 4.07 -22.30 2.33
C GLY A 604 5.40 -21.96 1.67
N ILE A 605 5.41 -21.02 0.72
CA ILE A 605 6.58 -20.77 -0.17
C ILE A 605 7.89 -20.49 0.59
N LYS A 606 7.80 -19.75 1.70
CA LYS A 606 8.95 -19.46 2.56
C LYS A 606 9.36 -20.70 3.36
N ASP A 607 8.40 -21.49 3.85
CA ASP A 607 8.72 -22.75 4.52
C ASP A 607 9.38 -23.74 3.56
N LEU A 608 8.88 -23.86 2.33
CA LEU A 608 9.49 -24.67 1.28
C LEU A 608 10.93 -24.22 1.01
N ASN A 609 11.16 -22.92 0.80
CA ASN A 609 12.51 -22.37 0.63
C ASN A 609 13.42 -22.67 1.84
N ASP A 610 13.04 -22.18 3.03
CA ASP A 610 13.89 -22.12 4.20
C ASP A 610 14.16 -23.52 4.81
N LYS A 611 13.21 -24.47 4.67
CA LYS A 611 13.21 -25.77 5.39
C LYS A 611 13.16 -27.02 4.51
N VAL A 612 12.63 -26.95 3.29
CA VAL A 612 12.26 -28.16 2.52
C VAL A 612 13.06 -28.35 1.25
N LEU A 613 13.18 -27.34 0.38
CA LEU A 613 13.81 -27.43 -0.95
C LEU A 613 15.14 -26.67 -1.04
N GLY A 614 15.33 -25.63 -0.21
CA GLY A 614 16.37 -24.64 -0.49
C GLY A 614 15.96 -23.71 -1.64
N TYR A 615 16.76 -22.68 -1.88
CA TYR A 615 16.38 -21.60 -2.77
C TYR A 615 16.32 -22.03 -4.23
N THR A 616 17.32 -22.79 -4.68
CA THR A 616 17.52 -23.17 -6.10
C THR A 616 16.40 -24.08 -6.59
N LEU A 617 16.04 -25.10 -5.81
CA LEU A 617 14.91 -25.98 -6.12
C LEU A 617 13.56 -25.27 -5.94
N GLN A 618 13.44 -24.34 -4.98
CA GLN A 618 12.22 -23.55 -4.83
C GLN A 618 11.93 -22.67 -6.05
N GLN A 619 12.93 -22.01 -6.65
CA GLN A 619 12.70 -21.21 -7.87
C GLN A 619 12.24 -22.09 -9.03
N GLN A 620 12.85 -23.27 -9.21
CA GLN A 620 12.45 -24.24 -10.23
C GLN A 620 11.01 -24.75 -9.99
N TYR A 621 10.62 -25.00 -8.74
CA TYR A 621 9.25 -25.38 -8.37
C TYR A 621 8.24 -24.25 -8.59
N ILE A 622 8.60 -23.00 -8.28
CA ILE A 622 7.76 -21.82 -8.58
C ILE A 622 7.50 -21.71 -10.08
N ALA A 623 8.53 -21.86 -10.92
CA ALA A 623 8.39 -21.82 -12.38
C ALA A 623 7.49 -22.97 -12.90
N ARG A 624 7.71 -24.22 -12.46
CA ARG A 624 6.84 -25.35 -12.82
C ARG A 624 5.39 -25.16 -12.36
N ARG A 625 5.18 -24.62 -11.16
CA ARG A 625 3.85 -24.25 -10.68
C ARG A 625 3.20 -23.19 -11.58
N HIS A 626 3.96 -22.21 -12.06
CA HIS A 626 3.43 -21.19 -12.97
C HIS A 626 3.00 -21.75 -14.33
N GLU A 627 3.79 -22.69 -14.87
CA GLU A 627 3.44 -23.48 -16.07
C GLU A 627 2.15 -24.27 -15.86
N GLU A 628 2.05 -25.05 -14.77
CA GLU A 628 0.87 -25.85 -14.45
C GLU A 628 -0.39 -25.01 -14.21
N ILE A 629 -0.27 -23.84 -13.58
CA ILE A 629 -1.40 -22.90 -13.44
C ILE A 629 -1.91 -22.47 -14.82
N LYS A 630 -1.02 -22.11 -15.76
CA LYS A 630 -1.46 -21.76 -17.11
C LYS A 630 -2.12 -22.96 -17.80
N ARG A 631 -1.48 -24.13 -17.75
CA ARG A 631 -1.94 -25.36 -18.40
C ARG A 631 -3.30 -25.85 -17.90
N ILE A 632 -3.62 -25.65 -16.62
CA ILE A 632 -4.86 -26.15 -16.00
C ILE A 632 -6.00 -25.13 -16.11
N PHE A 633 -5.72 -23.82 -16.00
CA PHE A 633 -6.77 -22.79 -15.93
C PHE A 633 -7.14 -22.18 -17.28
N HIS A 634 -6.24 -22.21 -18.27
CA HIS A 634 -6.51 -21.72 -19.62
C HIS A 634 -7.24 -22.79 -20.47
N PRO A 635 -8.08 -22.44 -21.48
CA PRO A 635 -8.51 -21.10 -21.88
C PRO A 635 -9.51 -20.40 -20.94
N GLN A 636 -10.35 -21.16 -20.22
CA GLN A 636 -11.58 -20.66 -19.57
C GLN A 636 -11.35 -19.60 -18.46
N PHE A 637 -10.20 -19.65 -17.79
CA PHE A 637 -9.76 -18.62 -16.85
C PHE A 637 -8.43 -18.05 -17.36
N VAL A 638 -8.49 -16.88 -17.99
CA VAL A 638 -7.30 -16.23 -18.56
C VAL A 638 -6.39 -15.79 -17.42
N VAL A 639 -5.17 -16.34 -17.37
CA VAL A 639 -4.20 -15.99 -16.35
C VAL A 639 -3.65 -14.59 -16.61
N ALA A 640 -4.08 -13.63 -15.80
CA ALA A 640 -3.84 -12.22 -15.98
C ALA A 640 -2.57 -11.70 -15.29
N GLY A 641 -2.00 -12.49 -14.37
CA GLY A 641 -0.71 -12.21 -13.73
C GLY A 641 -0.34 -13.30 -12.74
N GLN A 642 0.95 -13.56 -12.56
CA GLN A 642 1.47 -14.47 -11.55
C GLN A 642 2.76 -13.93 -10.94
N ASP A 643 2.90 -14.04 -9.63
CA ASP A 643 4.18 -13.92 -8.94
C ASP A 643 4.38 -15.13 -7.98
N TYR A 644 5.37 -15.07 -7.09
CA TYR A 644 5.60 -16.17 -6.16
C TYR A 644 4.41 -16.36 -5.17
N LYS A 645 3.75 -15.29 -4.71
CA LYS A 645 2.65 -15.28 -3.72
C LYS A 645 1.24 -15.29 -4.30
N ILE A 646 1.02 -14.75 -5.49
CA ILE A 646 -0.33 -14.55 -6.05
C ILE A 646 -0.40 -15.04 -7.51
N ALA A 647 -1.51 -15.65 -7.89
CA ALA A 647 -1.93 -15.78 -9.29
C ALA A 647 -3.32 -15.14 -9.48
N VAL A 648 -3.51 -14.41 -10.57
CA VAL A 648 -4.76 -13.69 -10.88
C VAL A 648 -5.34 -14.22 -12.18
N PHE A 649 -6.65 -14.42 -12.20
CA PHE A 649 -7.39 -14.96 -13.33
C PHE A 649 -8.58 -14.06 -13.66
N VAL A 650 -8.95 -14.02 -14.95
CA VAL A 650 -10.05 -13.22 -15.48
C VAL A 650 -10.94 -14.11 -16.35
N THR A 651 -12.26 -13.96 -16.25
CA THR A 651 -13.25 -14.68 -17.06
C THR A 651 -14.57 -13.89 -17.16
N TRP A 652 -15.43 -14.24 -18.13
CA TRP A 652 -16.73 -13.57 -18.37
C TRP A 652 -17.88 -14.08 -17.48
N GLU A 653 -17.71 -15.23 -16.83
CA GLU A 653 -18.77 -15.87 -16.05
C GLU A 653 -18.31 -16.36 -14.66
N GLN A 654 -19.24 -16.41 -13.71
CA GLN A 654 -19.01 -16.93 -12.37
C GLN A 654 -19.07 -18.47 -12.31
N ASN A 655 -18.20 -19.18 -13.06
CA ASN A 655 -18.12 -20.64 -12.98
C ASN A 655 -17.20 -21.12 -11.84
N ARG A 656 -17.60 -20.80 -10.60
CA ARG A 656 -16.84 -21.19 -9.39
C ARG A 656 -16.69 -22.71 -9.19
N PRO A 657 -17.71 -23.57 -9.44
CA PRO A 657 -17.53 -25.02 -9.32
C PRO A 657 -16.46 -25.58 -10.27
N GLU A 658 -16.35 -25.04 -11.49
CA GLU A 658 -15.27 -25.40 -12.41
C GLU A 658 -13.89 -24.91 -11.92
N TYR A 659 -13.83 -23.68 -11.38
CA TYR A 659 -12.60 -23.17 -10.76
C TYR A 659 -12.13 -24.07 -9.60
N ASP A 660 -13.06 -24.56 -8.76
CA ASP A 660 -12.76 -25.50 -7.67
C ASP A 660 -12.24 -26.85 -8.20
N ARG A 661 -12.85 -27.40 -9.27
CA ARG A 661 -12.35 -28.61 -9.94
C ARG A 661 -10.91 -28.43 -10.45
N ARG A 662 -10.61 -27.30 -11.07
CA ARG A 662 -9.25 -26.96 -11.56
C ARG A 662 -8.26 -26.75 -10.41
N LEU A 663 -8.70 -26.18 -9.30
CA LEU A 663 -7.87 -26.06 -8.10
C LEU A 663 -7.53 -27.43 -7.49
N HIS A 664 -8.45 -28.40 -7.52
CA HIS A 664 -8.15 -29.80 -7.15
C HIS A 664 -7.14 -30.45 -8.10
N GLN A 665 -7.27 -30.23 -9.41
CA GLN A 665 -6.29 -30.72 -10.40
C GLN A 665 -4.90 -30.09 -10.16
N LEU A 666 -4.85 -28.80 -9.81
CA LEU A 666 -3.61 -28.11 -9.44
C LEU A 666 -2.99 -28.71 -8.17
N ASP A 667 -3.77 -28.95 -7.11
CA ASP A 667 -3.26 -29.63 -5.90
C ASP A 667 -2.56 -30.96 -6.26
N GLN A 668 -3.21 -31.80 -7.07
CA GLN A 668 -2.63 -33.09 -7.50
C GLN A 668 -1.35 -32.91 -8.31
N LYS A 669 -1.31 -31.97 -9.26
CA LYS A 669 -0.11 -31.74 -10.08
C LYS A 669 1.04 -31.12 -9.29
N LEU A 670 0.77 -30.23 -8.34
CA LEU A 670 1.79 -29.70 -7.43
C LEU A 670 2.32 -30.77 -6.48
N ARG A 671 1.47 -31.69 -6.01
CA ARG A 671 1.88 -32.87 -5.23
C ARG A 671 2.76 -33.81 -6.05
N GLU A 672 2.35 -34.14 -7.28
CA GLU A 672 3.14 -34.98 -8.20
C GLU A 672 4.52 -34.37 -8.47
N LEU A 673 4.58 -33.08 -8.83
CA LEU A 673 5.83 -32.35 -9.05
C LEU A 673 6.75 -32.41 -7.82
N LEU A 674 6.23 -32.13 -6.62
CA LEU A 674 7.04 -32.19 -5.40
C LEU A 674 7.58 -33.60 -5.16
N LEU A 675 6.74 -34.64 -5.27
CA LEU A 675 7.14 -36.02 -5.02
C LEU A 675 8.14 -36.57 -6.04
N LYS A 676 8.00 -36.23 -7.33
CA LYS A 676 8.82 -36.76 -8.41
C LYS A 676 10.07 -35.92 -8.68
N ASP A 677 9.93 -34.59 -8.75
CA ASP A 677 10.92 -33.71 -9.39
C ASP A 677 11.72 -32.86 -8.40
N PHE A 678 11.28 -32.69 -7.15
CA PHE A 678 11.87 -31.73 -6.20
C PHE A 678 12.31 -32.35 -4.87
N LEU A 679 11.44 -33.06 -4.16
CA LEU A 679 11.76 -33.66 -2.87
C LEU A 679 12.88 -34.71 -2.93
N PRO A 680 13.00 -35.57 -3.98
CA PRO A 680 14.13 -36.48 -4.13
C PRO A 680 15.48 -35.79 -4.34
N ARG A 681 15.48 -34.53 -4.83
CA ARG A 681 16.69 -33.73 -5.09
C ARG A 681 17.08 -32.82 -3.93
N SER A 682 16.24 -32.68 -2.90
CA SER A 682 16.52 -31.82 -1.77
C SER A 682 17.33 -32.52 -0.68
N THR A 683 18.31 -31.81 -0.15
CA THR A 683 19.17 -32.25 0.97
C THR A 683 18.68 -31.75 2.34
N LYS A 684 17.55 -31.02 2.41
CA LYS A 684 17.02 -30.51 3.69
C LYS A 684 16.21 -31.59 4.40
N GLU A 685 16.34 -31.70 5.72
CA GLU A 685 15.56 -32.67 6.52
C GLU A 685 14.03 -32.50 6.40
N GLY A 686 13.55 -31.28 6.17
CA GLY A 686 12.13 -31.02 5.91
C GLY A 686 11.59 -31.70 4.64
N ALA A 687 12.45 -32.04 3.68
CA ALA A 687 12.06 -32.76 2.47
C ALA A 687 11.54 -34.18 2.76
N LYS A 688 12.22 -34.91 3.67
CA LYS A 688 11.84 -36.27 4.05
C LYS A 688 10.48 -36.28 4.73
N GLU A 689 10.24 -35.32 5.62
CA GLU A 689 8.96 -35.23 6.34
C GLU A 689 7.82 -34.81 5.42
N LEU A 690 8.00 -33.79 4.56
CA LEU A 690 6.96 -33.42 3.61
C LEU A 690 6.67 -34.53 2.61
N ARG A 691 7.70 -35.23 2.12
CA ARG A 691 7.54 -36.41 1.27
C ARG A 691 6.67 -37.48 1.92
N ARG A 692 6.97 -37.84 3.18
CA ARG A 692 6.19 -38.80 3.98
C ARG A 692 4.72 -38.38 4.14
N VAL A 693 4.45 -37.08 4.28
CA VAL A 693 3.09 -36.53 4.38
C VAL A 693 2.36 -36.62 3.02
N LEU A 694 3.01 -36.22 1.92
CA LEU A 694 2.44 -36.25 0.57
C LEU A 694 2.25 -37.68 0.01
N GLU A 695 3.11 -38.63 0.37
CA GLU A 695 2.96 -40.05 0.00
C GLU A 695 1.77 -40.69 0.74
N LYS A 696 1.58 -40.37 2.03
CA LYS A 696 0.48 -40.91 2.85
C LYS A 696 -0.90 -40.31 2.56
N ASN A 697 -0.95 -39.12 1.98
CA ASN A 697 -2.21 -38.45 1.65
C ASN A 697 -2.30 -38.22 0.13
N PRO A 698 -2.98 -39.09 -0.64
CA PRO A 698 -3.19 -38.86 -2.06
C PRO A 698 -4.04 -37.61 -2.31
N ASP A 699 -5.03 -37.33 -1.46
CA ASP A 699 -5.93 -36.18 -1.54
C ASP A 699 -5.38 -34.94 -0.83
N TYR A 700 -4.05 -34.78 -0.81
CA TYR A 700 -3.40 -33.67 -0.14
C TYR A 700 -3.83 -32.32 -0.73
N ARG A 701 -4.15 -31.38 0.16
CA ARG A 701 -4.59 -30.03 -0.21
C ARG A 701 -3.57 -29.04 0.30
N PHE A 702 -2.96 -28.29 -0.63
CA PHE A 702 -2.06 -27.23 -0.24
C PHE A 702 -2.84 -26.12 0.45
N ASP A 703 -2.15 -25.42 1.36
CA ASP A 703 -2.66 -24.29 2.16
C ASP A 703 -2.88 -23.01 1.28
N VAL A 704 -3.41 -23.17 0.06
CA VAL A 704 -3.64 -22.11 -0.93
C VAL A 704 -5.06 -21.61 -0.84
N TYR A 705 -5.24 -20.30 -0.72
CA TYR A 705 -6.54 -19.65 -0.55
C TYR A 705 -6.92 -18.92 -1.83
N TYR A 706 -8.20 -18.81 -2.14
CA TYR A 706 -8.61 -17.91 -3.23
C TYR A 706 -9.79 -17.06 -2.82
N GLY A 707 -9.89 -15.90 -3.47
CA GLY A 707 -11.07 -15.07 -3.42
C GLY A 707 -11.48 -14.66 -4.81
N MET A 708 -12.74 -14.26 -4.96
CA MET A 708 -13.27 -13.79 -6.23
C MET A 708 -14.22 -12.61 -6.04
N ASP A 709 -14.32 -11.76 -7.06
CA ASP A 709 -15.37 -10.77 -7.18
C ASP A 709 -15.76 -10.55 -8.65
N THR A 710 -16.94 -9.96 -8.88
CA THR A 710 -17.55 -9.82 -10.21
C THR A 710 -18.09 -8.40 -10.40
N LEU A 711 -17.76 -7.79 -11.53
CA LEU A 711 -18.23 -6.47 -11.93
C LEU A 711 -19.09 -6.56 -13.20
N GLU A 712 -20.20 -5.83 -13.22
CA GLU A 712 -20.99 -5.66 -14.43
C GLU A 712 -20.28 -4.66 -15.37
N VAL A 713 -19.94 -5.12 -16.57
CA VAL A 713 -19.22 -4.32 -17.57
C VAL A 713 -20.22 -3.51 -18.38
N GLY A 714 -20.36 -2.23 -18.05
CA GLY A 714 -21.17 -1.27 -18.79
C GLY A 714 -20.49 0.08 -19.02
N VAL A 715 -19.15 0.11 -19.06
CA VAL A 715 -18.39 1.36 -18.83
C VAL A 715 -17.31 1.71 -19.85
N SER A 716 -17.27 2.99 -20.22
CA SER A 716 -16.28 3.61 -21.11
C SER A 716 -14.93 3.92 -20.45
N GLY A 717 -13.84 3.57 -21.14
CA GLY A 717 -12.57 4.32 -21.16
C GLY A 717 -11.75 4.35 -19.86
N GLN A 718 -12.08 5.25 -18.92
CA GLN A 718 -11.24 5.54 -17.76
C GLN A 718 -11.49 4.68 -16.53
N GLN A 719 -12.61 3.95 -16.45
CA GLN A 719 -12.89 3.10 -15.29
C GLN A 719 -12.15 1.75 -15.30
N VAL A 720 -11.45 1.39 -16.39
CA VAL A 720 -10.75 0.09 -16.52
C VAL A 720 -9.72 -0.12 -15.40
N LEU A 721 -8.86 0.87 -15.12
CA LEU A 721 -7.84 0.71 -14.06
C LEU A 721 -8.48 0.58 -12.67
N THR A 722 -9.49 1.39 -12.40
CA THR A 722 -10.25 1.37 -11.15
C THR A 722 -10.95 0.01 -10.98
N ALA A 723 -11.63 -0.48 -12.01
CA ALA A 723 -12.27 -1.80 -12.03
C ALA A 723 -11.28 -2.94 -11.76
N VAL A 724 -10.14 -2.95 -12.46
CA VAL A 724 -9.04 -3.91 -12.26
C VAL A 724 -8.57 -3.94 -10.80
N HIS A 725 -8.31 -2.77 -10.23
CA HIS A 725 -7.80 -2.66 -8.85
C HIS A 725 -8.87 -2.93 -7.80
N LEU A 726 -10.12 -2.56 -8.06
CA LEU A 726 -11.27 -2.78 -7.20
C LEU A 726 -11.55 -4.28 -7.07
N LEU A 727 -11.69 -4.97 -8.22
CA LEU A 727 -11.85 -6.41 -8.32
C LEU A 727 -10.68 -7.16 -7.68
N LEU A 728 -9.43 -6.80 -8.00
CA LEU A 728 -8.25 -7.42 -7.40
C LEU A 728 -8.20 -7.21 -5.88
N THR A 729 -8.56 -6.01 -5.40
CA THR A 729 -8.62 -5.73 -3.96
C THR A 729 -9.64 -6.63 -3.28
N GLN A 730 -10.87 -6.66 -3.79
CA GLN A 730 -11.97 -7.43 -3.20
C GLN A 730 -11.72 -8.94 -3.27
N ALA A 731 -11.19 -9.45 -4.38
CA ALA A 731 -10.73 -10.84 -4.50
C ALA A 731 -9.64 -11.17 -3.46
N LEU A 732 -8.64 -10.30 -3.25
CA LEU A 732 -7.63 -10.51 -2.20
C LEU A 732 -8.22 -10.42 -0.78
N LYS A 733 -9.20 -9.53 -0.53
CA LYS A 733 -9.93 -9.48 0.75
C LYS A 733 -10.69 -10.78 1.01
N ALA A 734 -11.32 -11.35 -0.02
CA ALA A 734 -12.00 -12.63 0.07
C ALA A 734 -11.02 -13.79 0.34
N ALA A 735 -9.88 -13.85 -0.36
CA ALA A 735 -8.83 -14.84 -0.08
C ALA A 735 -8.32 -14.74 1.37
N ALA A 736 -8.17 -13.52 1.88
CA ALA A 736 -7.76 -13.27 3.26
C ALA A 736 -8.84 -13.70 4.29
N VAL A 737 -10.14 -13.57 3.96
CA VAL A 737 -11.24 -14.16 4.74
C VAL A 737 -11.18 -15.69 4.73
N GLY A 738 -10.91 -16.33 3.59
CA GLY A 738 -10.68 -17.78 3.52
C GLY A 738 -9.53 -18.23 4.44
N ARG A 739 -8.42 -17.49 4.41
CA ARG A 739 -7.28 -17.70 5.32
C ARG A 739 -7.64 -17.50 6.80
N TYR A 740 -8.50 -16.52 7.12
CA TYR A 740 -9.00 -16.35 8.48
C TYR A 740 -9.83 -17.54 8.94
N ILE A 741 -10.76 -18.03 8.12
CA ILE A 741 -11.63 -19.18 8.43
C ILE A 741 -10.78 -20.41 8.73
N ALA A 742 -9.83 -20.72 7.84
CA ALA A 742 -8.89 -21.82 8.06
C ALA A 742 -8.06 -21.60 9.33
N LYS A 743 -7.52 -20.39 9.56
CA LYS A 743 -6.79 -20.11 10.81
C LYS A 743 -7.67 -20.26 12.05
N GLY A 744 -8.95 -19.92 11.98
CA GLY A 744 -9.94 -20.18 13.02
C GLY A 744 -10.08 -21.66 13.33
N GLN A 745 -10.31 -22.47 12.31
CA GLN A 745 -10.38 -23.94 12.40
C GLN A 745 -9.05 -24.57 12.89
N SER A 746 -7.91 -23.89 12.69
CA SER A 746 -6.60 -24.31 13.20
C SER A 746 -6.48 -24.28 14.72
N THR A 747 -7.31 -23.52 15.42
CA THR A 747 -7.08 -23.17 16.83
C THR A 747 -7.49 -24.31 17.76
N LYS A 748 -6.56 -24.67 18.65
CA LYS A 748 -6.76 -25.70 19.67
C LYS A 748 -7.40 -25.10 20.93
N ALA A 749 -7.13 -23.84 21.22
CA ALA A 749 -7.74 -23.12 22.32
C ALA A 749 -9.20 -22.74 22.02
N ARG A 750 -10.13 -23.26 22.84
CA ARG A 750 -11.57 -22.98 22.76
C ARG A 750 -11.93 -21.49 22.65
N VAL A 751 -11.14 -20.62 23.29
CA VAL A 751 -11.33 -19.16 23.23
C VAL A 751 -11.00 -18.60 21.85
N ALA A 752 -9.85 -18.96 21.28
CA ALA A 752 -9.45 -18.51 19.95
C ALA A 752 -10.39 -19.08 18.86
N ARG A 753 -10.85 -20.33 19.04
CA ARG A 753 -11.81 -20.97 18.13
C ARG A 753 -13.13 -20.22 18.01
N ARG A 754 -13.69 -19.75 19.12
CA ARG A 754 -14.90 -18.91 19.12
C ARG A 754 -14.78 -17.63 18.30
N PHE A 755 -13.60 -17.02 18.24
CA PHE A 755 -13.37 -15.90 17.32
C PHE A 755 -13.27 -16.40 15.87
N GLY A 756 -12.56 -17.50 15.63
CA GLY A 756 -12.45 -18.15 14.32
C GLY A 756 -13.81 -18.54 13.69
N GLU A 757 -14.74 -19.01 14.52
CA GLU A 757 -16.12 -19.39 14.16
C GLU A 757 -16.98 -18.21 13.66
N ASN A 758 -16.50 -16.95 13.78
CA ASN A 758 -17.20 -15.78 13.24
C ASN A 758 -17.34 -15.77 11.71
N ALA A 759 -16.64 -16.63 10.97
CA ALA A 759 -16.90 -16.83 9.55
C ALA A 759 -16.96 -18.31 9.19
N SER A 760 -17.85 -18.64 8.27
CA SER A 760 -18.02 -20.00 7.74
C SER A 760 -17.52 -20.07 6.30
N PRO A 761 -16.97 -21.21 5.82
CA PRO A 761 -16.72 -21.40 4.40
C PRO A 761 -18.03 -21.28 3.61
N ASP A 762 -17.93 -20.99 2.31
CA ASP A 762 -19.11 -20.99 1.44
C ASP A 762 -19.60 -22.45 1.27
N ARG A 763 -20.93 -22.66 1.23
CA ARG A 763 -21.50 -24.02 1.12
C ARG A 763 -21.36 -24.55 -0.31
N LYS A 764 -21.13 -25.86 -0.44
CA LYS A 764 -21.04 -26.61 -1.73
C LYS A 764 -19.89 -26.19 -2.67
N VAL A 765 -18.83 -25.58 -2.14
CA VAL A 765 -17.64 -25.11 -2.88
C VAL A 765 -16.37 -25.37 -2.05
N ASP A 766 -15.18 -25.22 -2.63
CA ASP A 766 -13.91 -25.40 -1.91
C ASP A 766 -13.84 -24.45 -0.69
N PRO A 767 -13.62 -24.97 0.54
CA PRO A 767 -13.58 -24.15 1.75
C PRO A 767 -12.40 -23.17 1.83
N ARG A 768 -11.38 -23.33 0.97
CA ARG A 768 -10.27 -22.38 0.80
C ARG A 768 -10.66 -21.16 -0.05
N GLY A 769 -11.79 -21.26 -0.75
CA GLY A 769 -12.35 -20.23 -1.60
C GLY A 769 -13.36 -19.33 -0.90
N LYS A 770 -13.42 -18.06 -1.30
CA LYS A 770 -14.45 -17.10 -0.87
C LYS A 770 -14.93 -16.21 -2.02
N ALA A 771 -16.24 -16.00 -2.12
CA ALA A 771 -16.75 -14.83 -2.83
C ALA A 771 -16.62 -13.59 -1.93
N PHE A 772 -16.31 -12.42 -2.48
CA PHE A 772 -16.28 -11.20 -1.69
C PHE A 772 -17.70 -10.79 -1.25
N GLY A 773 -17.95 -10.86 0.06
CA GLY A 773 -19.17 -10.33 0.67
C GLY A 773 -18.81 -9.26 1.69
N GLN A 774 -19.18 -8.00 1.44
CA GLN A 774 -18.80 -6.87 2.30
C GLN A 774 -19.24 -7.07 3.76
N ALA A 775 -20.44 -7.63 3.99
CA ALA A 775 -20.95 -7.90 5.34
C ALA A 775 -20.09 -8.93 6.09
N GLU A 776 -19.68 -10.02 5.42
CA GLU A 776 -18.82 -11.05 6.01
C GLU A 776 -17.38 -10.51 6.21
N PHE A 777 -16.85 -9.73 5.26
CA PHE A 777 -15.57 -9.03 5.42
C PHE A 777 -15.56 -8.12 6.66
N LEU A 778 -16.59 -7.28 6.85
CA LEU A 778 -16.71 -6.41 8.03
C LEU A 778 -16.87 -7.23 9.32
N LYS A 779 -17.59 -8.36 9.27
CA LYS A 779 -17.75 -9.28 10.41
C LYS A 779 -16.41 -9.90 10.82
N VAL A 780 -15.59 -10.35 9.86
CA VAL A 780 -14.23 -10.87 10.17
C VAL A 780 -13.29 -9.75 10.62
N ALA A 781 -13.30 -8.59 9.97
CA ALA A 781 -12.52 -7.42 10.38
C ALA A 781 -12.82 -7.02 11.85
N SER A 782 -14.06 -7.19 12.31
CA SER A 782 -14.46 -6.94 13.70
C SER A 782 -13.81 -7.86 14.73
N ALA A 783 -13.25 -9.01 14.32
CA ALA A 783 -12.54 -9.93 15.21
C ALA A 783 -11.28 -9.28 15.83
N ALA A 784 -10.59 -8.38 15.12
CA ALA A 784 -9.40 -7.73 15.65
C ALA A 784 -9.69 -6.85 16.89
N PRO A 785 -10.59 -5.85 16.85
CA PRO A 785 -10.96 -5.10 18.05
C PRO A 785 -11.65 -5.97 19.09
N ALA A 786 -12.39 -7.01 18.71
CA ALA A 786 -13.02 -7.93 19.67
C ALA A 786 -12.00 -8.79 20.44
N ILE A 787 -10.97 -9.33 19.78
CA ILE A 787 -9.85 -10.03 20.42
C ILE A 787 -9.08 -9.07 21.32
N LYS A 788 -8.76 -7.87 20.83
CA LYS A 788 -8.06 -6.83 21.61
C LYS A 788 -8.85 -6.45 22.87
N ALA A 789 -10.15 -6.20 22.75
CA ALA A 789 -11.04 -5.89 23.87
C ALA A 789 -11.17 -7.08 24.84
N PHE A 790 -11.22 -8.31 24.34
CA PHE A 790 -11.22 -9.52 25.18
C PHE A 790 -9.92 -9.65 25.99
N MET A 791 -8.76 -9.46 25.35
CA MET A 791 -7.47 -9.53 26.03
C MET A 791 -7.27 -8.37 27.01
N LEU A 792 -7.79 -7.17 26.72
CA LEU A 792 -7.73 -6.00 27.60
C LEU A 792 -8.70 -6.03 28.80
N LYS A 793 -9.73 -6.90 28.79
CA LYS A 793 -10.67 -6.99 29.92
C LYS A 793 -9.93 -7.41 31.19
N ALA A 794 -9.94 -6.52 32.18
CA ALA A 794 -9.40 -6.83 33.50
C ALA A 794 -10.10 -8.07 34.10
N PRO A 795 -9.40 -8.86 34.94
CA PRO A 795 -10.05 -9.90 35.73
C PRO A 795 -11.20 -9.27 36.52
N ILE A 796 -12.40 -9.85 36.41
CA ILE A 796 -13.57 -9.39 37.17
C ILE A 796 -13.26 -9.62 38.66
N GLU A 797 -13.56 -8.66 39.54
CA GLU A 797 -13.12 -8.68 40.97
C GLU A 797 -13.50 -9.95 41.76
N HIS A 798 -14.44 -10.75 41.27
CA HIS A 798 -14.91 -11.99 41.90
C HIS A 798 -14.74 -13.23 41.02
N THR A 799 -14.05 -13.11 39.89
CA THR A 799 -13.71 -14.24 39.02
C THR A 799 -12.22 -14.12 38.65
N PRO A 800 -11.33 -15.00 39.18
CA PRO A 800 -9.89 -14.96 38.88
C PRO A 800 -9.59 -15.47 37.47
N VAL A 801 -10.34 -15.00 36.48
CA VAL A 801 -10.35 -15.51 35.10
C VAL A 801 -9.22 -14.81 34.34
N SER A 802 -8.06 -15.47 34.34
CA SER A 802 -7.02 -15.41 33.30
C SER A 802 -6.73 -14.04 32.68
N ASP A 803 -5.63 -13.41 33.11
CA ASP A 803 -5.01 -12.30 32.38
C ASP A 803 -4.51 -12.80 31.01
N TYR A 804 -5.30 -12.58 29.96
CA TYR A 804 -4.89 -12.87 28.60
C TYR A 804 -3.94 -11.82 28.02
N ASN A 805 -3.83 -10.64 28.64
CA ASN A 805 -2.98 -9.56 28.12
C ASN A 805 -1.50 -9.79 28.43
N THR A 806 -1.18 -10.34 29.60
CA THR A 806 0.20 -10.55 30.04
C THR A 806 0.81 -11.79 29.37
N ILE A 807 1.66 -11.55 28.37
CA ILE A 807 2.31 -12.58 27.55
C ILE A 807 3.84 -12.59 27.72
N TYR A 808 4.43 -13.77 27.65
CA TYR A 808 5.88 -13.96 27.73
C TYR A 808 6.55 -13.70 26.38
N VAL A 809 7.28 -12.58 26.28
CA VAL A 809 8.02 -12.17 25.07
C VAL A 809 9.49 -12.06 25.40
N ASP A 810 10.30 -12.93 24.78
CA ASP A 810 11.76 -12.83 24.80
C ASP A 810 12.31 -12.75 26.25
N THR A 811 11.89 -13.70 27.10
CA THR A 811 12.17 -13.82 28.54
C THR A 811 11.54 -12.80 29.50
N VAL A 812 10.71 -11.88 29.00
CA VAL A 812 10.07 -10.83 29.80
C VAL A 812 8.55 -10.93 29.67
N TRP A 813 7.84 -10.86 30.80
CA TRP A 813 6.37 -10.77 30.79
C TRP A 813 5.93 -9.34 30.46
N THR A 814 5.31 -9.13 29.31
CA THR A 814 4.82 -7.83 28.84
C THR A 814 3.32 -7.86 28.60
N GLN A 815 2.69 -6.70 28.43
CA GLN A 815 1.31 -6.62 27.94
C GLN A 815 1.31 -6.72 26.41
N ALA A 816 0.42 -7.54 25.86
CA ALA A 816 0.22 -7.64 24.41
C ALA A 816 -0.42 -6.35 23.85
N PHE A 817 -1.34 -5.76 24.62
CA PHE A 817 -2.00 -4.50 24.31
C PHE A 817 -1.93 -3.56 25.51
N TYR A 818 -1.60 -2.30 25.28
CA TYR A 818 -1.67 -1.27 26.32
C TYR A 818 -3.05 -0.58 26.27
N PRO A 819 -3.77 -0.41 27.39
CA PRO A 819 -5.12 0.17 27.39
C PRO A 819 -5.23 1.56 26.74
N ARG A 820 -4.14 2.34 26.76
CA ARG A 820 -4.07 3.70 26.18
C ARG A 820 -3.50 3.75 24.77
N GLN A 821 -3.12 2.61 24.17
CA GLN A 821 -2.54 2.57 22.83
C GLN A 821 -3.52 1.95 21.84
N SER A 822 -3.69 2.62 20.70
CA SER A 822 -4.48 2.10 19.58
C SER A 822 -3.87 0.85 18.93
N THR A 823 -2.62 0.48 19.27
CA THR A 823 -1.86 -0.63 18.69
C THR A 823 -1.42 -1.67 19.74
N GLY A 824 -1.03 -2.86 19.30
CA GLY A 824 -0.32 -3.84 20.16
C GLY A 824 1.14 -3.46 20.43
N ASP A 825 1.76 -4.12 21.41
CA ASP A 825 3.19 -3.98 21.72
C ASP A 825 4.06 -4.37 20.51
N ARG A 826 5.07 -3.55 20.19
CA ARG A 826 5.94 -3.76 19.02
C ARG A 826 6.73 -5.06 19.10
N ASP A 827 7.19 -5.43 20.29
CA ASP A 827 8.01 -6.62 20.48
C ASP A 827 7.18 -7.91 20.46
N MET A 828 5.96 -7.87 21.03
CA MET A 828 4.92 -8.89 20.86
C MET A 828 4.57 -9.08 19.38
N ILE A 829 4.22 -8.00 18.64
CA ILE A 829 3.87 -8.08 17.21
C ILE A 829 4.99 -8.77 16.42
N ARG A 830 6.25 -8.39 16.67
CA ARG A 830 7.41 -8.99 16.01
C ARG A 830 7.55 -10.48 16.35
N ALA A 831 7.33 -10.86 17.61
CA ALA A 831 7.43 -12.25 18.04
C ALA A 831 6.31 -13.14 17.48
N VAL A 832 5.06 -12.66 17.46
CA VAL A 832 3.93 -13.38 16.84
C VAL A 832 4.15 -13.52 15.33
N ARG A 833 4.49 -12.43 14.63
CA ARG A 833 4.73 -12.43 13.16
C ARG A 833 5.86 -13.38 12.75
N LYS A 834 6.86 -13.59 13.60
CA LYS A 834 7.97 -14.54 13.36
C LYS A 834 7.74 -15.95 13.94
N LYS A 835 6.60 -16.20 14.60
CA LYS A 835 6.32 -17.40 15.41
C LYS A 835 7.32 -17.66 16.56
N ASP A 836 8.13 -16.65 16.91
CA ASP A 836 9.17 -16.64 17.95
C ASP A 836 8.60 -16.71 19.39
N LEU A 837 7.27 -16.70 19.57
CA LEU A 837 6.62 -16.89 20.87
C LEU A 837 6.83 -18.31 21.42
N GLN A 838 7.73 -18.42 22.39
CA GLN A 838 8.06 -19.64 23.12
C GLN A 838 7.37 -19.70 24.49
N LYS A 839 6.89 -20.90 24.87
CA LYS A 839 6.28 -21.15 26.18
C LYS A 839 7.33 -20.94 27.29
N PRO A 840 7.01 -20.24 28.40
CA PRO A 840 7.95 -20.07 29.51
C PRO A 840 8.38 -21.43 30.09
N SER A 841 9.66 -21.55 30.43
CA SER A 841 10.25 -22.77 31.00
C SER A 841 9.84 -23.03 32.46
N LEU A 842 9.21 -22.05 33.11
CA LEU A 842 8.81 -22.12 34.52
C LEU A 842 7.76 -23.22 34.77
N PRO A 843 7.90 -24.05 35.83
CA PRO A 843 6.80 -24.88 36.29
C PRO A 843 5.64 -24.01 36.79
N ASN A 844 4.40 -24.50 36.64
CA ASN A 844 3.16 -23.88 37.12
C ASN A 844 2.71 -22.56 36.44
N VAL A 845 3.29 -22.17 35.30
CA VAL A 845 2.88 -20.97 34.52
C VAL A 845 2.41 -21.35 33.11
N LYS A 846 1.34 -22.15 33.00
CA LYS A 846 1.13 -23.03 31.82
C LYS A 846 -0.32 -23.29 31.36
N TYR A 847 -1.32 -22.47 31.70
CA TYR A 847 -2.70 -22.67 31.21
C TYR A 847 -3.09 -21.75 30.04
N THR A 848 -2.75 -20.46 30.10
CA THR A 848 -3.31 -19.47 29.15
C THR A 848 -2.46 -19.26 27.89
N PHE A 849 -1.13 -19.45 27.98
CA PHE A 849 -0.17 -19.07 26.92
C PHE A 849 -0.51 -19.59 25.51
N ALA A 850 -1.02 -20.82 25.37
CA ALA A 850 -1.42 -21.36 24.07
C ALA A 850 -2.60 -20.58 23.47
N ALA A 851 -3.58 -20.23 24.30
CA ALA A 851 -4.72 -19.41 23.90
C ALA A 851 -4.32 -17.96 23.62
N GLN A 852 -3.44 -17.36 24.43
CA GLN A 852 -2.87 -16.03 24.17
C GLN A 852 -2.16 -15.99 22.80
N LYS A 853 -1.30 -16.97 22.52
CA LYS A 853 -0.59 -17.08 21.24
C LYS A 853 -1.56 -17.24 20.08
N GLU A 854 -2.53 -18.16 20.16
CA GLU A 854 -3.50 -18.37 19.08
C GLU A 854 -4.41 -17.16 18.85
N LEU A 855 -4.81 -16.43 19.91
CA LEU A 855 -5.56 -15.18 19.81
C LEU A 855 -4.76 -14.09 19.08
N LEU A 856 -3.48 -13.93 19.40
CA LEU A 856 -2.61 -12.94 18.76
C LEU A 856 -2.27 -13.30 17.31
N GLU A 857 -2.08 -14.59 17.01
CA GLU A 857 -1.92 -15.07 15.64
C GLU A 857 -3.20 -14.83 14.82
N LEU A 858 -4.39 -15.04 15.42
CA LEU A 858 -5.68 -14.77 14.77
C LEU A 858 -5.90 -13.26 14.57
N TRP A 859 -5.59 -12.42 15.56
CA TRP A 859 -5.61 -10.96 15.46
C TRP A 859 -4.70 -10.45 14.33
N LEU A 860 -3.47 -10.97 14.21
CA LEU A 860 -2.60 -10.63 13.08
C LEU A 860 -3.17 -11.11 11.73
N VAL A 861 -3.81 -12.28 11.67
CA VAL A 861 -4.48 -12.71 10.42
C VAL A 861 -5.64 -11.78 10.07
N THR A 862 -6.41 -11.28 11.06
CA THR A 862 -7.44 -10.25 10.83
C THR A 862 -6.84 -8.92 10.36
N LEU A 863 -5.73 -8.45 10.93
CA LEU A 863 -5.09 -7.21 10.46
C LEU A 863 -4.57 -7.34 9.02
N ASN A 864 -4.04 -8.52 8.66
CA ASN A 864 -3.62 -8.81 7.30
C ASN A 864 -4.79 -8.94 6.31
N LEU A 865 -6.07 -8.87 6.73
CA LEU A 865 -7.17 -8.63 5.79
C LEU A 865 -6.99 -7.30 5.08
N VAL A 866 -6.52 -6.26 5.77
CA VAL A 866 -6.34 -4.92 5.18
C VAL A 866 -5.11 -4.88 4.26
N ASP A 867 -4.23 -5.88 4.30
CA ASP A 867 -3.06 -5.98 3.43
C ASP A 867 -3.45 -5.96 1.94
N PHE A 868 -2.77 -5.13 1.17
CA PHE A 868 -2.84 -5.07 -0.29
C PHE A 868 -1.54 -4.43 -0.77
N ILE A 869 -0.72 -5.20 -1.47
CA ILE A 869 0.61 -4.76 -1.88
C ILE A 869 0.48 -4.07 -3.24
N LYS A 870 0.26 -2.76 -3.19
CA LYS A 870 0.58 -1.82 -4.27
C LYS A 870 1.89 -1.12 -3.98
N ASP A 871 2.53 -0.60 -5.02
CA ASP A 871 3.84 0.03 -4.95
C ASP A 871 3.77 1.58 -4.98
N PHE A 872 2.62 2.15 -5.38
CA PHE A 872 2.36 3.59 -5.57
C PHE A 872 1.52 4.20 -4.42
N LEU A 873 1.47 5.53 -4.30
CA LEU A 873 0.61 6.24 -3.34
C LEU A 873 -0.85 6.31 -3.81
N ASP A 874 -1.80 6.46 -2.88
CA ASP A 874 -3.23 6.60 -3.21
C ASP A 874 -3.47 7.79 -4.16
N ARG A 875 -2.80 8.91 -3.89
CA ARG A 875 -2.82 10.13 -4.72
C ARG A 875 -2.18 9.99 -6.11
N GLU A 876 -1.37 8.95 -6.33
CA GLU A 876 -0.73 8.68 -7.64
C GLU A 876 -1.67 7.88 -8.56
N PHE A 877 -2.66 7.20 -7.98
CA PHE A 877 -3.62 6.38 -8.70
C PHE A 877 -4.45 7.20 -9.71
N THR A 878 -4.83 8.43 -9.35
CA THR A 878 -5.58 9.35 -10.23
C THR A 878 -4.64 10.07 -11.20
N GLY A 879 -4.22 9.37 -12.25
CA GLY A 879 -3.45 9.90 -13.38
C GLY A 879 -2.14 9.16 -13.61
N VAL A 880 -1.13 9.38 -12.76
CA VAL A 880 0.24 8.86 -12.96
C VAL A 880 0.28 7.34 -13.14
N VAL A 881 -0.49 6.60 -12.35
CA VAL A 881 -0.55 5.13 -12.46
C VAL A 881 -1.29 4.70 -13.74
N VAL A 882 -2.32 5.42 -14.20
CA VAL A 882 -3.01 5.15 -15.48
C VAL A 882 -2.04 5.33 -16.64
N ASP A 883 -1.37 6.49 -16.72
CA ASP A 883 -0.39 6.81 -17.75
C ASP A 883 0.72 5.75 -17.84
N GLN A 884 1.16 5.20 -16.70
CA GLN A 884 2.16 4.12 -16.71
C GLN A 884 1.58 2.79 -17.20
N HIS A 885 0.36 2.43 -16.83
CA HIS A 885 -0.27 1.21 -17.35
C HIS A 885 -0.42 1.31 -18.88
N ASP A 886 -0.86 2.46 -19.40
CA ASP A 886 -0.92 2.69 -20.85
C ASP A 886 0.46 2.58 -21.52
N ARG A 887 1.51 3.14 -20.92
CA ARG A 887 2.90 2.97 -21.41
C ARG A 887 3.36 1.52 -21.37
N ALA A 888 3.07 0.79 -20.30
CA ALA A 888 3.42 -0.62 -20.15
C ALA A 888 2.80 -1.43 -21.28
N VAL A 889 1.51 -1.21 -21.53
CA VAL A 889 0.76 -1.91 -22.57
C VAL A 889 1.25 -1.53 -23.98
N GLN A 890 1.59 -0.26 -24.24
CA GLN A 890 2.22 0.11 -25.51
C GLN A 890 3.57 -0.59 -25.74
N VAL A 891 4.36 -0.81 -24.68
CA VAL A 891 5.61 -1.59 -24.77
C VAL A 891 5.31 -3.08 -24.99
N LEU A 892 4.33 -3.66 -24.29
CA LEU A 892 3.90 -5.05 -24.49
C LEU A 892 3.39 -5.29 -25.91
N ASP A 893 2.53 -4.41 -26.44
CA ASP A 893 1.99 -4.48 -27.80
C ASP A 893 3.12 -4.39 -28.86
N ASN A 894 4.14 -3.56 -28.63
CA ASN A 894 5.32 -3.49 -29.49
C ASN A 894 6.21 -4.75 -29.41
N LEU A 895 6.39 -5.33 -28.22
CA LEU A 895 7.19 -6.54 -28.02
C LEU A 895 6.51 -7.78 -28.64
N ARG A 896 5.18 -7.90 -28.49
CA ARG A 896 4.38 -9.02 -29.02
C ARG A 896 4.25 -9.00 -30.55
N ASP A 897 4.24 -7.83 -31.19
CA ASP A 897 4.25 -7.76 -32.66
C ASP A 897 5.66 -8.07 -33.20
N ALA A 898 5.91 -9.35 -33.50
CA ALA A 898 7.15 -9.85 -34.07
C ALA A 898 7.55 -9.16 -35.40
N LYS A 899 6.63 -8.48 -36.09
CA LYS A 899 6.91 -7.76 -37.35
C LYS A 899 7.38 -6.31 -37.10
N ARG A 900 7.09 -5.72 -35.95
CA ARG A 900 7.53 -4.35 -35.60
C ARG A 900 8.91 -4.39 -34.97
N PRO A 901 9.86 -3.51 -35.32
CA PRO A 901 11.09 -3.36 -34.54
C PRO A 901 10.75 -2.95 -33.11
N VAL A 902 11.55 -3.41 -32.14
CA VAL A 902 11.38 -3.04 -30.73
C VAL A 902 11.68 -1.55 -30.56
N ASP A 903 10.76 -0.82 -29.93
CA ASP A 903 10.95 0.59 -29.54
C ASP A 903 11.88 0.64 -28.32
N ARG A 904 13.18 0.42 -28.59
CA ARG A 904 14.23 0.32 -27.58
C ARG A 904 14.18 1.49 -26.60
N GLU A 905 14.04 2.73 -27.07
CA GLU A 905 14.04 3.90 -26.18
C GLU A 905 12.86 3.84 -25.21
N ARG A 906 11.66 3.47 -25.68
CA ARG A 906 10.47 3.31 -24.81
C ARG A 906 10.61 2.12 -23.87
N THR A 907 11.14 0.98 -24.32
CA THR A 907 11.36 -0.21 -23.48
C THR A 907 12.43 0.05 -22.42
N GLU A 908 13.57 0.63 -22.80
CA GLU A 908 14.65 1.05 -21.90
C GLU A 908 14.12 2.04 -20.87
N ARG A 909 13.42 3.10 -21.31
CA ARG A 909 12.76 4.07 -20.43
C ARG A 909 11.78 3.39 -19.46
N PHE A 910 10.91 2.50 -19.92
CA PHE A 910 9.94 1.83 -19.05
C PHE A 910 10.61 0.91 -18.01
N LEU A 911 11.69 0.21 -18.40
CA LEU A 911 12.42 -0.70 -17.52
C LEU A 911 13.43 -0.01 -16.60
N THR A 912 13.70 1.28 -16.78
CA THR A 912 14.67 2.06 -15.99
C THR A 912 14.08 3.29 -15.29
N GLU A 913 12.86 3.71 -15.66
CA GLU A 913 12.11 4.73 -14.93
C GLU A 913 11.08 4.09 -13.98
N ASP A 914 10.86 4.77 -12.85
CA ASP A 914 9.86 4.41 -11.86
C ASP A 914 8.76 5.48 -11.86
N VAL A 915 7.48 5.09 -11.75
CA VAL A 915 6.32 6.00 -11.62
C VAL A 915 6.41 6.98 -10.46
N ARG A 916 7.35 6.75 -9.55
CA ARG A 916 7.51 7.43 -8.26
C ARG A 916 8.61 8.47 -8.25
N THR A 917 9.41 8.60 -9.31
CA THR A 917 10.54 9.55 -9.38
C THR A 917 10.62 10.24 -10.75
N LYS A 918 11.58 11.16 -10.92
CA LYS A 918 11.83 11.85 -12.20
C LYS A 918 13.13 11.47 -12.91
N ARG A 919 14.09 10.76 -12.27
CA ARG A 919 15.42 10.49 -12.86
C ARG A 919 16.22 9.26 -12.38
N LEU A 920 15.73 8.45 -11.43
CA LEU A 920 16.41 7.20 -11.00
C LEU A 920 15.36 6.16 -10.63
N ALA A 921 15.54 4.88 -11.01
CA ALA A 921 14.69 3.81 -10.50
C ALA A 921 14.98 3.61 -9.01
N VAL A 922 13.99 3.88 -8.16
CA VAL A 922 14.17 3.86 -6.70
C VAL A 922 13.53 2.66 -6.04
N LEU A 923 12.56 1.98 -6.67
CA LEU A 923 11.81 0.90 -6.05
C LEU A 923 11.49 -0.21 -7.06
N GLY A 924 11.66 -1.47 -6.63
CA GLY A 924 11.29 -2.64 -7.42
C GLY A 924 12.31 -2.99 -8.52
N THR A 925 11.85 -3.72 -9.53
CA THR A 925 12.75 -4.50 -10.41
C THR A 925 13.64 -3.66 -11.32
N ALA A 926 13.23 -2.47 -11.75
CA ALA A 926 14.11 -1.55 -12.48
C ALA A 926 15.41 -1.23 -11.71
N SER A 927 15.29 -0.92 -10.42
CA SER A 927 16.44 -0.64 -9.55
C SER A 927 17.31 -1.90 -9.33
N GLU A 928 16.67 -3.07 -9.29
CA GLU A 928 17.33 -4.38 -9.19
C GLU A 928 18.19 -4.66 -10.44
N TYR A 929 17.65 -4.44 -11.65
CA TYR A 929 18.37 -4.67 -12.90
C TYR A 929 19.59 -3.76 -13.05
N GLN A 930 19.43 -2.45 -12.80
CA GLN A 930 20.53 -1.48 -12.87
C GLN A 930 21.62 -1.82 -11.85
N TYR A 931 21.24 -2.02 -10.59
CA TYR A 931 22.17 -2.34 -9.50
C TYR A 931 23.03 -3.56 -9.82
N TYR A 932 22.44 -4.67 -10.25
CA TYR A 932 23.20 -5.90 -10.54
C TYR A 932 24.07 -5.80 -11.79
N ALA A 933 23.58 -5.16 -12.85
CA ALA A 933 24.34 -5.03 -14.08
C ALA A 933 25.55 -4.09 -13.92
N GLU A 934 25.41 -2.99 -13.18
CA GLU A 934 26.46 -1.99 -12.97
C GLU A 934 27.44 -2.36 -11.83
N ALA A 935 26.97 -3.03 -10.78
CA ALA A 935 27.87 -3.52 -9.73
C ALA A 935 28.93 -4.48 -10.31
N ALA A 936 28.52 -5.38 -11.22
CA ALA A 936 29.39 -6.37 -11.86
C ALA A 936 30.36 -5.83 -12.93
N ASP A 937 30.34 -4.53 -13.25
CA ASP A 937 31.34 -3.91 -14.13
C ASP A 937 32.67 -3.59 -13.41
N HIS A 938 32.68 -3.61 -12.07
CA HIS A 938 33.81 -3.12 -11.26
C HIS A 938 34.50 -4.26 -10.51
N ASP A 939 35.84 -4.30 -10.54
CA ASP A 939 36.61 -5.39 -9.91
C ASP A 939 36.50 -5.41 -8.38
N ALA A 940 36.16 -4.27 -7.76
CA ALA A 940 35.99 -4.12 -6.32
C ALA A 940 34.87 -3.15 -5.95
N ARG A 941 34.08 -3.51 -4.92
CA ARG A 941 32.97 -2.72 -4.37
C ARG A 941 32.89 -2.86 -2.84
N ILE A 942 32.33 -1.85 -2.18
CA ILE A 942 31.84 -1.93 -0.79
C ILE A 942 30.33 -2.09 -0.86
N LEU A 943 29.80 -3.17 -0.30
CA LEU A 943 28.40 -3.54 -0.38
C LEU A 943 27.75 -3.34 0.99
N PHE A 944 26.85 -2.36 1.06
CA PHE A 944 26.05 -2.07 2.25
C PHE A 944 24.69 -2.73 2.10
N VAL A 945 24.22 -3.37 3.17
CA VAL A 945 22.83 -3.81 3.32
C VAL A 945 22.26 -3.13 4.56
N LEU A 946 21.28 -2.26 4.34
CA LEU A 946 20.72 -1.31 5.30
C LEU A 946 19.26 -1.70 5.60
N ASP A 947 19.04 -2.47 6.66
CA ASP A 947 17.74 -3.01 7.02
C ASP A 947 16.98 -2.06 7.96
N VAL A 948 15.80 -1.63 7.52
CA VAL A 948 14.91 -0.69 8.22
C VAL A 948 14.20 -1.41 9.36
N VAL A 949 14.65 -1.12 10.58
CA VAL A 949 14.16 -1.72 11.82
C VAL A 949 12.65 -1.50 11.96
N ASP A 950 11.94 -2.59 12.26
CA ASP A 950 10.52 -2.60 12.58
C ASP A 950 9.54 -2.12 11.48
N LEU A 951 9.98 -1.93 10.22
CA LEU A 951 9.07 -1.53 9.13
C LEU A 951 7.80 -2.39 9.08
N GLY A 952 7.95 -3.72 9.06
CA GLY A 952 6.81 -4.66 9.09
C GLY A 952 6.05 -4.78 10.43
N VAL A 953 6.50 -4.12 11.51
CA VAL A 953 5.75 -3.96 12.77
C VAL A 953 4.93 -2.66 12.73
N GLU A 954 5.50 -1.60 12.16
CA GLU A 954 4.80 -0.34 11.91
C GLU A 954 3.65 -0.51 10.90
N VAL A 955 3.83 -1.37 9.89
CA VAL A 955 2.75 -1.79 8.98
C VAL A 955 1.55 -2.35 9.77
N MET A 956 1.76 -3.30 10.69
CA MET A 956 0.67 -3.87 11.49
C MET A 956 -0.01 -2.81 12.38
N SER A 957 0.77 -1.85 12.89
CA SER A 957 0.25 -0.71 13.66
C SER A 957 -0.64 0.23 12.85
N ILE A 958 -0.36 0.39 11.54
CA ILE A 958 -1.21 1.15 10.62
C ILE A 958 -2.44 0.33 10.22
N TYR A 959 -2.30 -0.99 10.01
CA TYR A 959 -3.41 -1.88 9.68
C TYR A 959 -4.44 -1.96 10.81
N ASP A 960 -4.04 -1.96 12.08
CA ASP A 960 -4.95 -1.91 13.25
C ASP A 960 -5.84 -0.63 13.23
N ARG A 961 -5.22 0.55 12.99
CA ARG A 961 -5.95 1.82 12.86
C ARG A 961 -6.86 1.87 11.64
N THR A 962 -6.39 1.35 10.51
CA THR A 962 -7.17 1.31 9.26
C THR A 962 -8.35 0.36 9.39
N ASN A 963 -8.16 -0.79 10.03
CA ASN A 963 -9.23 -1.74 10.31
C ASN A 963 -10.33 -1.14 11.20
N ALA A 964 -9.96 -0.38 12.24
CA ALA A 964 -10.92 0.37 13.05
C ALA A 964 -11.75 1.35 12.19
N LYS A 965 -11.09 2.18 11.36
CA LYS A 965 -11.76 3.13 10.47
C LYS A 965 -12.66 2.46 9.42
N ILE A 966 -12.23 1.33 8.85
CA ILE A 966 -13.04 0.50 7.93
C ILE A 966 -14.34 0.05 8.59
N LEU A 967 -14.29 -0.33 9.87
CA LEU A 967 -15.45 -0.76 10.66
C LEU A 967 -16.36 0.43 11.03
N ASP A 968 -15.78 1.52 11.52
CA ASP A 968 -16.51 2.71 11.96
C ASP A 968 -17.25 3.40 10.80
N GLU A 969 -16.60 3.58 9.66
CA GLU A 969 -17.20 4.16 8.46
C GLU A 969 -17.95 3.13 7.57
N ARG A 970 -17.86 1.83 7.91
CA ARG A 970 -18.39 0.69 7.13
C ARG A 970 -18.02 0.75 5.64
N LEU A 971 -16.73 0.93 5.36
CA LEU A 971 -16.23 1.20 4.02
C LEU A 971 -16.56 0.08 3.02
N ALA A 972 -16.85 0.49 1.78
CA ALA A 972 -17.34 -0.34 0.67
C ALA A 972 -16.64 0.05 -0.64
N GLY A 973 -16.58 -0.88 -1.60
CA GLY A 973 -16.16 -0.62 -2.98
C GLY A 973 -14.89 0.22 -3.09
N GLU A 974 -14.91 1.25 -3.96
CA GLU A 974 -13.78 2.17 -4.15
C GLU A 974 -13.31 2.84 -2.86
N ARG A 975 -14.20 3.16 -1.91
CA ARG A 975 -13.78 3.76 -0.62
C ARG A 975 -12.98 2.77 0.23
N LEU A 976 -13.33 1.48 0.20
CA LEU A 976 -12.55 0.43 0.87
C LEU A 976 -11.22 0.19 0.16
N MET A 977 -11.19 0.22 -1.18
CA MET A 977 -9.97 0.15 -1.99
C MET A 977 -9.04 1.32 -1.66
N HIS A 978 -9.50 2.56 -1.77
CA HIS A 978 -8.70 3.74 -1.48
C HIS A 978 -8.21 3.81 -0.02
N GLU A 979 -9.00 3.37 0.96
CA GLU A 979 -8.52 3.33 2.34
C GLU A 979 -7.49 2.22 2.58
N THR A 980 -7.70 1.05 1.96
CA THR A 980 -6.69 -0.02 1.85
C THR A 980 -5.42 0.48 1.14
N PHE A 981 -5.54 1.43 0.21
CA PHE A 981 -4.40 2.00 -0.48
C PHE A 981 -3.66 2.99 0.43
N ARG A 982 -4.36 3.91 1.09
CA ARG A 982 -3.75 4.89 2.01
C ARG A 982 -3.03 4.26 3.19
N CYS A 983 -3.45 3.08 3.66
CA CYS A 983 -2.80 2.43 4.78
C CYS A 983 -1.34 2.02 4.49
N THR A 984 -0.97 1.85 3.21
CA THR A 984 0.41 1.59 2.78
C THR A 984 1.16 2.83 2.31
N ASP A 985 0.49 3.99 2.17
CA ASP A 985 1.13 5.24 1.72
C ASP A 985 2.23 5.70 2.67
N GLY A 986 2.00 5.64 4.00
CA GLY A 986 3.00 6.06 5.00
C GLY A 986 4.28 5.22 4.96
N ILE A 987 4.15 3.91 4.73
CA ILE A 987 5.29 2.98 4.55
C ILE A 987 6.00 3.26 3.22
N THR A 988 5.25 3.53 2.16
CA THR A 988 5.79 3.85 0.84
C THR A 988 6.55 5.18 0.87
N GLN A 989 6.01 6.19 1.56
CA GLN A 989 6.69 7.47 1.82
C GLN A 989 7.94 7.25 2.66
N LEU A 990 7.87 6.50 3.76
CA LEU A 990 9.04 6.18 4.59
C LEU A 990 10.14 5.49 3.76
N ARG A 991 9.80 4.49 2.94
CA ARG A 991 10.74 3.82 2.02
C ARG A 991 11.40 4.80 1.05
N ARG A 992 10.63 5.71 0.43
CA ARG A 992 11.18 6.76 -0.47
C ARG A 992 12.09 7.74 0.27
N SER A 993 11.66 8.28 1.40
CA SER A 993 12.46 9.21 2.22
C SER A 993 13.73 8.56 2.77
N THR A 994 13.67 7.26 3.12
CA THR A 994 14.84 6.45 3.50
C THR A 994 15.84 6.37 2.35
N HIS A 995 15.37 6.11 1.13
CA HIS A 995 16.22 6.09 -0.05
C HIS A 995 16.80 7.47 -0.37
N GLU A 996 16.00 8.54 -0.39
CA GLU A 996 16.46 9.91 -0.62
C GLU A 996 17.51 10.34 0.41
N LEU A 997 17.35 9.94 1.68
CA LEU A 997 18.34 10.11 2.73
C LEU A 997 19.65 9.35 2.42
N VAL A 998 19.56 8.10 1.97
CA VAL A 998 20.73 7.31 1.55
C VAL A 998 21.45 7.97 0.36
N VAL A 999 20.74 8.33 -0.71
CA VAL A 999 21.31 9.05 -1.88
C VAL A 999 22.02 10.33 -1.44
N THR A 1000 21.34 11.17 -0.66
CA THR A 1000 21.85 12.47 -0.23
C THR A 1000 23.10 12.30 0.65
N THR A 1001 23.07 11.33 1.56
CA THR A 1001 24.21 11.04 2.45
C THR A 1001 25.41 10.51 1.65
N PHE A 1002 25.21 9.53 0.76
CA PHE A 1002 26.30 9.03 -0.09
C PHE A 1002 26.84 10.10 -1.05
N ARG A 1003 25.98 10.98 -1.61
CA ARG A 1003 26.41 12.08 -2.48
C ARG A 1003 27.29 13.09 -1.74
N ARG A 1004 26.93 13.47 -0.50
CA ARG A 1004 27.78 14.30 0.37
C ARG A 1004 29.17 13.70 0.53
N TYR A 1005 29.27 12.39 0.79
CA TYR A 1005 30.56 11.71 0.93
C TYR A 1005 31.30 11.51 -0.40
N HIS A 1006 30.61 11.40 -1.53
CA HIS A 1006 31.22 11.40 -2.87
C HIS A 1006 31.95 12.72 -3.14
N GLU A 1007 31.31 13.86 -2.86
CA GLU A 1007 31.92 15.19 -3.01
C GLU A 1007 33.10 15.41 -2.05
N LEU A 1008 33.05 14.88 -0.82
CA LEU A 1008 34.21 14.86 0.07
C LEU A 1008 35.35 14.01 -0.50
N LEU A 1009 35.07 12.88 -1.15
CA LEU A 1009 36.06 12.01 -1.81
C LEU A 1009 36.62 12.55 -3.12
N LYS A 1010 35.92 13.48 -3.79
CA LYS A 1010 36.49 14.27 -4.90
C LYS A 1010 37.52 15.29 -4.40
N ARG A 1011 37.30 15.85 -3.21
CA ARG A 1011 38.14 16.90 -2.60
C ARG A 1011 39.30 16.36 -1.74
N GLY A 1012 39.18 15.14 -1.21
CA GLY A 1012 40.16 14.50 -0.30
C GLY A 1012 40.73 13.17 -0.80
N ASP A 1013 41.65 12.57 -0.03
CA ASP A 1013 42.21 11.24 -0.36
C ASP A 1013 41.47 10.08 0.32
N GLY A 1014 40.63 9.37 -0.44
CA GLY A 1014 40.12 8.05 -0.05
C GLY A 1014 41.05 6.87 -0.40
N THR A 1015 42.14 7.11 -1.13
CA THR A 1015 43.01 6.05 -1.69
C THR A 1015 43.73 5.29 -0.59
N THR A 1016 44.19 5.98 0.47
CA THR A 1016 44.88 5.34 1.59
C THR A 1016 43.99 4.35 2.34
N ALA A 1017 42.76 4.73 2.65
CA ALA A 1017 41.79 3.84 3.30
C ALA A 1017 41.35 2.69 2.38
N ALA A 1018 41.16 2.95 1.09
CA ALA A 1018 40.86 1.92 0.11
C ALA A 1018 42.00 0.90 -0.02
N ARG A 1019 43.26 1.34 -0.06
CA ARG A 1019 44.43 0.44 -0.10
C ARG A 1019 44.52 -0.42 1.16
N ALA A 1020 44.20 0.12 2.33
CA ALA A 1020 44.12 -0.67 3.56
C ALA A 1020 42.98 -1.70 3.54
N ALA A 1021 41.84 -1.36 2.92
CA ALA A 1021 40.67 -2.23 2.85
C ALA A 1021 40.73 -3.30 1.75
N PHE A 1022 41.43 -3.04 0.64
CA PHE A 1022 41.44 -3.88 -0.57
C PHE A 1022 42.83 -4.39 -1.00
N GLY A 1023 43.92 -3.91 -0.38
CA GLY A 1023 45.30 -4.26 -0.73
C GLY A 1023 45.85 -3.52 -1.95
N THR A 1024 45.00 -3.13 -2.91
CA THR A 1024 45.37 -2.40 -4.13
C THR A 1024 44.91 -0.93 -4.08
N ALA A 1025 45.52 -0.08 -4.92
CA ALA A 1025 44.98 1.26 -5.13
C ALA A 1025 43.75 1.16 -6.04
N PRO A 1026 42.58 1.72 -5.66
CA PRO A 1026 41.40 1.68 -6.51
C PRO A 1026 41.53 2.62 -7.71
N ALA A 1027 40.57 2.50 -8.63
CA ALA A 1027 40.38 3.45 -9.71
C ALA A 1027 40.24 4.91 -9.21
N LYS A 1028 40.32 5.84 -10.16
CA LYS A 1028 39.88 7.22 -9.93
C LYS A 1028 38.35 7.20 -9.72
N LEU A 1029 37.88 8.05 -8.82
CA LEU A 1029 36.47 8.32 -8.62
C LEU A 1029 35.89 8.93 -9.91
N GLY A 1030 34.73 8.45 -10.34
CA GLY A 1030 34.00 8.92 -11.51
C GLY A 1030 32.84 9.83 -11.12
N ASP A 1031 31.73 9.71 -11.85
CA ASP A 1031 30.47 10.35 -11.48
C ASP A 1031 29.71 9.51 -10.45
N PHE A 1032 28.82 10.17 -9.70
CA PHE A 1032 28.11 9.56 -8.58
C PHE A 1032 27.32 8.30 -8.98
N ALA A 1033 26.74 8.29 -10.18
CA ALA A 1033 25.95 7.15 -10.69
C ALA A 1033 26.81 5.91 -10.94
N ASP A 1034 28.05 6.07 -11.44
CA ASP A 1034 28.96 4.94 -11.68
C ASP A 1034 29.54 4.41 -10.36
N ASP A 1035 29.88 5.33 -9.45
CA ASP A 1035 30.51 5.02 -8.16
C ASP A 1035 29.55 4.48 -7.10
N VAL A 1036 28.24 4.78 -7.18
CA VAL A 1036 27.24 4.43 -6.16
C VAL A 1036 25.93 3.97 -6.77
N GLN A 1037 25.72 2.66 -6.85
CA GLN A 1037 24.43 2.05 -7.18
C GLN A 1037 23.61 1.84 -5.90
N ILE A 1038 22.32 2.16 -5.95
CA ILE A 1038 21.39 2.00 -4.82
C ILE A 1038 20.15 1.24 -5.31
N MET A 1039 19.73 0.24 -4.55
CA MET A 1039 18.55 -0.59 -4.80
C MET A 1039 17.70 -0.66 -3.54
N LEU A 1040 16.37 -0.60 -3.69
CA LEU A 1040 15.44 -0.71 -2.57
C LEU A 1040 14.73 -2.06 -2.59
N GLY A 1041 15.15 -2.93 -1.66
CA GLY A 1041 14.51 -4.19 -1.31
C GLY A 1041 13.22 -3.99 -0.52
N GLY A 1042 12.80 -5.03 0.22
CA GLY A 1042 11.53 -5.03 0.95
C GLY A 1042 11.57 -4.11 2.16
N ASP A 1043 12.29 -4.55 3.18
CA ASP A 1043 12.71 -3.77 4.35
C ASP A 1043 14.18 -3.32 4.28
N GLU A 1044 14.92 -3.69 3.23
CA GLU A 1044 16.35 -3.38 3.06
C GLU A 1044 16.63 -2.33 1.96
N ILE A 1045 17.64 -1.47 2.15
CA ILE A 1045 18.30 -0.71 1.08
C ILE A 1045 19.68 -1.32 0.85
N MET A 1046 20.03 -1.58 -0.40
CA MET A 1046 21.33 -2.10 -0.79
C MET A 1046 22.12 -1.03 -1.54
N VAL A 1047 23.40 -0.88 -1.22
CA VAL A 1047 24.29 0.11 -1.86
C VAL A 1047 25.58 -0.57 -2.29
N ALA A 1048 25.95 -0.45 -3.56
CA ALA A 1048 27.26 -0.83 -4.06
C ALA A 1048 28.08 0.44 -4.30
N ALA A 1049 29.07 0.68 -3.44
CA ALA A 1049 29.88 1.89 -3.45
C ALA A 1049 31.32 1.63 -3.89
N HIS A 1050 31.94 2.63 -4.52
CA HIS A 1050 33.34 2.63 -4.92
C HIS A 1050 34.30 2.41 -3.73
N PRO A 1051 35.40 1.65 -3.87
CA PRO A 1051 36.36 1.36 -2.79
C PRO A 1051 36.86 2.55 -1.95
N ARG A 1052 36.91 3.76 -2.53
CA ARG A 1052 37.30 5.00 -1.83
C ARG A 1052 36.39 5.35 -0.64
N PHE A 1053 35.14 4.90 -0.63
CA PHE A 1053 34.23 5.07 0.51
C PHE A 1053 34.68 4.34 1.79
N ALA A 1054 35.71 3.48 1.72
CA ALA A 1054 36.35 2.86 2.88
C ALA A 1054 36.76 3.87 3.97
N ALA A 1055 37.13 5.10 3.59
CA ALA A 1055 37.48 6.18 4.51
C ALA A 1055 36.32 6.65 5.40
N TYR A 1056 35.07 6.44 4.98
CA TYR A 1056 33.89 7.05 5.57
C TYR A 1056 32.80 6.05 6.00
N VAL A 1057 33.03 4.73 5.93
CA VAL A 1057 32.01 3.71 6.26
C VAL A 1057 31.36 3.94 7.63
N ALA A 1058 32.15 4.22 8.67
CA ALA A 1058 31.61 4.45 10.01
C ALA A 1058 30.78 5.75 10.08
N ASN A 1059 31.26 6.82 9.46
CA ASN A 1059 30.58 8.11 9.41
C ASN A 1059 29.28 8.04 8.59
N LEU A 1060 29.27 7.34 7.45
CA LEU A 1060 28.08 7.04 6.65
C LEU A 1060 27.01 6.36 7.50
N VAL A 1061 27.36 5.27 8.20
CA VAL A 1061 26.41 4.53 9.04
C VAL A 1061 25.95 5.37 10.23
N ALA A 1062 26.85 6.13 10.85
CA ALA A 1062 26.52 7.05 11.94
C ALA A 1062 25.53 8.13 11.50
N ASP A 1063 25.78 8.77 10.36
CA ASP A 1063 24.94 9.82 9.79
C ASP A 1063 23.58 9.29 9.36
N LEU A 1064 23.51 8.13 8.69
CA LEU A 1064 22.25 7.48 8.31
C LEU A 1064 21.41 7.12 9.54
N SER A 1065 22.06 6.74 10.64
CA SER A 1065 21.39 6.44 11.91
C SER A 1065 20.99 7.69 12.72
N ALA A 1066 21.58 8.84 12.43
CA ALA A 1066 21.36 10.10 13.16
C ALA A 1066 20.45 11.10 12.42
N THR A 1067 20.50 11.11 11.09
CA THR A 1067 19.80 12.08 10.21
C THR A 1067 18.37 11.62 9.87
N ALA A 1068 17.95 10.50 10.45
CA ALA A 1068 16.64 9.88 10.33
C ALA A 1068 15.47 10.87 10.55
N PRO A 1069 14.73 11.26 9.49
CA PRO A 1069 13.64 12.22 9.62
C PRO A 1069 12.46 11.56 10.35
N GLY A 1070 12.12 12.08 11.53
CA GLY A 1070 10.73 12.04 11.96
C GLY A 1070 9.91 12.89 10.97
N PRO A 1071 8.71 12.47 10.53
CA PRO A 1071 7.92 13.21 9.55
C PRO A 1071 7.72 14.67 9.96
N ALA A 1072 8.20 15.59 9.11
CA ALA A 1072 8.15 17.02 9.38
C ALA A 1072 6.69 17.49 9.45
N GLY A 1073 6.28 18.07 10.58
CA GLY A 1073 5.02 18.81 10.70
C GLY A 1073 4.12 18.47 11.89
N THR A 1074 4.27 17.32 12.55
CA THR A 1074 3.45 17.01 13.76
C THR A 1074 4.15 17.47 15.03
N SER A 1075 3.53 18.34 15.83
CA SER A 1075 4.10 18.86 17.10
C SER A 1075 4.22 17.82 18.23
N GLN A 1076 3.94 16.54 17.95
CA GLN A 1076 4.33 15.38 18.77
C GLN A 1076 5.71 14.82 18.38
N ALA A 1077 6.51 15.55 17.60
CA ALA A 1077 7.78 15.09 17.00
C ALA A 1077 8.87 14.59 17.96
N ALA A 1078 8.73 14.76 19.28
CA ALA A 1078 9.60 14.09 20.25
C ALA A 1078 9.45 12.55 20.23
N ASP A 1079 8.28 12.03 19.82
CA ASP A 1079 7.98 10.61 19.68
C ASP A 1079 7.92 10.14 18.22
N ALA A 1080 8.24 11.02 17.25
CA ALA A 1080 8.31 10.63 15.85
C ALA A 1080 9.45 9.62 15.67
N PRO A 1081 9.18 8.38 15.19
CA PRO A 1081 10.19 7.34 15.16
C PRO A 1081 11.31 7.73 14.20
N HIS A 1082 12.50 7.98 14.76
CA HIS A 1082 13.72 7.98 13.97
C HIS A 1082 13.78 6.65 13.21
N LEU A 1083 13.87 6.73 11.89
CA LEU A 1083 14.27 5.67 10.99
C LEU A 1083 15.54 4.97 11.53
N ARG A 1084 15.37 3.82 12.18
CA ARG A 1084 16.48 3.01 12.71
C ARG A 1084 16.93 2.04 11.62
N ILE A 1085 18.21 2.06 11.29
CA ILE A 1085 18.80 1.21 10.26
C ILE A 1085 19.81 0.25 10.91
N ARG A 1086 19.75 -1.03 10.55
CA ARG A 1086 20.81 -2.02 10.80
C ARG A 1086 21.71 -2.06 9.57
N ALA A 1087 22.99 -1.74 9.72
CA ALA A 1087 23.95 -1.77 8.61
C ALA A 1087 24.83 -3.03 8.70
N GLY A 1088 24.80 -3.83 7.64
CA GLY A 1088 25.84 -4.81 7.31
C GLY A 1088 26.68 -4.29 6.17
N VAL A 1089 28.01 -4.31 6.30
CA VAL A 1089 28.92 -3.77 5.29
C VAL A 1089 29.97 -4.81 4.94
N ALA A 1090 29.98 -5.26 3.69
CA ALA A 1090 30.94 -6.25 3.19
C ALA A 1090 31.84 -5.67 2.10
N PHE A 1091 33.12 -6.05 2.14
CA PHE A 1091 34.12 -5.66 1.15
C PHE A 1091 34.26 -6.79 0.13
N SER A 1092 34.25 -6.46 -1.16
CA SER A 1092 34.27 -7.44 -2.25
C SER A 1092 35.27 -7.08 -3.33
N ALA A 1093 36.10 -8.04 -3.73
CA ALA A 1093 36.96 -7.94 -4.90
C ALA A 1093 37.09 -9.31 -5.60
N ALA A 1094 37.14 -9.29 -6.93
CA ALA A 1094 37.52 -10.47 -7.72
C ALA A 1094 39.04 -10.66 -7.72
N SER A 1095 39.49 -11.92 -7.72
CA SER A 1095 40.92 -12.28 -7.77
C SER A 1095 41.51 -12.24 -9.18
N ALA A 1096 40.69 -12.44 -10.21
CA ALA A 1096 41.05 -12.35 -11.61
C ALA A 1096 40.40 -11.11 -12.24
N SER A 1097 41.22 -10.17 -12.75
CA SER A 1097 40.74 -9.00 -13.49
C SER A 1097 40.19 -9.41 -14.84
N GLY A 1098 38.96 -9.02 -15.16
CA GLY A 1098 38.31 -9.24 -16.46
C GLY A 1098 37.17 -10.26 -16.48
N GLU A 1099 37.15 -11.24 -15.58
CA GLU A 1099 36.07 -12.23 -15.54
C GLU A 1099 34.82 -11.70 -14.82
N ARG A 1100 33.79 -11.35 -15.59
CA ARG A 1100 32.51 -10.88 -15.07
C ARG A 1100 31.86 -11.88 -14.10
N LYS A 1101 31.94 -13.19 -14.39
CA LYS A 1101 31.44 -14.26 -13.52
C LYS A 1101 32.10 -14.21 -12.14
N ALA A 1102 33.42 -14.06 -12.08
CA ALA A 1102 34.17 -13.97 -10.83
C ALA A 1102 33.77 -12.74 -10.00
N ARG A 1103 33.54 -11.59 -10.65
CA ARG A 1103 32.99 -10.39 -9.99
C ARG A 1103 31.61 -10.63 -9.40
N GLN A 1104 30.70 -11.22 -10.17
CA GLN A 1104 29.34 -11.54 -9.73
C GLN A 1104 29.33 -12.48 -8.52
N LEU A 1105 30.13 -13.56 -8.53
CA LEU A 1105 30.27 -14.47 -7.39
C LEU A 1105 30.85 -13.76 -6.15
N ALA A 1106 31.93 -12.98 -6.32
CA ALA A 1106 32.56 -12.26 -5.23
C ALA A 1106 31.64 -11.20 -4.61
N HIS A 1107 30.89 -10.47 -5.43
CA HIS A 1107 29.93 -9.46 -4.98
C HIS A 1107 28.72 -10.12 -4.33
N ASN A 1108 28.15 -11.17 -4.93
CA ASN A 1108 27.02 -11.86 -4.34
C ASN A 1108 27.34 -12.44 -2.95
N GLN A 1109 28.48 -13.13 -2.81
CA GLN A 1109 28.90 -13.64 -1.50
C GLN A 1109 29.04 -12.51 -0.48
N ALA A 1110 29.59 -11.36 -0.88
CA ALA A 1110 29.68 -10.20 0.01
C ALA A 1110 28.29 -9.64 0.39
N MET A 1111 27.32 -9.58 -0.54
CA MET A 1111 25.94 -9.16 -0.23
C MET A 1111 25.25 -10.13 0.74
N CYS A 1112 25.30 -11.44 0.48
CA CYS A 1112 24.76 -12.44 1.39
C CYS A 1112 25.43 -12.36 2.77
N LEU A 1113 26.74 -12.10 2.83
CA LEU A 1113 27.43 -11.93 4.09
C LEU A 1113 27.06 -10.62 4.81
N ALA A 1114 26.80 -9.52 4.09
CA ALA A 1114 26.32 -8.29 4.70
C ALA A 1114 24.91 -8.47 5.28
N ASP A 1115 23.99 -9.08 4.54
CA ASP A 1115 22.61 -9.34 4.96
C ASP A 1115 22.53 -10.29 6.18
N GLU A 1116 23.13 -11.48 6.09
CA GLU A 1116 23.10 -12.47 7.18
C GLU A 1116 23.77 -11.97 8.47
N SER A 1117 24.74 -11.06 8.35
CA SER A 1117 25.40 -10.45 9.52
C SER A 1117 24.44 -9.61 10.38
N HIS A 1118 23.30 -9.16 9.82
CA HIS A 1118 22.25 -8.51 10.61
C HIS A 1118 21.69 -9.41 11.71
N GLY A 1119 21.87 -10.73 11.65
CA GLY A 1119 21.51 -11.64 12.74
C GLY A 1119 22.08 -11.19 14.09
N LEU A 1120 23.31 -10.65 14.11
CA LEU A 1120 23.93 -10.10 15.31
C LEU A 1120 23.21 -8.85 15.78
N LEU A 1121 23.03 -7.90 14.87
CA LEU A 1121 22.44 -6.60 15.16
C LEU A 1121 21.00 -6.80 15.67
N LYS A 1122 20.22 -7.68 15.02
CA LYS A 1122 18.90 -8.15 15.45
C LYS A 1122 18.94 -8.78 16.85
N ALA A 1123 19.96 -9.55 17.21
CA ALA A 1123 20.10 -10.16 18.54
C ALA A 1123 20.53 -9.15 19.63
N LEU A 1124 21.48 -8.26 19.36
CA LEU A 1124 21.91 -7.20 20.26
C LEU A 1124 20.79 -6.20 20.53
N GLU A 1125 20.04 -5.82 19.49
CA GLU A 1125 18.85 -4.96 19.56
C GLU A 1125 17.73 -5.61 20.38
N ARG A 1126 17.43 -6.90 20.14
CA ARG A 1126 16.48 -7.68 20.98
C ARG A 1126 16.91 -7.63 22.45
N ARG A 1127 18.19 -7.87 22.75
CA ARG A 1127 18.73 -7.80 24.12
C ARG A 1127 18.63 -6.40 24.72
N HIS A 1128 18.95 -5.34 23.97
CA HIS A 1128 18.78 -3.96 24.41
C HIS A 1128 17.33 -3.69 24.82
N ARG A 1129 16.36 -3.98 23.93
CA ARG A 1129 14.92 -3.80 24.21
C ARG A 1129 14.46 -4.63 25.40
N ARG A 1130 14.97 -5.86 25.55
CA ARG A 1130 14.70 -6.74 26.69
C ARG A 1130 15.17 -6.13 28.02
N ILE A 1131 16.37 -5.54 28.04
CA ILE A 1131 16.89 -4.83 29.23
C ILE A 1131 16.02 -3.60 29.52
N GLU A 1132 15.65 -2.80 28.50
CA GLU A 1132 14.71 -1.69 28.66
C GLU A 1132 13.36 -2.12 29.27
N ARG A 1133 12.73 -3.19 28.76
CA ARG A 1133 11.48 -3.72 29.34
C ARG A 1133 11.64 -4.18 30.79
N LEU A 1134 12.81 -4.74 31.16
CA LEU A 1134 13.14 -5.06 32.56
C LEU A 1134 13.35 -3.80 33.40
N LEU A 1135 13.95 -2.72 32.85
CA LEU A 1135 14.12 -1.45 33.55
C LEU A 1135 12.79 -0.73 33.80
N VAL A 1136 11.84 -0.79 32.86
CA VAL A 1136 10.46 -0.29 33.07
C VAL A 1136 9.78 -1.05 34.22
N LYS A 1137 9.96 -2.38 34.32
CA LYS A 1137 9.49 -3.15 35.49
C LYS A 1137 10.18 -2.75 36.78
N LEU A 1138 11.50 -2.50 36.74
CA LEU A 1138 12.27 -2.10 37.91
C LEU A 1138 11.86 -0.71 38.44
N ASP A 1139 11.50 0.21 37.55
CA ASP A 1139 11.03 1.56 37.87
C ASP A 1139 9.67 1.55 38.60
N ALA A 1140 8.82 0.56 38.31
CA ALA A 1140 7.57 0.33 39.02
C ALA A 1140 7.77 -0.22 40.46
N ILE A 1141 8.96 -0.72 40.80
CA ILE A 1141 9.28 -1.25 42.14
C ILE A 1141 9.87 -0.12 43.01
N ALA A 1142 9.06 0.38 43.95
CA ALA A 1142 9.36 1.60 44.71
C ALA A 1142 10.73 1.57 45.44
N ASP A 1143 11.13 0.44 46.03
CA ASP A 1143 12.41 0.31 46.76
C ASP A 1143 13.62 0.03 45.84
N LYS A 1144 13.40 -0.18 44.54
CA LYS A 1144 14.46 -0.43 43.54
C LYS A 1144 14.58 0.64 42.47
N ARG A 1145 13.60 1.55 42.33
CA ARG A 1145 13.59 2.67 41.37
C ARG A 1145 14.91 3.45 41.32
N SER A 1146 15.56 3.68 42.46
CA SER A 1146 16.84 4.40 42.56
C SER A 1146 18.00 3.75 41.77
N LYS A 1147 17.90 2.46 41.43
CA LYS A 1147 18.89 1.75 40.60
C LYS A 1147 18.72 1.99 39.10
N VAL A 1148 17.53 2.37 38.63
CA VAL A 1148 17.21 2.50 37.20
C VAL A 1148 18.15 3.48 36.49
N PRO A 1149 18.47 4.68 37.04
CA PRO A 1149 19.42 5.59 36.39
C PRO A 1149 20.84 5.03 36.26
N GLU A 1150 21.28 4.14 37.16
CA GLU A 1150 22.58 3.48 37.04
C GLU A 1150 22.57 2.45 35.93
N TYR A 1151 21.58 1.56 35.90
CA TYR A 1151 21.47 0.55 34.86
C TYR A 1151 21.21 1.13 33.47
N ARG A 1152 20.50 2.26 33.36
CA ARG A 1152 20.37 3.01 32.09
C ARG A 1152 21.74 3.48 31.59
N ARG A 1153 22.55 4.14 32.44
CA ARG A 1153 23.93 4.53 32.08
C ARG A 1153 24.80 3.33 31.68
N GLN A 1154 24.62 2.17 32.33
CA GLN A 1154 25.32 0.94 31.95
C GLN A 1154 24.87 0.43 30.58
N LEU A 1155 23.57 0.46 30.26
CA LEU A 1155 23.04 0.07 28.94
C LEU A 1155 23.50 1.03 27.83
N ASP A 1156 23.43 2.34 28.07
CA ASP A 1156 23.89 3.38 27.15
C ASP A 1156 25.39 3.24 26.84
N ALA A 1157 26.19 2.88 27.84
CA ALA A 1157 27.62 2.64 27.68
C ALA A 1157 27.94 1.40 26.80
N LEU A 1158 27.04 0.40 26.74
CA LEU A 1158 27.19 -0.74 25.84
C LEU A 1158 26.88 -0.40 24.37
N ARG A 1159 26.10 0.67 24.11
CA ARG A 1159 25.77 1.14 22.76
C ARG A 1159 25.24 0.05 21.82
N LEU A 1160 24.46 -0.91 22.34
CA LEU A 1160 24.03 -2.12 21.63
C LEU A 1160 23.27 -1.87 20.31
N ASP A 1161 22.76 -0.65 20.11
CA ASP A 1161 22.01 -0.19 18.95
C ASP A 1161 22.76 0.85 18.09
N ARG A 1162 24.05 1.12 18.38
CA ARG A 1162 24.93 2.02 17.61
C ARG A 1162 26.15 1.26 17.10
N LEU A 1163 25.87 0.12 16.48
CA LEU A 1163 26.84 -0.86 16.00
C LEU A 1163 26.46 -1.31 14.59
N PHE A 1164 27.47 -1.59 13.78
CA PHE A 1164 27.33 -2.21 12.48
C PHE A 1164 28.32 -3.36 12.32
N THR A 1165 28.03 -4.26 11.38
CA THR A 1165 28.91 -5.38 11.05
C THR A 1165 29.79 -5.01 9.86
N ARG A 1166 31.10 -5.26 9.98
CA ARG A 1166 32.08 -5.05 8.90
C ARG A 1166 32.70 -6.39 8.52
N VAL A 1167 32.55 -6.78 7.27
CA VAL A 1167 32.87 -8.13 6.78
C VAL A 1167 33.91 -8.06 5.64
N LYS A 1168 34.89 -8.97 5.65
CA LYS A 1168 35.98 -9.08 4.66
C LYS A 1168 36.88 -7.83 4.52
N PHE A 1169 36.94 -6.97 5.53
CA PHE A 1169 37.87 -5.84 5.56
C PHE A 1169 39.32 -6.32 5.48
N ALA A 1170 40.15 -5.69 4.64
CA ALA A 1170 41.51 -6.10 4.28
C ALA A 1170 41.65 -7.48 3.61
N ARG A 1171 40.56 -8.24 3.43
CA ARG A 1171 40.51 -9.54 2.73
C ARG A 1171 39.24 -9.65 1.85
N PRO A 1172 39.07 -8.77 0.85
CA PRO A 1172 37.84 -8.65 0.06
C PRO A 1172 37.56 -9.83 -0.91
N VAL A 1173 38.52 -10.74 -1.07
CA VAL A 1173 38.46 -11.89 -1.98
C VAL A 1173 37.34 -12.88 -1.64
N LEU A 1174 36.85 -13.62 -2.63
CA LEU A 1174 35.88 -14.70 -2.44
C LEU A 1174 36.39 -15.71 -1.38
N LEU A 1175 35.58 -15.99 -0.37
CA LEU A 1175 35.88 -17.00 0.66
C LEU A 1175 35.51 -18.40 0.15
N PRO A 1176 36.26 -19.45 0.54
CA PRO A 1176 35.83 -20.83 0.29
C PRO A 1176 34.44 -21.09 0.89
N LYS A 1177 33.55 -21.75 0.13
CA LYS A 1177 32.12 -21.93 0.49
C LYS A 1177 31.93 -22.49 1.90
N LYS A 1178 32.67 -23.53 2.27
CA LYS A 1178 32.68 -24.12 3.63
C LYS A 1178 32.89 -23.09 4.76
N ARG A 1179 33.72 -22.05 4.55
CA ARG A 1179 33.99 -20.97 5.52
C ARG A 1179 32.88 -19.93 5.51
N ALA A 1180 32.36 -19.54 4.34
CA ALA A 1180 31.21 -18.64 4.23
C ALA A 1180 29.93 -19.25 4.85
N ASP A 1181 29.67 -20.53 4.57
CA ASP A 1181 28.58 -21.30 5.16
C ASP A 1181 28.70 -21.46 6.67
N ALA A 1182 29.90 -21.74 7.18
CA ALA A 1182 30.13 -21.81 8.63
C ALA A 1182 29.85 -20.46 9.31
N LEU A 1183 30.25 -19.37 8.65
CA LEU A 1183 30.00 -18.00 9.10
C LEU A 1183 28.49 -17.69 9.14
N VAL A 1184 27.77 -17.94 8.04
CA VAL A 1184 26.30 -17.75 7.96
C VAL A 1184 25.55 -18.65 8.96
N ARG A 1185 25.95 -19.92 9.13
CA ARG A 1185 25.36 -20.81 10.15
C ARG A 1185 25.56 -20.27 11.56
N ALA A 1186 26.78 -19.88 11.93
CA ALA A 1186 27.08 -19.30 13.23
C ALA A 1186 26.22 -18.05 13.49
N TRP A 1187 26.05 -17.21 12.46
CA TRP A 1187 25.23 -15.99 12.55
C TRP A 1187 23.74 -16.28 12.77
N ARG A 1188 23.16 -17.20 11.98
CA ARG A 1188 21.76 -17.64 12.12
C ARG A 1188 21.48 -18.33 13.45
N GLN A 1189 22.46 -19.08 13.97
CA GLN A 1189 22.38 -19.77 15.27
C GLN A 1189 22.67 -18.85 16.47
N GLY A 1190 23.20 -17.65 16.24
CA GLY A 1190 23.62 -16.73 17.31
C GLY A 1190 24.96 -17.08 17.96
N ASP A 1191 25.75 -17.99 17.38
CA ASP A 1191 27.06 -18.42 17.87
C ASP A 1191 28.19 -17.45 17.44
N TRP A 1192 28.02 -16.18 17.79
CA TRP A 1192 29.00 -15.12 17.54
C TRP A 1192 30.38 -15.33 18.22
N PRO A 1193 30.53 -16.09 19.33
CA PRO A 1193 31.86 -16.39 19.87
C PRO A 1193 32.78 -17.17 18.92
N THR A 1194 32.25 -18.04 18.06
CA THR A 1194 33.03 -18.91 17.14
C THR A 1194 33.28 -18.31 15.76
N VAL A 1195 32.53 -17.27 15.37
CA VAL A 1195 32.75 -16.46 14.16
C VAL A 1195 34.23 -16.05 14.02
N ASP A 1196 34.78 -16.10 12.82
CA ASP A 1196 36.15 -15.67 12.60
C ASP A 1196 36.29 -14.13 12.70
N THR A 1197 37.12 -13.63 13.64
CA THR A 1197 37.43 -12.19 13.76
C THR A 1197 38.15 -11.63 12.55
N ASP A 1198 38.92 -12.46 11.82
CA ASP A 1198 39.63 -12.04 10.61
C ASP A 1198 38.68 -11.81 9.43
N VAL A 1199 37.43 -12.27 9.53
CA VAL A 1199 36.42 -12.18 8.47
C VAL A 1199 35.30 -11.22 8.85
N ALA A 1200 34.90 -11.16 10.12
CA ALA A 1200 33.77 -10.34 10.56
C ALA A 1200 34.03 -9.62 11.90
N GLU A 1201 34.00 -8.30 11.82
CA GLU A 1201 34.16 -7.36 12.92
C GLU A 1201 32.82 -6.73 13.30
N LEU A 1202 32.66 -6.41 14.59
CA LEU A 1202 31.59 -5.56 15.10
C LEU A 1202 32.18 -4.17 15.33
N VAL A 1203 31.60 -3.13 14.75
CA VAL A 1203 32.19 -1.79 14.71
C VAL A 1203 31.21 -0.76 15.26
N GLY A 1204 31.69 0.12 16.14
CA GLY A 1204 30.92 1.26 16.64
C GLY A 1204 30.73 2.34 15.59
N HIS A 1205 29.71 3.18 15.75
CA HIS A 1205 29.52 4.38 14.91
C HIS A 1205 30.68 5.40 15.01
N ASP A 1206 31.61 5.23 15.96
CA ASP A 1206 32.88 5.98 16.04
C ASP A 1206 34.05 5.29 15.31
N GLY A 1207 33.77 4.26 14.50
CA GLY A 1207 34.74 3.53 13.68
C GLY A 1207 35.61 2.53 14.43
N LYS A 1208 35.44 2.39 15.74
CA LYS A 1208 36.25 1.47 16.56
C LYS A 1208 35.70 0.05 16.51
N VAL A 1209 36.59 -0.91 16.31
CA VAL A 1209 36.26 -2.34 16.43
C VAL A 1209 35.96 -2.65 17.91
N VAL A 1210 34.83 -3.29 18.15
CA VAL A 1210 34.34 -3.67 19.47
C VAL A 1210 34.65 -5.14 19.72
N ASP A 1211 35.25 -5.44 20.87
CA ASP A 1211 35.37 -6.83 21.33
C ASP A 1211 33.97 -7.40 21.59
N ARG A 1212 33.48 -8.17 20.60
CA ARG A 1212 32.14 -8.76 20.61
C ARG A 1212 31.96 -9.77 21.75
N ARG A 1213 32.99 -10.50 22.18
CA ARG A 1213 32.88 -11.45 23.31
C ARG A 1213 32.69 -10.68 24.62
N ARG A 1214 33.51 -9.65 24.85
CA ARG A 1214 33.37 -8.75 26.01
C ARG A 1214 32.05 -8.00 26.00
N LEU A 1215 31.59 -7.50 24.86
CA LEU A 1215 30.30 -6.82 24.72
C LEU A 1215 29.13 -7.77 25.05
N LEU A 1216 29.10 -8.96 24.43
CA LEU A 1216 28.04 -9.95 24.67
C LEU A 1216 28.01 -10.38 26.14
N GLN A 1217 29.16 -10.61 26.77
CA GLN A 1217 29.24 -10.94 28.20
C GLN A 1217 28.77 -9.78 29.08
N ALA A 1218 29.18 -8.54 28.80
CA ALA A 1218 28.77 -7.37 29.56
C ALA A 1218 27.24 -7.13 29.44
N ALA A 1219 26.68 -7.30 28.25
CA ALA A 1219 25.24 -7.23 28.02
C ALA A 1219 24.47 -8.35 28.73
N SER A 1220 24.97 -9.60 28.71
CA SER A 1220 24.40 -10.71 29.48
C SER A 1220 24.47 -10.47 31.00
N ASN A 1221 25.58 -9.92 31.50
CA ASN A 1221 25.76 -9.59 32.92
C ASN A 1221 24.79 -8.48 33.36
N LEU A 1222 24.62 -7.43 32.55
CA LEU A 1222 23.65 -6.37 32.80
C LEU A 1222 22.22 -6.92 32.80
N GLU A 1223 21.85 -7.70 31.79
CA GLU A 1223 20.53 -8.35 31.70
C GLU A 1223 20.24 -9.23 32.94
N ALA A 1224 21.24 -10.00 33.40
CA ALA A 1224 21.12 -10.84 34.60
C ALA A 1224 20.99 -10.01 35.89
N SER A 1225 21.75 -8.93 36.05
CA SER A 1225 21.68 -8.03 37.21
C SER A 1225 20.33 -7.31 37.29
N VAL A 1226 19.85 -6.73 36.18
CA VAL A 1226 18.53 -6.09 36.14
C VAL A 1226 17.44 -7.13 36.41
N ARG A 1227 17.47 -8.31 35.76
CA ARG A 1227 16.49 -9.38 36.02
C ARG A 1227 16.49 -9.82 37.49
N LYS A 1228 17.65 -9.93 38.13
CA LYS A 1228 17.79 -10.29 39.56
C LYS A 1228 17.11 -9.25 40.46
N ASP A 1229 17.31 -7.95 40.18
CA ASP A 1229 16.69 -6.87 40.95
C ASP A 1229 15.18 -6.71 40.69
N VAL A 1230 14.69 -7.01 39.48
CA VAL A 1230 13.25 -7.08 39.17
C VAL A 1230 12.59 -8.27 39.88
N GLY A 1231 13.31 -9.39 40.02
CA GLY A 1231 12.88 -10.55 40.80
C GLY A 1231 11.50 -11.08 40.38
N LYS A 1232 10.60 -11.24 41.36
CA LYS A 1232 9.25 -11.78 41.14
C LYS A 1232 8.35 -10.88 40.28
N ALA A 1233 8.66 -9.60 40.06
CA ALA A 1233 7.87 -8.74 39.16
C ALA A 1233 8.04 -9.08 37.66
N ASN A 1234 9.00 -9.96 37.33
CA ASN A 1234 9.09 -10.63 36.03
C ASN A 1234 8.65 -12.11 36.10
N ILE A 1235 7.72 -12.43 37.00
CA ILE A 1235 7.01 -13.73 37.03
C ILE A 1235 5.52 -13.41 37.03
N HIS A 1236 4.83 -13.73 35.94
CA HIS A 1236 3.38 -13.87 35.95
C HIS A 1236 3.03 -15.29 36.43
N ILE A 1237 1.97 -15.43 37.22
CA ILE A 1237 1.42 -16.73 37.61
C ILE A 1237 -0.01 -16.75 37.09
N ASP A 1238 -0.28 -17.64 36.13
CA ASP A 1238 -1.64 -17.88 35.64
C ASP A 1238 -2.54 -18.24 36.83
N PRO A 1239 -3.73 -17.63 36.98
CA PRO A 1239 -4.74 -18.21 37.86
C PRO A 1239 -5.21 -19.56 37.29
N PRO A 1240 -5.78 -20.45 38.14
CA PRO A 1240 -6.24 -21.77 37.69
C PRO A 1240 -7.29 -21.64 36.57
N PRO A 1241 -7.34 -22.61 35.63
CA PRO A 1241 -8.18 -22.51 34.45
C PRO A 1241 -9.66 -22.45 34.83
N ALA A 1242 -10.36 -21.43 34.34
CA ALA A 1242 -11.77 -21.23 34.63
C ALA A 1242 -12.63 -22.31 33.94
N VAL A 1243 -13.25 -23.19 34.74
CA VAL A 1243 -14.09 -24.31 34.27
C VAL A 1243 -15.25 -23.84 33.36
N LYS A 1244 -15.75 -22.62 33.56
CA LYS A 1244 -16.77 -21.98 32.72
C LYS A 1244 -16.26 -20.65 32.18
N ILE A 1245 -15.67 -20.67 30.98
CA ILE A 1245 -15.42 -19.46 30.19
C ILE A 1245 -16.79 -18.99 29.66
N PRO A 1246 -17.33 -17.83 30.11
CA PRO A 1246 -18.61 -17.34 29.61
C PRO A 1246 -18.58 -17.27 28.09
N ALA A 1247 -19.69 -17.64 27.43
CA ALA A 1247 -19.81 -17.41 26.01
C ALA A 1247 -19.62 -15.91 25.74
N PRO A 1248 -18.80 -15.50 24.75
CA PRO A 1248 -18.86 -14.14 24.27
C PRO A 1248 -20.25 -13.97 23.66
N LYS A 1249 -21.19 -13.43 24.44
CA LYS A 1249 -22.49 -13.04 23.89
C LYS A 1249 -22.19 -12.02 22.80
N PRO A 1250 -22.65 -12.22 21.56
CA PRO A 1250 -22.69 -11.13 20.60
C PRO A 1250 -23.69 -10.13 21.18
N ASP A 1251 -23.19 -9.10 21.85
CA ASP A 1251 -24.03 -8.03 22.39
C ASP A 1251 -24.74 -7.40 21.19
N LYS A 1252 -26.06 -7.60 21.13
CA LYS A 1252 -26.91 -7.09 20.04
C LYS A 1252 -27.08 -5.58 20.13
N ASP A 1253 -26.74 -4.99 21.27
CA ASP A 1253 -26.82 -3.56 21.57
C ASP A 1253 -25.43 -2.92 21.73
N ASP A 1254 -25.44 -1.60 21.90
CA ASP A 1254 -24.35 -0.62 21.72
C ASP A 1254 -23.11 -0.78 22.64
N THR A 1255 -22.94 -1.92 23.31
CA THR A 1255 -21.89 -2.16 24.32
C THR A 1255 -20.47 -2.13 23.75
N ILE A 1256 -20.25 -2.57 22.50
CA ILE A 1256 -18.91 -2.45 21.86
C ILE A 1256 -18.55 -0.98 21.68
N ARG A 1257 -19.48 -0.14 21.20
CA ARG A 1257 -19.29 1.32 21.13
C ARG A 1257 -19.14 1.94 22.51
N THR A 1258 -19.90 1.47 23.50
CA THR A 1258 -19.87 1.98 24.89
C THR A 1258 -18.57 1.62 25.63
N LEU A 1259 -18.01 0.42 25.40
CA LEU A 1259 -16.72 0.00 25.97
C LEU A 1259 -15.52 0.61 25.22
N LEU A 1260 -15.64 0.89 23.93
CA LEU A 1260 -14.57 1.55 23.14
C LEU A 1260 -14.59 3.08 23.28
N ARG A 1261 -15.74 3.73 23.57
CA ARG A 1261 -15.83 5.19 23.72
C ARG A 1261 -14.79 5.75 24.71
N PRO A 1262 -14.61 5.20 25.93
CA PRO A 1262 -13.60 5.69 26.87
C PRO A 1262 -12.16 5.41 26.44
N LEU A 1263 -11.92 4.39 25.60
CA LEU A 1263 -10.60 4.03 25.08
C LEU A 1263 -10.21 4.83 23.82
N LEU A 1264 -11.19 5.37 23.11
CA LEU A 1264 -11.02 6.21 21.91
C LEU A 1264 -11.12 7.72 22.21
N THR A 1265 -11.44 8.11 23.45
CA THR A 1265 -11.49 9.52 23.87
C THR A 1265 -10.18 9.91 24.57
N PRO A 1266 -9.36 10.82 24.03
CA PRO A 1266 -8.10 11.22 24.67
C PRO A 1266 -8.34 12.20 25.83
N PHE A 1267 -8.44 11.72 27.08
CA PHE A 1267 -8.65 12.62 28.24
C PHE A 1267 -7.87 12.31 29.53
N ARG A 1268 -7.24 13.40 30.03
CA ARG A 1268 -6.78 13.76 31.40
C ARG A 1268 -6.02 12.75 32.26
N VAL A 1269 -4.81 13.17 32.63
CA VAL A 1269 -4.08 12.76 33.85
C VAL A 1269 -4.64 13.56 35.05
N PRO A 1270 -4.84 12.96 36.24
CA PRO A 1270 -5.13 13.71 37.46
C PRO A 1270 -3.87 14.45 37.93
N ILE A 1271 -4.03 15.70 38.39
CA ILE A 1271 -3.00 16.45 39.12
C ILE A 1271 -2.94 15.94 40.56
#